data_AF-A0A175WB91-F1
#
_entry.id   AF-A0A175WB91-F1
#
_cell.length_a   1.000
_cell.length_b   1.000
_cell.length_c   1.000
_cell.angle_alpha   90.00
_cell.angle_beta   90.00
_cell.angle_gamma   90.00
#
_symmetry.space_group_name_H-M   'P 1'
#
loop_
_entity.id
_entity.type
_entity.pdbx_description
1 polymer ?
#
loop_
_entity_poly.entity_id
_entity_poly.type
_entity_poly.pdbx_seq_one_letter_code
_entity_poly.pdbx_strand_id
1 'polypeptide(L)'
;MSGTKALLKAVNEAIRQQKWDAAIEAAEDVFQKDAKNYQAHIFLAFALDKTNKVDQAETTYLAATRIKPSDTQAWQGLVKLYQRQGAKKLKQYQHAALKLAEVYRDADEMYKCQDTVDKFVDHARTHGNREQYVEALDLILPESPIYPALEGRVPHPAKTYEIQAQIVEMDEKKRINTSIGERRTRIGARINEVTLEVKREIYHQSRLGYVYGQLINWATDDEVRRTYEEKLLQYCHDRLLAWPPGEEKEREAAIVRKLANDMVIIGHPFKFAWDIAINWQDHKDIADWDVTVLRQYCAFFPDSDLNRVIMAFLTSDISPFPKESSQQTAPTTGGGSEDESEDDEAGGAPTTYVPLTEEDRLLMIMEGIATANSLFAYRLTGEYYQHIEEHESNVELMRSALEHLKLERSRTGLQFQHTEDAFSVYLGTALVFYQSPRHHQEAKSLFDGVLAHDPTSTRAMIGVGLIYEEEEEYNEAIDFLERALLRDPGNLSVKTEAAWVKALKGDFETSRKELEGCLPLLTKKGQTNKELLAQTQYRLGYCIWNIDTSRAARKSRTGAYAYFLEALKNNLNYAPAYTILGLYYADYAKDKKRARRCFQKALELSPSETQSAERLARSFADDGDWDRVELVAQRVVDSGKVKPPPGSKRKGISWPFAALGVAELNKQDYHKAIVSFQAALRMSPDDYHSWVGLGESYHGSGRYIAATKAILNAQKLEDAADAKISGETWFTKFILADIKRELGDFDDAIALYREVVEKRPDEAGVAIALMQVMVDSALDSLDKGFFGKSIDLAIETIKFAAQARQVITETFNFWKAVADACSLFSSIQGRVAQFPADLVEQLIGTEDAAPEFQVLSDVDGVGMAVANGGASGQGGFSTELKRVLHSTILAHKRAIHVSANDFHAQAVAYYNLGWAEYRAHMCLPARLRKKSTKYLKAAIACFKRAIELEAGNSEFWNALGVVTSSVNPSVSQHSFVRSLHLNERGAHAWTNLGTLALLQGDVQLANEVFTRAQSADPDHSHAWLGQGLVALMLGDQKEARGLFTHAMDIAESSSMATRRHYSISMFDHLMTSPSDVPVTALIQPILALSQLQGLNPQDLAYGHLSALFHERNHEHDRAVATLEKICTAVEADYEVTESPQSLKQFAIAKADLARAYLAAGSNGEAIEAAELSLELSSDESDSELTAEERKRVRLSAHVTTGLAQYYLDKVDDAVACFDSAINESDGNPDVACVLAQVLWATGKEEARERAREVLFGVIERVPDHVQSVLLLGVIALLDEDEESLEAVVAELQTLRASDEDVAPSDQSRLGEVLRAIAAFGTGGSEELMTNQAQADIMFHPYLPHGWAELGALGGEEGESATEMALRVASKGVAPRGDLAADDLARAYSGTGRVRDAQTAIMVAPWDKSGWLGLGEVVNG
;
A
#
# COMPACT_ATOMS: atom_id res chain seq x y z
N MET A 1 29.42 -24.96 -80.78
CA MET A 1 28.27 -24.22 -81.35
C MET A 1 27.03 -25.07 -81.65
N SER A 2 27.09 -26.41 -81.76
CA SER A 2 25.88 -27.25 -81.90
C SER A 2 25.04 -27.39 -80.62
N GLY A 3 25.57 -26.96 -79.47
CA GLY A 3 24.97 -27.21 -78.16
C GLY A 3 23.77 -26.35 -77.75
N THR A 4 23.62 -25.09 -78.19
CA THR A 4 22.53 -24.19 -77.73
C THR A 4 21.21 -24.41 -78.46
N LYS A 5 21.24 -24.61 -79.78
CA LYS A 5 20.02 -24.94 -80.55
C LYS A 5 19.39 -26.27 -80.12
N ALA A 6 20.21 -27.25 -79.75
CA ALA A 6 19.73 -28.51 -79.21
C ALA A 6 18.99 -28.31 -77.88
N LEU A 7 19.53 -27.47 -76.99
CA LEU A 7 18.90 -27.12 -75.71
C LEU A 7 17.60 -26.32 -75.90
N LEU A 8 17.56 -25.31 -76.78
CA LEU A 8 16.31 -24.57 -77.07
C LEU A 8 15.21 -25.47 -77.63
N LYS A 9 15.57 -26.45 -78.47
CA LYS A 9 14.60 -27.46 -78.91
C LYS A 9 14.13 -28.32 -77.74
N ALA A 10 15.01 -28.66 -76.79
CA ALA A 10 14.63 -29.37 -75.57
C ALA A 10 13.67 -28.55 -74.69
N VAL A 11 13.87 -27.23 -74.54
CA VAL A 11 12.93 -26.32 -73.84
C VAL A 11 11.57 -26.34 -74.51
N ASN A 12 11.52 -26.11 -75.82
CA ASN A 12 10.26 -26.04 -76.55
C ASN A 12 9.55 -27.41 -76.57
N GLU A 13 10.30 -28.50 -76.66
CA GLU A 13 9.76 -29.85 -76.56
C GLU A 13 9.19 -30.13 -75.15
N ALA A 14 9.87 -29.68 -74.09
CA ALA A 14 9.35 -29.77 -72.73
C ALA A 14 8.09 -28.93 -72.51
N ILE A 15 8.03 -27.72 -73.06
CA ILE A 15 6.81 -26.86 -73.08
C ILE A 15 5.68 -27.55 -73.84
N ARG A 16 5.96 -28.15 -75.00
CA ARG A 16 4.96 -28.90 -75.77
C ARG A 16 4.48 -30.15 -75.03
N GLN A 17 5.37 -30.86 -74.35
CA GLN A 17 5.05 -32.00 -73.49
C GLN A 17 4.44 -31.58 -72.15
N GLN A 18 4.24 -30.28 -71.90
CA GLN A 18 3.73 -29.72 -70.64
C GLN A 18 4.55 -30.13 -69.39
N LYS A 19 5.81 -30.50 -69.60
CA LYS A 19 6.76 -30.78 -68.52
C LYS A 19 7.40 -29.46 -68.11
N TRP A 20 6.69 -28.67 -67.30
CA TRP A 20 7.09 -27.31 -66.98
C TRP A 20 8.41 -27.23 -66.21
N ASP A 21 8.64 -28.12 -65.25
CA ASP A 21 9.90 -28.14 -64.49
C ASP A 21 11.07 -28.53 -65.39
N ALA A 22 10.87 -29.51 -66.28
CA ALA A 22 11.87 -29.87 -67.29
C ALA A 22 12.11 -28.73 -68.32
N ALA A 23 11.08 -27.93 -68.62
CA ALA A 23 11.23 -26.77 -69.49
C ALA A 23 12.01 -25.64 -68.80
N ILE A 24 11.81 -25.45 -67.49
CA ILE A 24 12.57 -24.52 -66.68
C ILE A 24 14.03 -24.97 -66.61
N GLU A 25 14.30 -26.23 -66.23
CA GLU A 25 15.66 -26.79 -66.21
C GLU A 25 16.34 -26.68 -67.58
N ALA A 26 15.66 -27.09 -68.66
CA ALA A 26 16.21 -26.97 -70.00
C ALA A 26 16.45 -25.50 -70.40
N ALA A 27 15.65 -24.55 -69.90
CA ALA A 27 15.83 -23.14 -70.18
C ALA A 27 17.00 -22.58 -69.38
N GLU A 28 17.17 -23.01 -68.13
CA GLU A 28 18.36 -22.75 -67.31
C GLU A 28 19.62 -23.29 -67.98
N ASP A 29 19.58 -24.48 -68.58
CA ASP A 29 20.67 -25.01 -69.41
C ASP A 29 20.95 -24.13 -70.65
N VAL A 30 19.92 -23.55 -71.27
CA VAL A 30 20.11 -22.56 -72.34
C VAL A 30 20.79 -21.32 -71.77
N PHE A 31 20.38 -20.82 -70.61
CA PHE A 31 20.97 -19.63 -69.99
C PHE A 31 22.40 -19.85 -69.52
N GLN A 32 22.79 -21.06 -69.13
CA GLN A 32 24.21 -21.38 -68.88
C GLN A 32 25.08 -21.17 -70.12
N LYS A 33 24.52 -21.32 -71.34
CA LYS A 33 25.26 -21.10 -72.59
C LYS A 33 25.04 -19.72 -73.21
N ASP A 34 23.84 -19.17 -73.08
CA ASP A 34 23.44 -17.88 -73.63
C ASP A 34 22.41 -17.22 -72.72
N ALA A 35 22.91 -16.47 -71.74
CA ALA A 35 22.11 -15.75 -70.78
C ALA A 35 21.16 -14.70 -71.40
N LYS A 36 21.34 -14.30 -72.67
CA LYS A 36 20.57 -13.21 -73.32
C LYS A 36 19.60 -13.69 -74.40
N ASN A 37 19.25 -14.97 -74.41
CA ASN A 37 18.39 -15.51 -75.45
C ASN A 37 16.92 -15.03 -75.28
N TYR A 38 16.45 -14.13 -76.15
CA TYR A 38 15.08 -13.57 -76.11
C TYR A 38 13.97 -14.65 -76.11
N GLN A 39 14.12 -15.69 -76.94
CA GLN A 39 13.15 -16.77 -77.01
C GLN A 39 13.18 -17.65 -75.78
N ALA A 40 14.37 -17.91 -75.21
CA ALA A 40 14.47 -18.57 -73.91
C ALA A 40 13.80 -17.74 -72.81
N HIS A 41 13.91 -16.41 -72.81
CA HIS A 41 13.19 -15.55 -71.88
C HIS A 41 11.67 -15.62 -72.05
N ILE A 42 11.13 -15.56 -73.27
CA ILE A 42 9.68 -15.72 -73.46
C ILE A 42 9.21 -17.10 -72.99
N PHE A 43 9.91 -18.15 -73.40
CA PHE A 43 9.55 -19.53 -73.05
C PHE A 43 9.69 -19.79 -71.54
N LEU A 44 10.73 -19.27 -70.90
CA LEU A 44 10.89 -19.29 -69.46
C LEU A 44 9.77 -18.48 -68.79
N ALA A 45 9.51 -17.24 -69.21
CA ALA A 45 8.45 -16.40 -68.64
C ALA A 45 7.08 -17.07 -68.73
N PHE A 46 6.78 -17.71 -69.86
CA PHE A 46 5.54 -18.45 -70.06
C PHE A 46 5.48 -19.72 -69.20
N ALA A 47 6.57 -20.49 -69.10
CA ALA A 47 6.64 -21.68 -68.23
C ALA A 47 6.54 -21.29 -66.75
N LEU A 48 7.21 -20.22 -66.34
CA LEU A 48 7.13 -19.64 -65.00
C LEU A 48 5.70 -19.16 -64.68
N ASP A 49 5.04 -18.48 -65.63
CA ASP A 49 3.65 -18.07 -65.47
C ASP A 49 2.72 -19.28 -65.29
N LYS A 50 2.95 -20.36 -66.06
CA LYS A 50 2.18 -21.61 -65.94
C LYS A 50 2.46 -22.41 -64.67
N THR A 51 3.68 -22.34 -64.13
CA THR A 51 4.02 -22.88 -62.78
C THR A 51 3.61 -21.95 -61.65
N ASN A 52 2.86 -20.89 -61.96
CA ASN A 52 2.36 -19.90 -61.00
C ASN A 52 3.47 -19.09 -60.30
N LYS A 53 4.67 -19.03 -60.89
CA LYS A 53 5.79 -18.16 -60.46
C LYS A 53 5.67 -16.78 -61.12
N VAL A 54 4.63 -16.03 -60.74
CA VAL A 54 4.20 -14.77 -61.38
C VAL A 54 5.27 -13.69 -61.37
N ASP A 55 5.96 -13.46 -60.26
CA ASP A 55 6.99 -12.42 -60.17
C ASP A 55 8.22 -12.75 -61.03
N GLN A 56 8.58 -14.03 -61.10
CA GLN A 56 9.64 -14.50 -61.97
C GLN A 56 9.20 -14.40 -63.44
N ALA A 57 7.92 -14.66 -63.75
CA ALA A 57 7.38 -14.44 -65.09
C ALA A 57 7.41 -12.96 -65.50
N GLU A 58 7.02 -12.05 -64.60
CA GLU A 58 7.04 -10.60 -64.86
C GLU A 58 8.46 -10.10 -65.12
N THR A 59 9.41 -10.43 -64.23
CA THR A 59 10.81 -10.04 -64.40
C THR A 59 11.38 -10.59 -65.70
N THR A 60 11.00 -11.80 -66.09
CA THR A 60 11.42 -12.42 -67.35
C THR A 60 10.74 -11.76 -68.57
N TYR A 61 9.46 -11.38 -68.51
CA TYR A 61 8.79 -10.60 -69.55
C TYR A 61 9.37 -9.18 -69.67
N LEU A 62 9.67 -8.51 -68.57
CA LEU A 62 10.34 -7.21 -68.57
C LEU A 62 11.77 -7.31 -69.12
N ALA A 63 12.48 -8.40 -68.86
CA ALA A 63 13.75 -8.67 -69.52
C ALA A 63 13.55 -8.83 -71.03
N ALA A 64 12.49 -9.51 -71.46
CA ALA A 64 12.13 -9.63 -72.87
C ALA A 64 11.78 -8.27 -73.51
N THR A 65 11.00 -7.39 -72.86
CA THR A 65 10.70 -6.04 -73.38
C THR A 65 11.94 -5.16 -73.47
N ARG A 66 12.92 -5.31 -72.55
CA ARG A 66 14.21 -4.60 -72.63
C ARG A 66 15.06 -5.06 -73.82
N ILE A 67 14.96 -6.34 -74.19
CA ILE A 67 15.70 -6.89 -75.34
C ILE A 67 15.05 -6.43 -76.66
N LYS A 68 13.71 -6.43 -76.74
CA LYS A 68 12.95 -5.92 -77.89
C LYS A 68 11.74 -5.07 -77.46
N PRO A 69 11.87 -3.73 -77.33
CA PRO A 69 10.77 -2.86 -76.92
C PRO A 69 9.66 -2.71 -77.96
N SER A 70 10.00 -2.87 -79.24
CA SER A 70 9.05 -2.76 -80.35
C SER A 70 8.24 -4.04 -80.62
N ASP A 71 8.59 -5.15 -79.96
CA ASP A 71 7.86 -6.40 -80.14
C ASP A 71 6.61 -6.41 -79.26
N THR A 72 5.46 -6.67 -79.88
CA THR A 72 4.18 -6.69 -79.18
C THR A 72 4.05 -7.89 -78.26
N GLN A 73 4.75 -9.00 -78.53
CA GLN A 73 4.59 -10.25 -77.77
C GLN A 73 4.89 -10.07 -76.27
N ALA A 74 5.94 -9.31 -75.94
CA ALA A 74 6.32 -9.07 -74.55
C ALA A 74 5.34 -8.11 -73.84
N TRP A 75 4.88 -7.04 -74.50
CA TRP A 75 3.87 -6.12 -73.95
C TRP A 75 2.49 -6.76 -73.81
N GLN A 76 2.06 -7.58 -74.77
CA GLN A 76 0.82 -8.35 -74.68
C GLN A 76 0.91 -9.37 -73.54
N GLY A 77 2.08 -10.00 -73.36
CA GLY A 77 2.39 -10.83 -72.20
C GLY A 77 2.19 -10.07 -70.89
N LEU A 78 2.77 -8.87 -70.76
CA LEU A 78 2.62 -8.00 -69.58
C LEU A 78 1.18 -7.50 -69.38
N VAL A 79 0.48 -7.07 -70.42
CA VAL A 79 -0.92 -6.62 -70.31
C VAL A 79 -1.81 -7.77 -69.85
N LYS A 80 -1.67 -8.97 -70.41
CA LYS A 80 -2.43 -10.14 -69.94
C LYS A 80 -2.04 -10.52 -68.51
N LEU A 81 -0.76 -10.40 -68.15
CA LEU A 81 -0.28 -10.63 -66.79
C LEU A 81 -0.93 -9.62 -65.81
N TYR A 82 -0.94 -8.33 -66.14
CA TYR A 82 -1.50 -7.26 -65.31
C TYR A 82 -3.02 -7.27 -65.25
N GLN A 83 -3.71 -7.56 -66.36
CA GLN A 83 -5.15 -7.78 -66.37
C GLN A 83 -5.55 -8.93 -65.42
N ARG A 84 -4.78 -10.04 -65.42
CA ARG A 84 -5.00 -11.15 -64.47
C ARG A 84 -4.70 -10.75 -63.02
N GLN A 85 -3.86 -9.76 -62.80
CA GLN A 85 -3.56 -9.21 -61.48
C GLN A 85 -4.59 -8.17 -60.99
N GLY A 86 -5.59 -7.82 -61.82
CA GLY A 86 -6.67 -6.89 -61.45
C GLY A 86 -6.17 -5.47 -61.14
N ALA A 87 -6.37 -5.03 -59.90
CA ALA A 87 -5.99 -3.68 -59.45
C ALA A 87 -4.53 -3.56 -58.99
N LYS A 88 -3.84 -4.69 -58.71
CA LYS A 88 -2.53 -4.67 -58.03
C LYS A 88 -1.44 -3.90 -58.78
N LYS A 89 -1.50 -3.89 -60.11
CA LYS A 89 -0.54 -3.22 -60.98
C LYS A 89 -1.20 -2.25 -61.96
N LEU A 90 -2.19 -1.47 -61.50
CA LEU A 90 -2.94 -0.53 -62.34
C LEU A 90 -2.05 0.57 -62.96
N LYS A 91 -1.09 1.14 -62.21
CA LYS A 91 -0.16 2.14 -62.77
C LYS A 91 0.77 1.54 -63.83
N GLN A 92 1.27 0.32 -63.59
CA GLN A 92 2.07 -0.41 -64.58
C GLN A 92 1.20 -0.82 -65.78
N TYR A 93 -0.09 -1.08 -65.56
CA TYR A 93 -1.06 -1.29 -66.63
C TYR A 93 -1.34 0.00 -67.40
N GLN A 94 -1.51 1.15 -66.74
CA GLN A 94 -1.63 2.47 -67.40
C GLN A 94 -0.40 2.72 -68.27
N HIS A 95 0.80 2.44 -67.74
CA HIS A 95 2.03 2.60 -68.50
C HIS A 95 2.13 1.60 -69.67
N ALA A 96 1.84 0.32 -69.44
CA ALA A 96 1.86 -0.69 -70.49
C ALA A 96 0.77 -0.46 -71.55
N ALA A 97 -0.41 0.04 -71.15
CA ALA A 97 -1.52 0.39 -72.03
C ALA A 97 -1.20 1.66 -72.82
N LEU A 98 -0.62 2.69 -72.19
CA LEU A 98 -0.12 3.87 -72.87
C LEU A 98 0.98 3.49 -73.85
N LYS A 99 1.96 2.66 -73.47
CA LYS A 99 3.03 2.19 -74.38
C LYS A 99 2.51 1.29 -75.49
N LEU A 100 1.54 0.42 -75.22
CA LEU A 100 0.90 -0.39 -76.25
C LEU A 100 0.03 0.46 -77.18
N ALA A 101 -0.67 1.47 -76.66
CA ALA A 101 -1.43 2.46 -77.43
C ALA A 101 -0.50 3.31 -78.29
N GLU A 102 0.66 3.72 -77.77
CA GLU A 102 1.73 4.37 -78.54
C GLU A 102 2.24 3.44 -79.65
N VAL A 103 2.53 2.16 -79.37
CA VAL A 103 2.97 1.19 -80.40
C VAL A 103 1.88 0.95 -81.44
N TYR A 104 0.60 0.90 -81.06
CA TYR A 104 -0.51 0.78 -82.02
C TYR A 104 -0.74 2.06 -82.83
N ARG A 105 -0.61 3.24 -82.20
CA ARG A 105 -0.62 4.53 -82.91
C ARG A 105 0.52 4.58 -83.92
N ASP A 106 1.71 4.14 -83.53
CA ASP A 106 2.91 4.15 -84.38
C ASP A 106 2.84 3.08 -85.49
N ALA A 107 2.11 1.99 -85.29
CA ALA A 107 1.79 0.96 -86.30
C ALA A 107 0.52 1.26 -87.12
N ASP A 108 -0.11 2.42 -86.90
CA ASP A 108 -1.36 2.90 -87.53
C ASP A 108 -2.61 2.03 -87.29
N GLU A 109 -2.67 1.33 -86.16
CA GLU A 109 -3.81 0.51 -85.73
C GLU A 109 -4.69 1.28 -84.72
N MET A 110 -5.32 2.38 -85.16
CA MET A 110 -6.07 3.33 -84.30
C MET A 110 -7.23 2.71 -83.51
N TYR A 111 -7.92 1.72 -84.09
CA TYR A 111 -8.98 0.99 -83.36
C TYR A 111 -8.39 0.27 -82.14
N LYS A 112 -7.19 -0.31 -82.27
CA LYS A 112 -6.51 -0.95 -81.15
C LYS A 112 -6.02 0.08 -80.14
N CYS A 113 -5.64 1.30 -80.55
CA CYS A 113 -5.29 2.40 -79.65
C CYS A 113 -6.47 2.84 -78.76
N GLN A 114 -7.62 3.15 -79.37
CA GLN A 114 -8.82 3.49 -78.60
C GLN A 114 -9.24 2.32 -77.71
N ASP A 115 -9.32 1.11 -78.26
CA ASP A 115 -9.69 -0.09 -77.52
C ASP A 115 -8.74 -0.33 -76.33
N THR A 116 -7.44 -0.03 -76.45
CA THR A 116 -6.51 -0.09 -75.31
C THR A 116 -6.78 0.96 -74.23
N VAL A 117 -7.16 2.19 -74.60
CA VAL A 117 -7.43 3.27 -73.64
C VAL A 117 -8.80 3.08 -72.99
N ASP A 118 -9.83 2.75 -73.77
CA ASP A 118 -11.18 2.47 -73.27
C ASP A 118 -11.14 1.25 -72.34
N LYS A 119 -10.45 0.16 -72.73
CA LYS A 119 -10.23 -0.98 -71.84
C LYS A 119 -9.45 -0.60 -70.59
N PHE A 120 -8.59 0.42 -70.62
CA PHE A 120 -7.90 0.90 -69.43
C PHE A 120 -8.80 1.78 -68.55
N VAL A 121 -9.51 2.76 -69.11
CA VAL A 121 -10.43 3.65 -68.37
C VAL A 121 -11.58 2.84 -67.76
N ASP A 122 -12.15 1.89 -68.52
CA ASP A 122 -13.14 0.96 -68.01
C ASP A 122 -12.56 0.04 -66.94
N HIS A 123 -11.32 -0.45 -67.12
CA HIS A 123 -10.64 -1.24 -66.09
C HIS A 123 -10.35 -0.40 -64.83
N ALA A 124 -9.99 0.87 -64.95
CA ALA A 124 -9.79 1.80 -63.84
C ALA A 124 -11.11 2.17 -63.15
N ARG A 125 -12.21 2.29 -63.90
CA ARG A 125 -13.55 2.51 -63.35
C ARG A 125 -14.08 1.27 -62.61
N THR A 126 -13.81 0.07 -63.13
CA THR A 126 -14.33 -1.20 -62.59
C THR A 126 -13.46 -1.80 -61.49
N HIS A 127 -12.14 -1.68 -61.61
CA HIS A 127 -11.16 -2.28 -60.69
C HIS A 127 -10.34 -1.24 -59.91
N GLY A 128 -10.29 0.02 -60.35
CA GLY A 128 -9.56 1.10 -59.69
C GLY A 128 -10.40 1.89 -58.68
N ASN A 129 -9.74 2.76 -57.93
CA ASN A 129 -10.39 3.69 -56.99
C ASN A 129 -10.79 5.01 -57.69
N ARG A 130 -11.56 5.87 -57.00
CA ARG A 130 -12.05 7.14 -57.55
C ARG A 130 -10.93 8.10 -57.95
N GLU A 131 -9.84 8.13 -57.20
CA GLU A 131 -8.63 8.90 -57.55
C GLU A 131 -8.05 8.41 -58.87
N GLN A 132 -7.85 7.11 -59.03
CA GLN A 132 -7.38 6.50 -60.26
C GLN A 132 -8.37 6.71 -61.40
N TYR A 133 -9.66 6.82 -61.11
CA TYR A 133 -10.66 7.19 -62.12
C TYR A 133 -10.55 8.67 -62.52
N VAL A 134 -10.34 9.58 -61.56
CA VAL A 134 -10.06 10.99 -61.84
C VAL A 134 -8.77 11.14 -62.65
N GLU A 135 -7.69 10.47 -62.26
CA GLU A 135 -6.42 10.44 -63.02
C GLU A 135 -6.60 9.80 -64.40
N ALA A 136 -7.47 8.79 -64.53
CA ALA A 136 -7.83 8.21 -65.82
C ALA A 136 -8.67 9.17 -66.69
N LEU A 137 -9.54 9.99 -66.08
CA LEU A 137 -10.28 11.05 -66.78
C LEU A 137 -9.34 12.17 -67.25
N ASP A 138 -8.19 12.36 -66.62
CA ASP A 138 -7.20 13.31 -67.11
C ASP A 138 -6.63 12.88 -68.48
N LEU A 139 -6.65 11.57 -68.82
CA LEU A 139 -6.27 11.09 -70.17
C LEU A 139 -7.20 11.61 -71.29
N ILE A 140 -8.42 12.03 -70.93
CA ILE A 140 -9.43 12.59 -71.85
C ILE A 140 -9.68 14.09 -71.64
N LEU A 141 -8.85 14.77 -70.82
CA LEU A 141 -8.87 16.23 -70.68
C LEU A 141 -7.85 16.88 -71.63
N PRO A 142 -7.98 18.19 -71.91
CA PRO A 142 -7.10 18.91 -72.83
C PRO A 142 -5.60 18.84 -72.53
N GLU A 143 -5.21 18.44 -71.32
CA GLU A 143 -3.80 18.33 -70.89
C GLU A 143 -3.12 17.00 -71.30
N SER A 144 -3.86 15.98 -71.76
CA SER A 144 -3.30 14.64 -72.05
C SER A 144 -2.60 14.53 -73.43
N PRO A 145 -1.45 13.83 -73.54
CA PRO A 145 -0.71 13.70 -74.80
C PRO A 145 -1.43 12.84 -75.86
N ILE A 146 -2.39 12.00 -75.45
CA ILE A 146 -3.23 11.24 -76.37
C ILE A 146 -4.55 11.94 -76.70
N TYR A 147 -4.93 13.00 -75.98
CA TYR A 147 -6.19 13.74 -76.19
C TYR A 147 -6.36 14.19 -77.65
N PRO A 148 -5.33 14.69 -78.36
CA PRO A 148 -5.48 15.05 -79.78
C PRO A 148 -5.90 13.88 -80.68
N ALA A 149 -5.53 12.64 -80.34
CA ALA A 149 -5.96 11.45 -81.08
C ALA A 149 -7.38 10.97 -80.69
N LEU A 150 -7.88 11.43 -79.54
CA LEU A 150 -9.20 11.10 -78.97
C LEU A 150 -10.22 12.24 -79.10
N GLU A 151 -9.80 13.43 -79.51
CA GLU A 151 -10.64 14.62 -79.59
C GLU A 151 -11.86 14.37 -80.50
N GLY A 152 -13.05 14.75 -80.01
CA GLY A 152 -14.32 14.45 -80.67
C GLY A 152 -14.85 13.02 -80.46
N ARG A 153 -14.08 12.14 -79.82
CA ARG A 153 -14.51 10.80 -79.40
C ARG A 153 -14.83 10.72 -77.90
N VAL A 154 -14.74 11.84 -77.15
CA VAL A 154 -14.86 11.97 -75.67
C VAL A 154 -15.71 13.21 -75.21
N PRO A 155 -16.20 13.31 -73.94
CA PRO A 155 -17.09 14.39 -73.41
C PRO A 155 -16.49 15.82 -73.20
N HIS A 156 -17.35 16.85 -72.99
CA HIS A 156 -17.00 18.28 -72.83
C HIS A 156 -16.43 18.69 -71.45
N PRO A 157 -15.44 19.62 -71.35
CA PRO A 157 -14.72 19.96 -70.11
C PRO A 157 -15.56 20.45 -68.93
N ALA A 158 -16.52 21.37 -69.10
CA ALA A 158 -17.32 21.88 -67.98
C ALA A 158 -18.06 20.75 -67.24
N LYS A 159 -18.60 19.79 -68.00
CA LYS A 159 -19.24 18.60 -67.45
C LYS A 159 -18.21 17.67 -66.80
N THR A 160 -17.02 17.56 -67.38
CA THR A 160 -15.90 16.83 -66.75
C THR A 160 -15.45 17.50 -65.45
N TYR A 161 -15.39 18.84 -65.36
CA TYR A 161 -15.04 19.59 -64.16
C TYR A 161 -16.12 19.57 -63.09
N GLU A 162 -17.39 19.59 -63.47
CA GLU A 162 -18.50 19.39 -62.53
C GLU A 162 -18.45 17.97 -61.93
N ILE A 163 -18.23 16.95 -62.78
CA ILE A 163 -17.99 15.58 -62.31
C ILE A 163 -16.76 15.54 -61.40
N GLN A 164 -15.67 16.23 -61.74
CA GLN A 164 -14.50 16.34 -60.87
C GLN A 164 -14.82 17.08 -59.57
N ALA A 165 -15.60 18.17 -59.56
CA ALA A 165 -15.98 18.92 -58.37
C ALA A 165 -16.80 18.03 -57.43
N GLN A 166 -17.82 17.34 -57.95
CA GLN A 166 -18.65 16.42 -57.16
C GLN A 166 -17.83 15.25 -56.61
N ILE A 167 -16.91 14.68 -57.41
CA ILE A 167 -16.02 13.62 -56.94
C ILE A 167 -15.05 14.16 -55.87
N VAL A 168 -14.43 15.32 -56.11
CA VAL A 168 -13.44 15.93 -55.21
C VAL A 168 -14.09 16.41 -53.91
N GLU A 169 -15.25 17.06 -53.93
CA GLU A 169 -15.99 17.44 -52.71
C GLU A 169 -16.34 16.20 -51.87
N MET A 170 -16.90 15.17 -52.52
CA MET A 170 -17.28 13.95 -51.84
C MET A 170 -16.05 13.21 -51.29
N ASP A 171 -14.97 13.14 -52.07
CA ASP A 171 -13.74 12.46 -51.67
C ASP A 171 -12.96 13.27 -50.65
N GLU A 172 -12.92 14.61 -50.70
CA GLU A 172 -12.35 15.45 -49.65
C GLU A 172 -13.13 15.33 -48.36
N LYS A 173 -14.47 15.44 -48.41
CA LYS A 173 -15.31 15.26 -47.23
C LYS A 173 -15.13 13.86 -46.64
N LYS A 174 -15.05 12.82 -47.49
CA LYS A 174 -14.79 11.45 -47.06
C LYS A 174 -13.38 11.31 -46.50
N ARG A 175 -12.34 11.82 -47.15
CA ARG A 175 -10.94 11.79 -46.69
C ARG A 175 -10.76 12.54 -45.37
N ILE A 176 -11.41 13.69 -45.21
CA ILE A 176 -11.43 14.46 -43.96
C ILE A 176 -12.04 13.57 -42.87
N ASN A 177 -13.24 13.03 -43.09
CA ASN A 177 -13.92 12.19 -42.11
C ASN A 177 -13.17 10.90 -41.79
N THR A 178 -12.60 10.22 -42.79
CA THR A 178 -11.81 9.00 -42.64
C THR A 178 -10.50 9.29 -41.92
N SER A 179 -9.75 10.33 -42.31
CA SER A 179 -8.49 10.69 -41.66
C SER A 179 -8.71 11.19 -40.23
N ILE A 180 -9.81 11.92 -39.97
CA ILE A 180 -10.23 12.23 -38.59
C ILE A 180 -10.53 10.94 -37.84
N GLY A 181 -11.30 10.02 -38.41
CA GLY A 181 -11.63 8.72 -37.81
C GLY A 181 -10.40 7.87 -37.48
N GLU A 182 -9.41 7.82 -38.37
CA GLU A 182 -8.15 7.08 -38.19
C GLU A 182 -7.20 7.77 -37.21
N ARG A 183 -7.14 9.10 -37.20
CA ARG A 183 -6.25 9.83 -36.29
C ARG A 183 -6.86 10.00 -34.90
N ARG A 184 -8.19 9.97 -34.74
CA ARG A 184 -8.83 9.99 -33.41
C ARG A 184 -8.46 8.76 -32.56
N THR A 185 -8.10 7.64 -33.20
CA THR A 185 -7.70 6.42 -32.49
C THR A 185 -6.24 6.43 -32.03
N ARG A 186 -5.44 7.44 -32.43
CA ARG A 186 -4.07 7.61 -31.93
C ARG A 186 -4.12 8.02 -30.45
N ILE A 187 -3.39 7.30 -29.61
CA ILE A 187 -3.31 7.57 -28.17
C ILE A 187 -2.79 9.00 -27.96
N GLY A 188 -3.57 9.84 -27.28
CA GLY A 188 -3.25 11.24 -26.99
C GLY A 188 -3.77 12.27 -28.01
N ALA A 189 -4.43 11.85 -29.09
CA ALA A 189 -4.88 12.75 -30.13
C ALA A 189 -6.16 13.52 -29.76
N ARG A 190 -6.13 14.85 -29.77
CA ARG A 190 -7.32 15.69 -29.56
C ARG A 190 -8.09 15.85 -30.88
N ILE A 191 -9.40 15.63 -30.85
CA ILE A 191 -10.28 15.73 -32.04
C ILE A 191 -10.09 17.08 -32.76
N ASN A 192 -9.95 18.18 -32.03
CA ASN A 192 -9.79 19.51 -32.62
C ASN A 192 -8.43 19.68 -33.32
N GLU A 193 -7.34 19.16 -32.74
CA GLU A 193 -6.00 19.23 -33.34
C GLU A 193 -5.92 18.33 -34.56
N VAL A 194 -6.44 17.10 -34.44
CA VAL A 194 -6.52 16.15 -35.55
C VAL A 194 -7.37 16.71 -36.68
N THR A 195 -8.52 17.30 -36.39
CA THR A 195 -9.39 17.88 -37.44
C THR A 195 -8.69 19.03 -38.16
N LEU A 196 -7.99 19.90 -37.43
CA LEU A 196 -7.19 20.99 -38.01
C LEU A 196 -6.02 20.48 -38.85
N GLU A 197 -5.26 19.51 -38.36
CA GLU A 197 -4.14 18.90 -39.11
C GLU A 197 -4.61 18.21 -40.39
N VAL A 198 -5.69 17.42 -40.28
CA VAL A 198 -6.29 16.71 -41.41
C VAL A 198 -6.83 17.70 -42.43
N LYS A 199 -7.58 18.72 -41.98
CA LYS A 199 -8.07 19.79 -42.86
C LYS A 199 -6.92 20.51 -43.53
N ARG A 200 -5.86 20.84 -42.81
CA ARG A 200 -4.67 21.51 -43.36
C ARG A 200 -4.00 20.67 -44.46
N GLU A 201 -3.75 19.40 -44.20
CA GLU A 201 -3.13 18.50 -45.17
C GLU A 201 -3.98 18.33 -46.42
N ILE A 202 -5.29 18.16 -46.23
CA ILE A 202 -6.23 17.96 -47.35
C ILE A 202 -6.42 19.26 -48.13
N TYR A 203 -6.62 20.40 -47.46
CA TYR A 203 -6.76 21.70 -48.13
C TYR A 203 -5.48 22.13 -48.84
N HIS A 204 -4.29 21.72 -48.38
CA HIS A 204 -3.05 22.00 -49.08
C HIS A 204 -2.94 21.23 -50.42
N GLN A 205 -3.45 19.99 -50.47
CA GLN A 205 -3.45 19.16 -51.68
C GLN A 205 -4.71 19.32 -52.53
N SER A 206 -5.70 20.02 -52.01
CA SER A 206 -7.01 20.21 -52.63
C SER A 206 -6.86 21.05 -53.89
N ARG A 207 -7.44 20.53 -54.98
CA ARG A 207 -7.67 21.31 -56.20
C ARG A 207 -9.05 21.98 -56.21
N LEU A 208 -9.84 21.89 -55.13
CA LEU A 208 -11.24 22.32 -55.12
C LEU A 208 -11.37 23.83 -55.31
N GLY A 209 -10.54 24.64 -54.65
CA GLY A 209 -10.53 26.09 -54.87
C GLY A 209 -10.22 26.47 -56.34
N TYR A 210 -9.34 25.72 -57.00
CA TYR A 210 -9.08 25.88 -58.43
C TYR A 210 -10.27 25.43 -59.27
N VAL A 211 -10.90 24.30 -58.94
CA VAL A 211 -12.09 23.81 -59.65
C VAL A 211 -13.26 24.78 -59.49
N TYR A 212 -13.52 25.35 -58.31
CA TYR A 212 -14.53 26.40 -58.13
C TYR A 212 -14.17 27.66 -58.93
N GLY A 213 -12.91 28.07 -58.94
CA GLY A 213 -12.47 29.18 -59.80
C GLY A 213 -12.71 28.90 -61.28
N GLN A 214 -12.33 27.71 -61.78
CA GLN A 214 -12.58 27.30 -63.17
C GLN A 214 -14.08 27.19 -63.44
N LEU A 215 -14.87 26.69 -62.50
CA LEU A 215 -16.31 26.59 -62.67
C LEU A 215 -16.96 27.97 -62.72
N ILE A 216 -16.56 28.92 -61.85
CA ILE A 216 -16.97 30.33 -61.93
C ILE A 216 -16.56 30.95 -63.28
N ASN A 217 -15.42 30.55 -63.86
CA ASN A 217 -14.94 31.05 -65.16
C ASN A 217 -15.62 30.41 -66.38
N TRP A 218 -15.93 29.11 -66.34
CA TRP A 218 -16.59 28.36 -67.44
C TRP A 218 -18.13 28.32 -67.29
N ALA A 219 -18.69 28.83 -66.19
CA ALA A 219 -20.13 28.89 -65.93
C ALA A 219 -20.82 30.00 -66.73
N THR A 220 -22.01 29.67 -67.24
CA THR A 220 -22.84 30.58 -68.04
C THR A 220 -24.05 31.16 -67.27
N ASP A 221 -24.23 30.86 -65.98
CA ASP A 221 -25.40 31.20 -65.15
C ASP A 221 -25.00 32.00 -63.88
N ASP A 222 -25.74 33.07 -63.54
CA ASP A 222 -25.45 34.02 -62.45
C ASP A 222 -25.85 33.49 -61.06
N GLU A 223 -26.91 32.68 -60.94
CA GLU A 223 -27.24 32.02 -59.67
C GLU A 223 -26.17 30.99 -59.31
N VAL A 224 -25.72 30.26 -60.32
CA VAL A 224 -24.56 29.39 -60.21
C VAL A 224 -23.34 30.20 -59.78
N ARG A 225 -23.10 31.39 -60.34
CA ARG A 225 -21.99 32.26 -59.90
C ARG A 225 -22.09 32.64 -58.41
N ARG A 226 -23.23 33.18 -57.95
CA ARG A 226 -23.41 33.62 -56.54
C ARG A 226 -23.28 32.48 -55.55
N THR A 227 -23.87 31.32 -55.88
CA THR A 227 -23.75 30.13 -55.03
C THR A 227 -22.31 29.65 -54.90
N TYR A 228 -21.51 29.74 -55.97
CA TYR A 228 -20.08 29.44 -55.89
C TYR A 228 -19.23 30.56 -55.27
N GLU A 229 -19.67 31.83 -55.25
CA GLU A 229 -19.04 32.93 -54.50
C GLU A 229 -19.23 32.78 -52.99
N GLU A 230 -20.44 32.43 -52.54
CA GLU A 230 -20.70 32.11 -51.12
C GLU A 230 -19.91 30.89 -50.68
N LYS A 231 -19.89 29.83 -51.50
CA LYS A 231 -19.04 28.65 -51.26
C LYS A 231 -17.56 29.02 -51.25
N LEU A 232 -17.12 29.98 -52.06
CA LEU A 232 -15.73 30.43 -52.07
C LEU A 232 -15.37 31.19 -50.78
N LEU A 233 -16.21 32.12 -50.29
CA LEU A 233 -15.98 32.81 -49.02
C LEU A 233 -15.96 31.83 -47.84
N GLN A 234 -16.92 30.89 -47.81
CA GLN A 234 -16.96 29.84 -46.79
C GLN A 234 -15.71 28.94 -46.86
N TYR A 235 -15.31 28.52 -48.07
CA TYR A 235 -14.12 27.70 -48.27
C TYR A 235 -12.82 28.43 -47.86
N CYS A 236 -12.67 29.71 -48.23
CA CYS A 236 -11.54 30.54 -47.82
C CYS A 236 -11.50 30.75 -46.30
N HIS A 237 -12.65 30.94 -45.66
CA HIS A 237 -12.73 31.02 -44.20
C HIS A 237 -12.39 29.68 -43.53
N ASP A 238 -12.91 28.56 -44.02
CA ASP A 238 -12.57 27.22 -43.51
C ASP A 238 -11.07 26.93 -43.66
N ARG A 239 -10.47 27.45 -44.74
CA ARG A 239 -9.03 27.39 -44.99
C ARG A 239 -8.25 28.28 -44.02
N LEU A 240 -8.71 29.51 -43.77
CA LEU A 240 -8.15 30.42 -42.75
C LEU A 240 -8.12 29.76 -41.37
N LEU A 241 -9.21 29.10 -40.99
CA LEU A 241 -9.30 28.39 -39.71
C LEU A 241 -8.31 27.22 -39.62
N ALA A 242 -8.00 26.54 -40.72
CA ALA A 242 -7.05 25.42 -40.77
C ALA A 242 -5.57 25.86 -40.76
N TRP A 243 -5.27 27.07 -41.22
CA TRP A 243 -3.90 27.58 -41.28
C TRP A 243 -3.31 27.85 -39.88
N PRO A 244 -2.02 27.47 -39.67
CA PRO A 244 -1.30 27.82 -38.45
C PRO A 244 -1.02 29.33 -38.43
N PRO A 245 -0.79 29.91 -37.24
CA PRO A 245 -0.36 31.31 -37.14
C PRO A 245 0.92 31.54 -37.96
N GLY A 246 0.90 32.54 -38.84
CA GLY A 246 1.98 32.87 -39.77
C GLY A 246 1.49 33.68 -40.97
N GLU A 247 2.40 34.02 -41.89
CA GLU A 247 2.11 34.86 -43.05
C GLU A 247 0.97 34.31 -43.94
N GLU A 248 0.86 32.98 -44.08
CA GLU A 248 -0.20 32.36 -44.88
C GLU A 248 -1.59 32.62 -44.30
N LYS A 249 -1.71 32.60 -42.97
CA LYS A 249 -2.96 32.89 -42.27
C LYS A 249 -3.36 34.35 -42.42
N GLU A 250 -2.39 35.26 -42.32
CA GLU A 250 -2.63 36.70 -42.53
C GLU A 250 -3.07 36.99 -43.96
N ARG A 251 -2.44 36.35 -44.96
CA ARG A 251 -2.85 36.48 -46.37
C ARG A 251 -4.26 35.95 -46.58
N GLU A 252 -4.60 34.80 -46.02
CA GLU A 252 -5.95 34.25 -46.12
C GLU A 252 -6.98 35.14 -45.38
N ALA A 253 -6.62 35.68 -44.21
CA ALA A 253 -7.48 36.59 -43.45
C ALA A 253 -7.74 37.88 -44.22
N ALA A 254 -6.75 38.38 -44.95
CA ALA A 254 -6.91 39.52 -45.86
C ALA A 254 -7.85 39.20 -47.03
N ILE A 255 -7.77 37.99 -47.61
CA ILE A 255 -8.71 37.54 -48.66
C ILE A 255 -10.13 37.46 -48.11
N VAL A 256 -10.33 36.81 -46.96
CA VAL A 256 -11.64 36.68 -46.30
C VAL A 256 -12.22 38.05 -45.96
N ARG A 257 -11.41 38.94 -45.36
CA ARG A 257 -11.84 40.31 -45.02
C ARG A 257 -12.21 41.10 -46.28
N LYS A 258 -11.43 40.96 -47.36
CA LYS A 258 -11.73 41.64 -48.62
C LYS A 258 -13.06 41.14 -49.20
N LEU A 259 -13.25 39.82 -49.29
CA LEU A 259 -14.51 39.23 -49.77
C LEU A 259 -15.71 39.64 -48.91
N ALA A 260 -15.56 39.65 -47.58
CA ALA A 260 -16.60 40.08 -46.65
C ALA A 260 -16.92 41.57 -46.80
N ASN A 261 -15.90 42.43 -46.86
CA ASN A 261 -16.10 43.87 -47.05
C ASN A 261 -16.69 44.18 -48.42
N ASP A 262 -16.27 43.51 -49.49
CA ASP A 262 -16.83 43.66 -50.84
C ASP A 262 -18.34 43.31 -50.81
N MET A 263 -18.73 42.27 -50.07
CA MET A 263 -20.15 41.92 -49.84
C MET A 263 -20.91 42.96 -49.01
N VAL A 264 -20.31 43.51 -47.94
CA VAL A 264 -20.92 44.56 -47.09
C VAL A 264 -21.10 45.87 -47.88
N ILE A 265 -20.12 46.23 -48.72
CA ILE A 265 -20.18 47.42 -49.58
C ILE A 265 -21.31 47.29 -50.62
N ILE A 266 -21.50 46.10 -51.21
CA ILE A 266 -22.60 45.83 -52.17
C ILE A 266 -23.95 45.73 -51.46
N GLY A 267 -23.97 45.56 -50.14
CA GLY A 267 -25.19 45.33 -49.36
C GLY A 267 -25.75 43.92 -49.55
N HIS A 268 -24.90 42.93 -49.84
CA HIS A 268 -25.32 41.53 -49.89
C HIS A 268 -25.75 41.08 -48.47
N PRO A 269 -26.99 40.61 -48.26
CA PRO A 269 -27.52 40.27 -46.94
C PRO A 269 -27.00 38.91 -46.43
N PHE A 270 -25.67 38.74 -46.42
CA PHE A 270 -25.00 37.57 -45.89
C PHE A 270 -24.41 37.87 -44.51
N LYS A 271 -25.14 37.52 -43.44
CA LYS A 271 -24.81 37.80 -42.02
C LYS A 271 -23.33 37.58 -41.69
N PHE A 272 -22.76 36.48 -42.18
CA PHE A 272 -21.38 36.10 -41.91
C PHE A 272 -20.36 37.16 -42.36
N ALA A 273 -20.61 37.86 -43.47
CA ALA A 273 -19.75 38.97 -43.92
C ALA A 273 -19.83 40.19 -42.98
N TRP A 274 -21.01 40.48 -42.44
CA TRP A 274 -21.24 41.61 -41.54
C TRP A 274 -20.66 41.38 -40.14
N ASP A 275 -20.78 40.17 -39.60
CA ASP A 275 -20.18 39.80 -38.31
C ASP A 275 -18.65 39.95 -38.35
N ILE A 276 -18.01 39.64 -39.48
CA ILE A 276 -16.57 39.85 -39.71
C ILE A 276 -16.24 41.35 -39.69
N ALA A 277 -17.05 42.21 -40.32
CA ALA A 277 -16.79 43.64 -40.44
C ALA A 277 -16.86 44.40 -39.10
N ILE A 278 -17.72 43.96 -38.16
CA ILE A 278 -17.89 44.58 -36.84
C ILE A 278 -16.90 44.00 -35.82
N ASN A 279 -16.82 42.67 -35.72
CA ASN A 279 -16.09 42.02 -34.63
C ASN A 279 -14.56 42.08 -34.80
N TRP A 280 -14.06 42.32 -36.01
CA TRP A 280 -12.61 42.36 -36.27
C TRP A 280 -11.99 43.76 -36.11
N GLN A 281 -12.71 44.72 -35.50
CA GLN A 281 -12.21 46.06 -35.15
C GLN A 281 -11.63 46.12 -33.73
N ASP A 282 -10.61 46.94 -33.50
CA ASP A 282 -9.94 47.11 -32.19
C ASP A 282 -9.60 48.58 -31.90
N HIS A 283 -10.56 49.37 -31.41
CA HIS A 283 -10.34 50.78 -31.04
C HIS A 283 -10.09 50.97 -29.54
N LYS A 284 -9.59 52.14 -29.11
CA LYS A 284 -9.29 52.44 -27.69
C LYS A 284 -10.54 52.82 -26.90
N ASP A 285 -11.39 53.65 -27.46
CA ASP A 285 -12.62 54.10 -26.82
C ASP A 285 -13.83 53.58 -27.60
N ILE A 286 -14.91 53.25 -26.89
CA ILE A 286 -16.15 52.76 -27.53
C ILE A 286 -16.68 53.78 -28.55
N ALA A 287 -16.38 55.08 -28.38
CA ALA A 287 -16.79 56.16 -29.28
C ALA A 287 -16.24 56.06 -30.72
N ASP A 288 -15.18 55.26 -30.95
CA ASP A 288 -14.48 55.20 -32.24
C ASP A 288 -15.15 54.28 -33.29
N TRP A 289 -16.12 53.45 -32.89
CA TRP A 289 -16.87 52.59 -33.82
C TRP A 289 -17.81 53.41 -34.72
N ASP A 290 -17.94 53.03 -36.01
CA ASP A 290 -18.86 53.67 -36.93
C ASP A 290 -20.32 53.32 -36.62
N VAL A 291 -21.02 54.29 -36.03
CA VAL A 291 -22.44 54.19 -35.69
C VAL A 291 -23.33 53.86 -36.90
N THR A 292 -22.95 54.24 -38.12
CA THR A 292 -23.77 53.93 -39.32
C THR A 292 -23.74 52.44 -39.66
N VAL A 293 -22.58 51.79 -39.54
CA VAL A 293 -22.43 50.34 -39.72
C VAL A 293 -23.18 49.58 -38.62
N LEU A 294 -23.06 50.03 -37.36
CA LEU A 294 -23.80 49.42 -36.24
C LEU A 294 -25.32 49.51 -36.46
N ARG A 295 -25.82 50.68 -36.90
CA ARG A 295 -27.25 50.87 -37.21
C ARG A 295 -27.71 50.04 -38.41
N GLN A 296 -26.92 49.94 -39.49
CA GLN A 296 -27.24 49.10 -40.65
C GLN A 296 -27.27 47.61 -40.29
N TYR A 297 -26.36 47.16 -39.42
CA TYR A 297 -26.40 45.80 -38.89
C TYR A 297 -27.68 45.52 -38.10
N CYS A 298 -28.05 46.43 -37.20
CA CYS A 298 -29.32 46.35 -36.47
C CYS A 298 -30.54 46.31 -37.42
N ALA A 299 -30.46 46.96 -38.59
CA ALA A 299 -31.52 46.97 -39.60
C ALA A 299 -31.58 45.70 -40.45
N PHE A 300 -30.44 45.16 -40.92
CA PHE A 300 -30.39 43.93 -41.71
C PHE A 300 -30.65 42.68 -40.85
N PHE A 301 -30.27 42.71 -39.56
CA PHE A 301 -30.31 41.55 -38.67
C PHE A 301 -30.94 41.89 -37.30
N PRO A 302 -32.22 42.29 -37.25
CA PRO A 302 -32.88 42.67 -36.01
C PRO A 302 -32.97 41.52 -35.00
N ASP A 303 -33.04 40.27 -35.48
CA ASP A 303 -33.09 39.07 -34.65
C ASP A 303 -31.71 38.62 -34.13
N SER A 304 -30.63 39.32 -34.49
CA SER A 304 -29.28 38.95 -34.03
C SER A 304 -29.10 39.23 -32.55
N ASP A 305 -28.47 38.32 -31.81
CA ASP A 305 -28.14 38.53 -30.39
C ASP A 305 -27.23 39.73 -30.16
N LEU A 306 -26.31 39.98 -31.11
CA LEU A 306 -25.44 41.15 -31.11
C LEU A 306 -26.24 42.48 -31.20
N ASN A 307 -27.38 42.48 -31.88
CA ASN A 307 -28.26 43.65 -31.96
C ASN A 307 -28.80 44.03 -30.57
N ARG A 308 -29.17 43.04 -29.74
CA ARG A 308 -29.73 43.30 -28.39
C ARG A 308 -28.75 44.06 -27.50
N VAL A 309 -27.48 43.65 -27.51
CA VAL A 309 -26.42 44.29 -26.70
C VAL A 309 -26.11 45.69 -27.23
N ILE A 310 -25.95 45.84 -28.55
CA ILE A 310 -25.67 47.14 -29.18
C ILE A 310 -26.80 48.13 -28.88
N MET A 311 -28.06 47.72 -29.05
CA MET A 311 -29.21 48.59 -28.81
C MET A 311 -29.36 49.00 -27.34
N ALA A 312 -29.16 48.07 -26.40
CA ALA A 312 -29.24 48.36 -24.98
C ALA A 312 -28.13 49.33 -24.53
N PHE A 313 -26.92 49.18 -25.07
CA PHE A 313 -25.83 50.09 -24.78
C PHE A 313 -26.06 51.47 -25.40
N LEU A 314 -26.43 51.55 -26.69
CA LEU A 314 -26.66 52.82 -27.40
C LEU A 314 -27.74 53.70 -26.74
N THR A 315 -28.68 53.08 -26.03
CA THR A 315 -29.82 53.75 -25.35
C THR A 315 -29.58 54.01 -23.85
N SER A 316 -28.43 53.61 -23.32
CA SER A 316 -28.02 53.85 -21.93
C SER A 316 -27.52 55.28 -21.71
N ASP A 317 -27.49 55.72 -20.43
CA ASP A 317 -26.96 57.03 -20.06
C ASP A 317 -25.42 57.10 -20.12
N ILE A 318 -24.74 55.96 -20.24
CA ILE A 318 -23.29 55.86 -20.39
C ILE A 318 -22.83 55.83 -21.85
N SER A 319 -23.76 55.77 -22.82
CA SER A 319 -23.44 55.75 -24.25
C SER A 319 -22.69 57.02 -24.67
N PRO A 320 -21.50 56.90 -25.30
CA PRO A 320 -20.77 58.07 -25.81
C PRO A 320 -21.34 58.58 -27.15
N PHE A 321 -22.26 57.84 -27.77
CA PHE A 321 -22.76 58.15 -29.11
C PHE A 321 -23.91 59.16 -29.09
N PRO A 322 -24.09 59.96 -30.15
CA PRO A 322 -25.22 60.87 -30.26
C PRO A 322 -26.56 60.12 -30.25
N LYS A 323 -27.47 60.51 -29.35
CA LYS A 323 -28.84 59.98 -29.32
C LYS A 323 -29.56 60.24 -30.66
N GLU A 324 -30.29 59.26 -31.19
CA GLU A 324 -31.03 59.41 -32.44
C GLU A 324 -32.01 60.59 -32.38
N SER A 325 -32.00 61.44 -33.41
CA SER A 325 -33.04 62.44 -33.61
C SER A 325 -34.32 61.71 -33.98
N SER A 326 -35.34 61.76 -33.12
CA SER A 326 -36.67 61.19 -33.37
C SER A 326 -37.20 61.65 -34.74
N GLN A 327 -37.14 60.80 -35.76
CA GLN A 327 -37.88 61.07 -37.00
C GLN A 327 -39.36 60.90 -36.68
N GLN A 328 -40.06 62.02 -36.70
CA GLN A 328 -41.52 62.12 -36.58
C GLN A 328 -42.17 61.28 -37.68
N THR A 329 -42.65 60.09 -37.35
CA THR A 329 -43.61 59.37 -38.19
C THR A 329 -44.89 60.21 -38.25
N ALA A 330 -45.18 60.75 -39.44
CA ALA A 330 -46.42 61.47 -39.72
C ALA A 330 -47.63 60.54 -39.47
N PRO A 331 -48.72 61.03 -38.88
CA PRO A 331 -49.87 60.21 -38.51
C PRO A 331 -50.68 59.85 -39.76
N THR A 332 -50.69 58.57 -40.13
CA THR A 332 -51.65 58.04 -41.11
C THR A 332 -53.03 57.97 -40.48
N THR A 333 -53.86 58.95 -40.84
CA THR A 333 -55.30 58.98 -40.62
C THR A 333 -55.99 57.83 -41.34
N GLY A 334 -56.67 56.98 -40.58
CA GLY A 334 -58.04 56.50 -40.82
C GLY A 334 -58.41 55.88 -42.16
N GLY A 335 -58.76 54.59 -42.10
CA GLY A 335 -59.95 54.06 -42.75
C GLY A 335 -59.70 53.14 -43.94
N GLY A 336 -60.10 51.87 -43.80
CA GLY A 336 -60.23 50.95 -44.93
C GLY A 336 -60.22 49.50 -44.53
N SER A 337 -61.41 49.00 -44.16
CA SER A 337 -61.92 47.63 -44.17
C SER A 337 -61.06 46.50 -44.76
N GLU A 338 -60.95 45.44 -43.96
CA GLU A 338 -61.23 44.04 -44.31
C GLU A 338 -61.51 43.78 -45.80
N ASP A 339 -60.47 43.39 -46.53
CA ASP A 339 -60.59 42.42 -47.61
C ASP A 339 -59.33 41.54 -47.59
N GLU A 340 -59.57 40.26 -47.29
CA GLU A 340 -58.63 39.17 -47.34
C GLU A 340 -58.04 39.07 -48.75
N SER A 341 -56.76 39.40 -48.89
CA SER A 341 -55.92 38.84 -49.94
C SER A 341 -54.74 38.16 -49.26
N GLU A 342 -54.77 36.83 -49.27
CA GLU A 342 -53.60 35.99 -49.09
C GLU A 342 -52.59 36.33 -50.20
N ASP A 343 -51.31 36.33 -49.84
CA ASP A 343 -50.12 36.55 -50.68
C ASP A 343 -49.75 38.01 -51.00
N ASP A 344 -49.24 38.73 -49.98
CA ASP A 344 -48.16 39.72 -50.16
C ASP A 344 -47.20 39.67 -48.96
N GLU A 345 -46.22 38.77 -49.06
CA GLU A 345 -45.06 38.62 -48.17
C GLU A 345 -44.13 39.86 -48.23
N ALA A 346 -44.43 40.92 -47.49
CA ALA A 346 -43.43 41.92 -47.04
C ALA A 346 -43.92 42.91 -45.95
N GLY A 347 -45.04 42.62 -45.28
CA GLY A 347 -45.61 43.48 -44.22
C GLY A 347 -45.11 43.17 -42.81
N GLY A 348 -43.80 43.28 -42.55
CA GLY A 348 -43.24 43.12 -41.21
C GLY A 348 -43.37 44.40 -40.36
N ALA A 349 -43.93 44.29 -39.15
CA ALA A 349 -43.85 45.33 -38.13
C ALA A 349 -42.38 45.75 -37.89
N PRO A 350 -42.07 47.01 -37.54
CA PRO A 350 -40.69 47.42 -37.29
C PRO A 350 -40.10 46.61 -36.13
N THR A 351 -39.13 45.75 -36.42
CA THR A 351 -38.56 44.74 -35.52
C THR A 351 -37.51 45.27 -34.53
N THR A 352 -37.25 46.59 -34.49
CA THR A 352 -36.31 47.20 -33.54
C THR A 352 -36.97 47.59 -32.22
N TYR A 353 -36.77 46.79 -31.17
CA TYR A 353 -37.18 47.09 -29.78
C TYR A 353 -36.16 48.04 -29.11
N VAL A 354 -36.65 49.16 -28.56
CA VAL A 354 -35.84 50.19 -27.85
C VAL A 354 -36.15 50.10 -26.34
N PRO A 355 -35.20 49.75 -25.45
CA PRO A 355 -35.46 49.59 -24.02
C PRO A 355 -35.73 50.92 -23.31
N LEU A 356 -36.66 50.93 -22.35
CA LEU A 356 -37.15 52.13 -21.68
C LEU A 356 -36.60 52.32 -20.27
N THR A 357 -36.33 51.24 -19.53
CA THR A 357 -35.82 51.27 -18.15
C THR A 357 -34.39 50.72 -18.02
N GLU A 358 -33.71 50.99 -16.90
CA GLU A 358 -32.40 50.38 -16.60
C GLU A 358 -32.49 48.85 -16.46
N GLU A 359 -33.60 48.34 -15.93
CA GLU A 359 -33.87 46.90 -15.83
C GLU A 359 -34.04 46.27 -17.23
N ASP A 360 -34.77 46.93 -18.13
CA ASP A 360 -34.92 46.46 -19.53
C ASP A 360 -33.56 46.40 -20.24
N ARG A 361 -32.70 47.41 -20.03
CA ARG A 361 -31.35 47.43 -20.60
C ARG A 361 -30.50 46.29 -20.05
N LEU A 362 -30.53 46.07 -18.74
CA LEU A 362 -29.79 44.97 -18.11
C LEU A 362 -30.26 43.61 -18.65
N LEU A 363 -31.57 43.42 -18.81
CA LEU A 363 -32.16 42.19 -19.31
C LEU A 363 -31.80 41.94 -20.78
N MET A 364 -31.86 42.96 -21.63
CA MET A 364 -31.42 42.87 -23.03
C MET A 364 -29.92 42.54 -23.15
N ILE A 365 -29.09 43.14 -22.29
CA ILE A 365 -27.65 42.88 -22.24
C ILE A 365 -27.39 41.43 -21.82
N MET A 366 -28.06 40.96 -20.77
CA MET A 366 -27.93 39.58 -20.27
C MET A 366 -28.37 38.54 -21.29
N GLU A 367 -29.51 38.74 -21.95
CA GLU A 367 -29.98 37.83 -23.00
C GLU A 367 -29.07 37.84 -24.22
N GLY A 368 -28.64 39.03 -24.65
CA GLY A 368 -27.78 39.16 -25.82
C GLY A 368 -26.40 38.57 -25.62
N ILE A 369 -25.77 38.78 -24.46
CA ILE A 369 -24.42 38.28 -24.20
C ILE A 369 -24.36 36.77 -23.95
N ALA A 370 -25.47 36.16 -23.51
CA ALA A 370 -25.54 34.72 -23.29
C ALA A 370 -25.32 33.92 -24.59
N THR A 371 -25.68 34.49 -25.74
CA THR A 371 -25.62 33.83 -27.05
C THR A 371 -24.69 34.53 -28.04
N ALA A 372 -24.46 35.84 -27.90
CA ALA A 372 -23.58 36.60 -28.80
C ALA A 372 -22.10 36.25 -28.58
N ASN A 373 -21.50 35.58 -29.58
CA ASN A 373 -20.06 35.30 -29.60
C ASN A 373 -19.29 36.48 -30.23
N SER A 374 -19.34 37.65 -29.58
CA SER A 374 -18.79 38.92 -30.09
C SER A 374 -17.91 39.61 -29.04
N LEU A 375 -16.65 39.90 -29.41
CA LEU A 375 -15.74 40.69 -28.55
C LEU A 375 -16.29 42.09 -28.28
N PHE A 376 -16.99 42.67 -29.24
CA PHE A 376 -17.61 43.97 -29.07
C PHE A 376 -18.76 43.93 -28.05
N ALA A 377 -19.61 42.90 -28.09
CA ALA A 377 -20.66 42.71 -27.10
C ALA A 377 -20.10 42.60 -25.68
N TYR A 378 -19.03 41.81 -25.47
CA TYR A 378 -18.35 41.72 -24.16
C TYR A 378 -17.84 43.08 -23.67
N ARG A 379 -17.33 43.91 -24.57
CA ARG A 379 -16.80 45.24 -24.25
C ARG A 379 -17.88 46.22 -23.78
N LEU A 380 -19.05 46.19 -24.42
CA LEU A 380 -20.19 47.01 -24.02
C LEU A 380 -20.75 46.55 -22.65
N THR A 381 -20.88 45.24 -22.45
CA THR A 381 -21.40 44.67 -21.21
C THR A 381 -20.48 44.93 -20.02
N GLY A 382 -19.16 44.78 -20.18
CA GLY A 382 -18.20 45.01 -19.09
C GLY A 382 -18.20 46.44 -18.54
N GLU A 383 -18.32 47.43 -19.43
CA GLU A 383 -18.45 48.84 -19.03
C GLU A 383 -19.77 49.10 -18.30
N TYR A 384 -20.86 48.46 -18.72
CA TYR A 384 -22.16 48.57 -18.06
C TYR A 384 -22.15 47.94 -16.66
N TYR A 385 -21.59 46.75 -16.49
CA TYR A 385 -21.48 46.07 -15.19
C TYR A 385 -20.60 46.82 -14.20
N GLN A 386 -19.54 47.47 -14.69
CA GLN A 386 -18.70 48.30 -13.85
C GLN A 386 -19.45 49.53 -13.30
N HIS A 387 -20.35 50.11 -14.09
CA HIS A 387 -21.17 51.26 -13.69
C HIS A 387 -22.19 50.92 -12.59
N ILE A 388 -22.76 49.72 -12.62
CA ILE A 388 -23.74 49.25 -11.62
C ILE A 388 -23.11 48.53 -10.41
N GLU A 389 -21.77 48.48 -10.33
CA GLU A 389 -20.98 47.83 -9.25
C GLU A 389 -21.25 46.32 -9.08
N GLU A 390 -21.67 45.63 -10.15
CA GLU A 390 -21.93 44.18 -10.17
C GLU A 390 -20.64 43.37 -10.36
N HIS A 391 -19.82 43.28 -9.30
CA HIS A 391 -18.46 42.71 -9.39
C HIS A 391 -18.43 41.21 -9.71
N GLU A 392 -19.30 40.40 -9.11
CA GLU A 392 -19.30 38.94 -9.32
C GLU A 392 -19.60 38.59 -10.79
N SER A 393 -20.72 39.10 -11.30
CA SER A 393 -21.12 38.94 -12.70
C SER A 393 -20.06 39.46 -13.67
N ASN A 394 -19.37 40.57 -13.33
CA ASN A 394 -18.32 41.12 -14.18
C ASN A 394 -17.04 40.26 -14.19
N VAL A 395 -16.67 39.63 -13.06
CA VAL A 395 -15.53 38.70 -13.02
C VAL A 395 -15.78 37.50 -13.95
N GLU A 396 -16.97 36.89 -13.86
CA GLU A 396 -17.33 35.75 -14.70
C GLU A 396 -17.36 36.14 -16.18
N LEU A 397 -17.99 37.27 -16.49
CA LEU A 397 -18.08 37.80 -17.84
C LEU A 397 -16.72 38.12 -18.44
N MET A 398 -15.85 38.82 -17.71
CA MET A 398 -14.54 39.23 -18.25
C MET A 398 -13.57 38.06 -18.38
N ARG A 399 -13.66 37.05 -17.49
CA ARG A 399 -12.93 35.80 -17.68
C ARG A 399 -13.37 35.08 -18.94
N SER A 400 -14.69 35.00 -19.18
CA SER A 400 -15.22 34.49 -20.45
C SER A 400 -14.71 35.32 -21.64
N ALA A 401 -14.80 36.65 -21.55
CA ALA A 401 -14.38 37.58 -22.61
C ALA A 401 -12.90 37.42 -23.01
N LEU A 402 -12.00 37.24 -22.03
CA LEU A 402 -10.58 37.00 -22.28
C LEU A 402 -10.32 35.65 -22.96
N GLU A 403 -11.08 34.60 -22.64
CA GLU A 403 -10.99 33.31 -23.34
C GLU A 403 -11.53 33.41 -24.77
N HIS A 404 -12.64 34.11 -24.98
CA HIS A 404 -13.17 34.40 -26.31
C HIS A 404 -12.18 35.24 -27.14
N LEU A 405 -11.51 36.22 -26.52
CA LEU A 405 -10.48 37.03 -27.17
C LEU A 405 -9.30 36.17 -27.61
N LYS A 406 -8.81 35.25 -26.77
CA LYS A 406 -7.75 34.30 -27.17
C LYS A 406 -8.20 33.40 -28.33
N LEU A 407 -9.44 32.92 -28.30
CA LEU A 407 -10.00 32.10 -29.36
C LEU A 407 -10.09 32.87 -30.67
N GLU A 408 -10.58 34.11 -30.65
CA GLU A 408 -10.66 34.95 -31.84
C GLU A 408 -9.28 35.38 -32.36
N ARG A 409 -8.31 35.67 -31.49
CA ARG A 409 -6.89 35.85 -31.88
C ARG A 409 -6.38 34.62 -32.63
N SER A 410 -6.66 33.43 -32.12
CA SER A 410 -6.21 32.17 -32.76
C SER A 410 -6.90 31.89 -34.10
N ARG A 411 -8.18 32.24 -34.23
CA ARG A 411 -8.99 32.05 -35.44
C ARG A 411 -8.61 33.02 -36.54
N THR A 412 -8.48 34.29 -36.20
CA THR A 412 -8.33 35.40 -37.16
C THR A 412 -6.88 35.78 -37.41
N GLY A 413 -5.99 35.60 -36.43
CA GLY A 413 -4.61 36.10 -36.44
C GLY A 413 -4.47 37.57 -36.06
N LEU A 414 -5.53 38.24 -35.58
CA LEU A 414 -5.51 39.66 -35.20
C LEU A 414 -5.09 39.87 -33.73
N GLN A 415 -4.54 41.03 -33.39
CA GLN A 415 -3.95 41.30 -32.07
C GLN A 415 -4.95 41.76 -31.00
N PHE A 416 -5.97 42.57 -31.29
CA PHE A 416 -6.96 43.02 -30.29
C PHE A 416 -6.37 43.56 -28.97
N GLN A 417 -5.39 44.48 -29.02
CA GLN A 417 -4.68 44.96 -27.82
C GLN A 417 -5.55 45.89 -26.96
N HIS A 418 -6.25 46.84 -27.57
CA HIS A 418 -7.04 47.81 -26.80
C HIS A 418 -8.25 47.18 -26.12
N THR A 419 -8.83 46.18 -26.77
CA THR A 419 -9.92 45.39 -26.20
C THR A 419 -9.46 44.56 -25.01
N GLU A 420 -8.24 44.01 -25.04
CA GLU A 420 -7.64 43.28 -23.90
C GLU A 420 -7.37 44.20 -22.70
N ASP A 421 -6.83 45.39 -22.92
CA ASP A 421 -6.57 46.35 -21.84
C ASP A 421 -7.88 46.76 -21.14
N ALA A 422 -8.95 47.01 -21.91
CA ALA A 422 -10.27 47.32 -21.36
C ALA A 422 -10.83 46.17 -20.50
N PHE A 423 -10.79 44.94 -21.02
CA PHE A 423 -11.22 43.75 -20.26
C PHE A 423 -10.40 43.57 -18.98
N SER A 424 -9.10 43.83 -19.04
CA SER A 424 -8.19 43.72 -17.89
C SER A 424 -8.51 44.75 -16.80
N VAL A 425 -8.87 45.99 -17.17
CA VAL A 425 -9.32 47.00 -16.20
C VAL A 425 -10.65 46.60 -15.56
N TYR A 426 -11.61 46.11 -16.34
CA TYR A 426 -12.92 45.69 -15.82
C TYR A 426 -12.78 44.51 -14.86
N LEU A 427 -12.01 43.49 -15.26
CA LEU A 427 -11.72 42.34 -14.42
C LEU A 427 -10.94 42.74 -13.16
N GLY A 428 -9.86 43.51 -13.31
CA GLY A 428 -9.04 43.94 -12.20
C GLY A 428 -9.83 44.71 -11.16
N THR A 429 -10.70 45.63 -11.59
CA THR A 429 -11.54 46.42 -10.67
C THR A 429 -12.55 45.55 -9.95
N ALA A 430 -13.18 44.61 -10.65
CA ALA A 430 -14.10 43.67 -10.02
C ALA A 430 -13.40 42.73 -9.01
N LEU A 431 -12.17 42.27 -9.30
CA LEU A 431 -11.38 41.41 -8.42
C LEU A 431 -10.85 42.10 -7.15
N VAL A 432 -10.73 43.43 -7.15
CA VAL A 432 -10.37 44.18 -5.92
C VAL A 432 -11.43 44.00 -4.84
N PHE A 433 -12.71 43.97 -5.22
CA PHE A 433 -13.84 43.86 -4.31
C PHE A 433 -14.35 42.42 -4.15
N TYR A 434 -14.35 41.64 -5.23
CA TYR A 434 -14.79 40.25 -5.21
C TYR A 434 -13.80 39.36 -4.45
N GLN A 435 -14.24 38.77 -3.33
CA GLN A 435 -13.41 37.90 -2.48
C GLN A 435 -12.06 38.53 -2.05
N SER A 436 -12.05 39.83 -1.77
CA SER A 436 -10.87 40.53 -1.23
C SER A 436 -10.35 39.87 0.06
N PRO A 437 -9.04 39.58 0.22
CA PRO A 437 -7.89 39.93 -0.65
C PRO A 437 -7.40 38.81 -1.59
N ARG A 438 -8.20 37.75 -1.81
CA ARG A 438 -7.76 36.53 -2.50
C ARG A 438 -7.22 36.78 -3.91
N HIS A 439 -7.90 37.64 -4.67
CA HIS A 439 -7.58 37.91 -6.07
C HIS A 439 -6.75 39.20 -6.27
N HIS A 440 -6.19 39.77 -5.19
CA HIS A 440 -5.43 41.01 -5.27
C HIS A 440 -4.16 40.90 -6.10
N GLN A 441 -3.48 39.75 -6.08
CA GLN A 441 -2.31 39.55 -6.95
C GLN A 441 -2.69 39.51 -8.43
N GLU A 442 -3.79 38.82 -8.76
CA GLU A 442 -4.35 38.78 -10.11
C GLU A 442 -4.73 40.21 -10.55
N ALA A 443 -5.51 40.92 -9.73
CA ALA A 443 -5.90 42.30 -9.98
C ALA A 443 -4.69 43.22 -10.17
N LYS A 444 -3.68 43.13 -9.30
CA LYS A 444 -2.44 43.92 -9.40
C LYS A 444 -1.70 43.64 -10.70
N SER A 445 -1.57 42.37 -11.10
CA SER A 445 -0.93 42.01 -12.36
C SER A 445 -1.67 42.55 -13.59
N LEU A 446 -3.01 42.56 -13.56
CA LEU A 446 -3.84 43.13 -14.62
C LEU A 446 -3.65 44.65 -14.69
N PHE A 447 -3.67 45.34 -13.54
CA PHE A 447 -3.44 46.78 -13.49
C PHE A 447 -2.03 47.17 -13.90
N ASP A 448 -1.00 46.44 -13.45
CA ASP A 448 0.39 46.67 -13.84
C ASP A 448 0.57 46.45 -15.35
N GLY A 449 -0.07 45.42 -15.91
CA GLY A 449 -0.12 45.18 -17.35
C GLY A 449 -0.75 46.34 -18.11
N VAL A 450 -1.90 46.84 -17.66
CA VAL A 450 -2.54 48.01 -18.27
C VAL A 450 -1.68 49.26 -18.10
N LEU A 451 -1.08 49.50 -16.94
CA LEU A 451 -0.23 50.66 -16.68
C LEU A 451 1.09 50.63 -17.46
N ALA A 452 1.58 49.46 -17.85
CA ALA A 452 2.74 49.33 -18.74
C ALA A 452 2.45 49.83 -20.16
N HIS A 453 1.23 49.59 -20.66
CA HIS A 453 0.79 50.04 -21.98
C HIS A 453 0.19 51.46 -21.96
N ASP A 454 -0.60 51.77 -20.93
CA ASP A 454 -1.21 53.07 -20.64
C ASP A 454 -0.95 53.53 -19.18
N PRO A 455 0.19 54.20 -18.92
CA PRO A 455 0.50 54.77 -17.62
C PRO A 455 -0.48 55.86 -17.14
N THR A 456 -1.42 56.29 -17.98
CA THR A 456 -2.37 57.35 -17.70
C THR A 456 -3.74 56.86 -17.23
N SER A 457 -3.94 55.54 -17.11
CA SER A 457 -5.20 54.95 -16.67
C SER A 457 -5.54 55.26 -15.20
N THR A 458 -6.45 56.20 -14.97
CA THR A 458 -6.92 56.57 -13.61
C THR A 458 -7.60 55.40 -12.90
N ARG A 459 -8.37 54.56 -13.64
CA ARG A 459 -9.07 53.39 -13.08
C ARG A 459 -8.09 52.37 -12.50
N ALA A 460 -6.99 52.10 -13.21
CA ALA A 460 -5.95 51.20 -12.73
C ALA A 460 -5.23 51.74 -11.49
N MET A 461 -4.97 53.06 -11.42
CA MET A 461 -4.36 53.69 -10.23
C MET A 461 -5.22 53.54 -8.98
N ILE A 462 -6.54 53.72 -9.10
CA ILE A 462 -7.49 53.55 -7.98
C ILE A 462 -7.44 52.10 -7.49
N GLY A 463 -7.52 51.12 -8.42
CA GLY A 463 -7.47 49.71 -8.09
C GLY A 463 -6.19 49.29 -7.35
N VAL A 464 -5.02 49.77 -7.80
CA VAL A 464 -3.73 49.52 -7.12
C VAL A 464 -3.68 50.16 -5.73
N GLY A 465 -4.23 51.36 -5.56
CA GLY A 465 -4.30 52.03 -4.26
C GLY A 465 -5.11 51.26 -3.22
N LEU A 466 -6.26 50.69 -3.63
CA LEU A 466 -7.10 49.86 -2.77
C LEU A 466 -6.45 48.51 -2.40
N ILE A 467 -5.65 47.94 -3.30
CA ILE A 467 -4.88 46.72 -3.00
C ILE A 467 -3.82 47.01 -1.93
N TYR A 468 -3.08 48.11 -2.06
CA TYR A 468 -2.07 48.49 -1.06
C TYR A 468 -2.67 48.81 0.31
N GLU A 469 -3.90 49.33 0.36
CA GLU A 469 -4.62 49.52 1.62
C GLU A 469 -4.80 48.20 2.37
N GLU A 470 -5.28 47.15 1.69
CA GLU A 470 -5.53 45.84 2.30
C GLU A 470 -4.22 45.06 2.58
N GLU A 471 -3.14 45.35 1.84
CA GLU A 471 -1.78 44.82 2.10
C GLU A 471 -1.11 45.45 3.35
N GLU A 472 -1.74 46.47 3.97
CA GLU A 472 -1.22 47.29 5.07
C GLU A 472 0.02 48.16 4.70
N GLU A 473 0.30 48.32 3.41
CA GLU A 473 1.37 49.19 2.88
C GLU A 473 0.80 50.59 2.64
N TYR A 474 0.49 51.27 3.75
CA TYR A 474 -0.30 52.51 3.74
C TYR A 474 0.37 53.69 3.01
N ASN A 475 1.69 53.71 2.86
CA ASN A 475 2.37 54.83 2.19
C ASN A 475 2.13 54.78 0.67
N GLU A 476 2.25 53.59 0.09
CA GLU A 476 2.02 53.30 -1.32
C GLU A 476 0.54 53.50 -1.67
N ALA A 477 -0.36 53.04 -0.80
CA ALA A 477 -1.80 53.27 -0.94
C ALA A 477 -2.14 54.77 -1.03
N ILE A 478 -1.58 55.59 -0.12
CA ILE A 478 -1.79 57.04 -0.13
C ILE A 478 -1.28 57.66 -1.44
N ASP A 479 -0.09 57.29 -1.92
CA ASP A 479 0.48 57.84 -3.16
C ASP A 479 -0.40 57.57 -4.39
N PHE A 480 -0.83 56.32 -4.59
CA PHE A 480 -1.67 55.96 -5.74
C PHE A 480 -3.05 56.63 -5.68
N LEU A 481 -3.68 56.68 -4.50
CA LEU A 481 -4.98 57.31 -4.32
C LEU A 481 -4.91 58.84 -4.48
N GLU A 482 -3.84 59.50 -3.99
CA GLU A 482 -3.65 60.93 -4.17
C GLU A 482 -3.34 61.29 -5.65
N ARG A 483 -2.58 60.46 -6.37
CA ARG A 483 -2.37 60.62 -7.82
C ARG A 483 -3.66 60.44 -8.63
N ALA A 484 -4.51 59.50 -8.24
CA ALA A 484 -5.83 59.34 -8.85
C ALA A 484 -6.73 60.56 -8.57
N LEU A 485 -6.74 61.07 -7.32
CA LEU A 485 -7.54 62.22 -6.91
C LEU A 485 -7.09 63.53 -7.57
N LEU A 486 -5.79 63.70 -7.86
CA LEU A 486 -5.29 64.84 -8.64
C LEU A 486 -5.88 64.90 -10.05
N ARG A 487 -6.19 63.75 -10.64
CA ARG A 487 -6.75 63.64 -12.00
C ARG A 487 -8.27 63.70 -12.00
N ASP A 488 -8.91 63.14 -10.98
CA ASP A 488 -10.36 63.21 -10.75
C ASP A 488 -10.69 63.77 -9.36
N PRO A 489 -10.63 65.11 -9.17
CA PRO A 489 -10.91 65.74 -7.87
C PRO A 489 -12.38 65.63 -7.44
N GLY A 490 -13.27 65.28 -8.36
CA GLY A 490 -14.70 65.12 -8.12
C GLY A 490 -15.05 63.79 -7.44
N ASN A 491 -14.13 62.84 -7.42
CA ASN A 491 -14.38 61.50 -6.92
C ASN A 491 -14.41 61.43 -5.39
N LEU A 492 -15.62 61.48 -4.82
CA LEU A 492 -15.81 61.45 -3.37
C LEU A 492 -15.39 60.12 -2.74
N SER A 493 -15.49 58.98 -3.45
CA SER A 493 -15.11 57.67 -2.90
C SER A 493 -13.61 57.58 -2.68
N VAL A 494 -12.81 57.95 -3.68
CA VAL A 494 -11.34 58.01 -3.58
C VAL A 494 -10.90 58.95 -2.45
N LYS A 495 -11.58 60.09 -2.28
CA LYS A 495 -11.27 61.04 -1.21
C LYS A 495 -11.52 60.45 0.19
N THR A 496 -12.62 59.72 0.38
CA THR A 496 -12.91 59.05 1.67
C THR A 496 -12.00 57.85 1.92
N GLU A 497 -11.54 57.15 0.88
CA GLU A 497 -10.56 56.07 1.00
C GLU A 497 -9.18 56.59 1.37
N ALA A 498 -8.67 57.61 0.67
CA ALA A 498 -7.39 58.22 1.00
C ALA A 498 -7.34 58.72 2.47
N ALA A 499 -8.45 59.29 2.96
CA ALA A 499 -8.56 59.69 4.36
C ALA A 499 -8.55 58.46 5.31
N TRP A 500 -9.17 57.35 4.92
CA TRP A 500 -9.23 56.14 5.73
C TRP A 500 -7.88 55.43 5.87
N VAL A 501 -7.13 55.32 4.77
CA VAL A 501 -5.76 54.78 4.78
C VAL A 501 -4.87 55.56 5.77
N LYS A 502 -5.04 56.88 5.88
CA LYS A 502 -4.35 57.70 6.90
C LYS A 502 -4.71 57.32 8.33
N ALA A 503 -5.99 57.00 8.61
CA ALA A 503 -6.40 56.49 9.91
C ALA A 503 -5.81 55.12 10.22
N LEU A 504 -5.76 54.20 9.25
CA LEU A 504 -5.15 52.87 9.42
C LEU A 504 -3.65 52.96 9.71
N LYS A 505 -2.95 53.92 9.08
CA LYS A 505 -1.55 54.27 9.39
C LYS A 505 -1.35 54.81 10.82
N GLY A 506 -2.42 55.24 11.50
CA GLY A 506 -2.39 55.79 12.84
C GLY A 506 -2.55 57.31 12.92
N ASP A 507 -2.74 58.00 11.80
CA ASP A 507 -2.99 59.45 11.78
C ASP A 507 -4.49 59.74 11.92
N PHE A 508 -5.00 59.48 13.12
CA PHE A 508 -6.43 59.61 13.42
C PHE A 508 -6.92 61.07 13.40
N GLU A 509 -6.06 62.04 13.70
CA GLU A 509 -6.46 63.45 13.78
C GLU A 509 -6.66 64.09 12.40
N THR A 510 -5.77 63.83 11.44
CA THR A 510 -5.94 64.35 10.07
C THR A 510 -7.09 63.63 9.38
N SER A 511 -7.15 62.30 9.51
CA SER A 511 -8.22 61.48 8.94
C SER A 511 -9.58 61.93 9.44
N ARG A 512 -9.72 62.17 10.75
CA ARG A 512 -10.95 62.72 11.34
C ARG A 512 -11.40 64.00 10.64
N LYS A 513 -10.50 64.97 10.45
CA LYS A 513 -10.82 66.25 9.81
C LYS A 513 -11.21 66.09 8.33
N GLU A 514 -10.51 65.23 7.60
CA GLU A 514 -10.80 64.95 6.19
C GLU A 514 -12.17 64.27 6.02
N LEU A 515 -12.47 63.26 6.85
CA LEU A 515 -13.77 62.56 6.86
C LEU A 515 -14.92 63.49 7.30
N GLU A 516 -14.72 64.31 8.33
CA GLU A 516 -15.70 65.33 8.76
C GLU A 516 -16.01 66.32 7.62
N GLY A 517 -15.01 66.69 6.80
CA GLY A 517 -15.17 67.54 5.63
C GLY A 517 -15.94 66.91 4.46
N CYS A 518 -15.96 65.57 4.37
CA CYS A 518 -16.70 64.84 3.32
C CYS A 518 -18.19 64.66 3.65
N LEU A 519 -18.57 64.60 4.93
CA LEU A 519 -19.96 64.37 5.36
C LEU A 519 -20.99 65.36 4.76
N PRO A 520 -20.74 66.68 4.70
CA PRO A 520 -21.67 67.64 4.09
C PRO A 520 -21.83 67.45 2.57
N LEU A 521 -20.80 66.93 1.89
CA LEU A 521 -20.84 66.68 0.44
C LEU A 521 -21.67 65.44 0.12
N LEU A 522 -21.54 64.40 0.93
CA LEU A 522 -22.31 63.15 0.82
C LEU A 522 -23.79 63.33 1.16
N THR A 523 -24.15 64.32 1.97
CA THR A 523 -25.53 64.59 2.40
C THR A 523 -26.30 65.58 1.50
N LYS A 524 -25.68 66.11 0.43
CA LYS A 524 -26.37 67.00 -0.52
C LYS A 524 -27.59 66.30 -1.14
N LYS A 525 -28.76 66.94 -1.06
CA LYS A 525 -30.04 66.45 -1.58
C LYS A 525 -29.95 66.20 -3.10
N GLY A 526 -30.08 64.93 -3.51
CA GLY A 526 -30.20 64.52 -4.92
C GLY A 526 -29.38 63.28 -5.29
N GLN A 527 -28.24 63.06 -4.63
CA GLN A 527 -27.33 61.92 -4.86
C GLN A 527 -26.71 61.45 -3.54
N THR A 528 -27.54 61.14 -2.55
CA THR A 528 -27.06 60.55 -1.28
C THR A 528 -26.67 59.09 -1.52
N ASN A 529 -25.38 58.83 -1.75
CA ASN A 529 -24.83 57.48 -1.62
C ASN A 529 -24.84 57.09 -0.13
N LYS A 530 -25.90 56.41 0.29
CA LYS A 530 -26.14 56.01 1.69
C LYS A 530 -25.06 55.07 2.23
N GLU A 531 -24.48 54.26 1.37
CA GLU A 531 -23.44 53.30 1.73
C GLU A 531 -22.13 54.02 2.08
N LEU A 532 -21.66 54.89 1.19
CA LEU A 532 -20.47 55.71 1.42
C LEU A 532 -20.62 56.60 2.67
N LEU A 533 -21.84 57.09 2.93
CA LEU A 533 -22.17 57.85 4.13
C LEU A 533 -22.01 57.00 5.41
N ALA A 534 -22.51 55.77 5.42
CA ALA A 534 -22.41 54.86 6.56
C ALA A 534 -20.94 54.46 6.84
N GLN A 535 -20.17 54.16 5.79
CA GLN A 535 -18.74 53.87 5.88
C GLN A 535 -17.98 55.05 6.50
N THR A 536 -18.22 56.26 6.00
CA THR A 536 -17.57 57.49 6.50
C THR A 536 -17.89 57.73 7.98
N GLN A 537 -19.12 57.51 8.42
CA GLN A 537 -19.52 57.65 9.83
C GLN A 537 -18.84 56.63 10.75
N TYR A 538 -18.74 55.36 10.32
CA TYR A 538 -18.00 54.36 11.09
C TYR A 538 -16.52 54.74 11.22
N ARG A 539 -15.87 55.11 10.11
CA ARG A 539 -14.46 55.49 10.06
C ARG A 539 -14.18 56.68 11.00
N LEU A 540 -15.08 57.65 11.03
CA LEU A 540 -15.02 58.76 11.98
C LEU A 540 -15.15 58.30 13.44
N GLY A 541 -16.10 57.42 13.74
CA GLY A 541 -16.26 56.80 15.06
C GLY A 541 -15.02 56.00 15.50
N TYR A 542 -14.38 55.29 14.56
CA TYR A 542 -13.15 54.53 14.79
C TYR A 542 -11.96 55.44 15.12
N CYS A 543 -11.79 56.55 14.39
CA CYS A 543 -10.79 57.56 14.72
C CYS A 543 -10.99 58.08 16.15
N ILE A 544 -12.23 58.43 16.53
CA ILE A 544 -12.55 58.91 17.88
C ILE A 544 -12.26 57.83 18.95
N TRP A 545 -12.53 56.56 18.66
CA TRP A 545 -12.29 55.42 19.56
C TRP A 545 -10.80 55.18 19.87
N ASN A 546 -9.92 55.52 18.92
CA ASN A 546 -8.46 55.35 19.06
C ASN A 546 -7.74 56.62 19.51
N ILE A 547 -8.30 57.82 19.28
CA ILE A 547 -7.77 59.08 19.82
C ILE A 547 -7.81 59.07 21.36
N ASP A 548 -8.92 58.64 21.96
CA ASP A 548 -9.08 58.55 23.42
C ASP A 548 -9.30 57.10 23.88
N THR A 549 -8.20 56.43 24.25
CA THR A 549 -8.21 55.03 24.72
C THR A 549 -8.63 54.89 26.20
N SER A 550 -8.98 55.99 26.87
CA SER A 550 -9.40 55.95 28.27
C SER A 550 -10.68 55.14 28.44
N ARG A 551 -10.76 54.41 29.56
CA ARG A 551 -11.94 53.60 29.89
C ARG A 551 -13.22 54.45 29.99
N ALA A 552 -13.09 55.71 30.39
CA ALA A 552 -14.22 56.65 30.49
C ALA A 552 -14.76 57.03 29.10
N ALA A 553 -13.87 57.38 28.16
CA ALA A 553 -14.25 57.74 26.80
C ALA A 553 -14.84 56.55 26.03
N ARG A 554 -14.22 55.37 26.13
CA ARG A 554 -14.73 54.14 25.50
C ARG A 554 -16.08 53.69 26.07
N LYS A 555 -16.40 54.04 27.32
CA LYS A 555 -17.73 53.79 27.92
C LYS A 555 -18.76 54.87 27.54
N SER A 556 -18.33 56.02 27.04
CA SER A 556 -19.22 57.13 26.71
C SER A 556 -20.12 56.80 25.52
N ARG A 557 -21.43 56.98 25.71
CA ARG A 557 -22.43 56.80 24.64
C ARG A 557 -22.50 57.97 23.66
N THR A 558 -21.94 59.13 24.02
CA THR A 558 -22.01 60.36 23.21
C THR A 558 -20.78 60.59 22.34
N GLY A 559 -19.76 59.75 22.44
CA GLY A 559 -18.56 59.80 21.61
C GLY A 559 -18.64 58.84 20.42
N ALA A 560 -17.60 58.02 20.24
CA ALA A 560 -17.49 57.03 19.18
C ALA A 560 -18.72 56.11 19.04
N TYR A 561 -19.33 55.72 20.17
CA TYR A 561 -20.54 54.88 20.19
C TYR A 561 -21.71 55.49 19.40
N ALA A 562 -21.88 56.82 19.42
CA ALA A 562 -22.94 57.49 18.67
C ALA A 562 -22.75 57.35 17.15
N TYR A 563 -21.50 57.53 16.69
CA TYR A 563 -21.14 57.38 15.28
C TYR A 563 -21.31 55.94 14.77
N PHE A 564 -21.01 54.92 15.60
CA PHE A 564 -21.27 53.53 15.23
C PHE A 564 -22.77 53.23 15.07
N LEU A 565 -23.62 53.84 15.88
CA LEU A 565 -25.08 53.72 15.71
C LEU A 565 -25.60 54.52 14.51
N GLU A 566 -25.02 55.68 14.21
CA GLU A 566 -25.37 56.46 13.02
C GLU A 566 -25.00 55.73 11.73
N ALA A 567 -23.81 55.11 11.70
CA ALA A 567 -23.40 54.24 10.60
C ALA A 567 -24.43 53.12 10.36
N LEU A 568 -24.86 52.45 11.43
CA LEU A 568 -25.87 51.39 11.35
C LEU A 568 -27.28 51.90 10.98
N LYS A 569 -27.63 53.16 11.28
CA LYS A 569 -28.90 53.76 10.84
C LYS A 569 -28.91 53.99 9.33
N ASN A 570 -27.77 54.34 8.74
CA ASN A 570 -27.65 54.59 7.30
C ASN A 570 -27.42 53.30 6.51
N ASN A 571 -26.66 52.35 7.06
CA ASN A 571 -26.51 51.01 6.50
C ASN A 571 -26.54 49.94 7.62
N LEU A 572 -27.67 49.24 7.71
CA LEU A 572 -27.88 48.16 8.68
C LEU A 572 -26.97 46.93 8.43
N ASN A 573 -26.40 46.82 7.22
CA ASN A 573 -25.55 45.71 6.78
C ASN A 573 -24.05 46.00 6.95
N TYR A 574 -23.69 47.10 7.62
CA TYR A 574 -22.29 47.46 7.80
C TYR A 574 -21.61 46.66 8.94
N ALA A 575 -20.94 45.56 8.59
CA ALA A 575 -20.38 44.58 9.52
C ALA A 575 -19.39 45.15 10.57
N PRO A 576 -18.41 46.01 10.23
CA PRO A 576 -17.39 46.48 11.19
C PRO A 576 -18.00 47.24 12.38
N ALA A 577 -19.13 47.93 12.17
CA ALA A 577 -19.84 48.60 13.27
C ALA A 577 -20.38 47.60 14.30
N TYR A 578 -20.79 46.40 13.90
CA TYR A 578 -21.18 45.36 14.85
C TYR A 578 -19.98 44.78 15.61
N THR A 579 -18.82 44.61 14.96
CA THR A 579 -17.59 44.13 15.62
C THR A 579 -17.18 45.05 16.77
N ILE A 580 -17.06 46.36 16.51
CA ILE A 580 -16.64 47.33 17.53
C ILE A 580 -17.70 47.49 18.63
N LEU A 581 -18.99 47.42 18.30
CA LEU A 581 -20.06 47.39 19.29
C LEU A 581 -20.01 46.11 20.15
N GLY A 582 -19.66 44.97 19.55
CA GLY A 582 -19.45 43.71 20.27
C GLY A 582 -18.32 43.82 21.31
N LEU A 583 -17.20 44.46 20.95
CA LEU A 583 -16.09 44.76 21.87
C LEU A 583 -16.53 45.73 22.97
N TYR A 584 -17.28 46.78 22.62
CA TYR A 584 -17.88 47.69 23.59
C TYR A 584 -18.73 46.93 24.62
N TYR A 585 -19.59 46.02 24.15
CA TYR A 585 -20.46 45.23 25.02
C TYR A 585 -19.69 44.21 25.86
N ALA A 586 -18.69 43.53 25.30
CA ALA A 586 -17.91 42.51 26.00
C ALA A 586 -17.02 43.13 27.10
N ASP A 587 -16.21 44.12 26.74
CA ASP A 587 -15.09 44.56 27.58
C ASP A 587 -15.48 45.76 28.49
N TYR A 588 -16.39 46.64 28.04
CA TYR A 588 -16.75 47.88 28.76
C TYR A 588 -18.13 47.82 29.42
N ALA A 589 -19.16 47.38 28.69
CA ALA A 589 -20.50 47.22 29.23
C ALA A 589 -20.65 45.91 30.03
N LYS A 590 -19.75 44.94 29.83
CA LYS A 590 -19.78 43.59 30.42
C LYS A 590 -21.08 42.82 30.14
N ASP A 591 -21.75 43.10 29.01
CA ASP A 591 -22.95 42.40 28.55
C ASP A 591 -22.56 41.31 27.54
N LYS A 592 -22.27 40.11 28.04
CA LYS A 592 -21.89 38.95 27.22
C LYS A 592 -22.97 38.58 26.19
N LYS A 593 -24.26 38.78 26.49
CA LYS A 593 -25.36 38.38 25.60
C LYS A 593 -25.46 39.31 24.40
N ARG A 594 -25.39 40.63 24.62
CA ARG A 594 -25.35 41.60 23.51
C ARG A 594 -24.06 41.48 22.71
N ALA A 595 -22.93 41.26 23.38
CA ALA A 595 -21.66 41.03 22.70
C ALA A 595 -21.74 39.86 21.72
N ARG A 596 -22.23 38.69 22.15
CA ARG A 596 -22.44 37.52 21.28
C ARG A 596 -23.34 37.84 20.08
N ARG A 597 -24.46 38.55 20.28
CA ARG A 597 -25.36 38.95 19.19
C ARG A 597 -24.70 39.89 18.19
N CYS A 598 -23.90 40.85 18.68
CA CYS A 598 -23.14 41.75 17.83
C CYS A 598 -22.08 40.98 17.03
N PHE A 599 -21.33 40.07 17.66
CA PHE A 599 -20.32 39.26 16.96
C PHE A 599 -20.96 38.30 15.94
N GLN A 600 -22.08 37.68 16.27
CA GLN A 600 -22.83 36.85 15.33
C GLN A 600 -23.32 37.68 14.14
N LYS A 601 -23.91 38.85 14.39
CA LYS A 601 -24.39 39.72 13.31
C LYS A 601 -23.24 40.25 12.44
N ALA A 602 -22.09 40.55 13.05
CA ALA A 602 -20.89 40.93 12.31
C ALA A 602 -20.45 39.80 11.38
N LEU A 603 -20.36 38.56 11.88
CA LEU A 603 -19.97 37.39 11.08
C LEU A 603 -20.99 37.01 9.99
N GLU A 604 -22.29 37.17 10.26
CA GLU A 604 -23.35 36.97 9.27
C GLU A 604 -23.25 37.97 8.11
N LEU A 605 -22.83 39.21 8.39
CA LEU A 605 -22.69 40.26 7.40
C LEU A 605 -21.34 40.20 6.67
N SER A 606 -20.26 39.86 7.37
CA SER A 606 -18.95 39.64 6.78
C SER A 606 -18.14 38.61 7.56
N PRO A 607 -17.77 37.46 6.95
CA PRO A 607 -16.89 36.48 7.58
C PRO A 607 -15.45 36.98 7.77
N SER A 608 -15.12 38.14 7.16
CA SER A 608 -13.81 38.78 7.25
C SER A 608 -13.54 39.43 8.63
N GLU A 609 -14.55 39.51 9.49
CA GLU A 609 -14.48 40.09 10.84
C GLU A 609 -13.82 39.13 11.86
N THR A 610 -12.52 38.87 11.68
CA THR A 610 -11.72 37.88 12.41
C THR A 610 -11.79 38.02 13.94
N GLN A 611 -11.79 39.25 14.47
CA GLN A 611 -11.85 39.48 15.92
C GLN A 611 -13.21 39.11 16.52
N SER A 612 -14.30 39.36 15.79
CA SER A 612 -15.64 38.94 16.20
C SER A 612 -15.76 37.42 16.17
N ALA A 613 -15.21 36.81 15.12
CA ALA A 613 -15.18 35.37 14.92
C ALA A 613 -14.38 34.64 16.01
N GLU A 614 -13.20 35.15 16.39
CA GLU A 614 -12.36 34.55 17.45
C GLU A 614 -13.10 34.54 18.80
N ARG A 615 -13.71 35.67 19.17
CA ARG A 615 -14.47 35.79 20.42
C ARG A 615 -15.71 34.90 20.40
N LEU A 616 -16.35 34.75 19.23
CA LEU A 616 -17.50 33.88 19.06
C LEU A 616 -17.11 32.40 19.11
N ALA A 617 -16.03 32.00 18.43
CA ALA A 617 -15.48 30.64 18.43
C ALA A 617 -15.04 30.22 19.83
N ARG A 618 -14.31 31.08 20.57
CA ARG A 618 -14.00 30.80 21.99
C ARG A 618 -15.25 30.63 22.83
N SER A 619 -16.27 31.45 22.62
CA SER A 619 -17.54 31.28 23.34
C SER A 619 -18.24 29.98 23.00
N PHE A 620 -18.12 29.46 21.77
CA PHE A 620 -18.69 28.16 21.40
C PHE A 620 -17.85 27.00 21.93
N ALA A 621 -16.52 27.12 21.94
CA ALA A 621 -15.63 26.15 22.57
C ALA A 621 -15.88 26.04 24.08
N ASP A 622 -16.06 27.17 24.78
CA ASP A 622 -16.44 27.21 26.20
C ASP A 622 -17.80 26.53 26.44
N ASP A 623 -18.73 26.61 25.48
CA ASP A 623 -20.05 25.96 25.52
C ASP A 623 -19.98 24.48 25.04
N GLY A 624 -18.83 23.97 24.58
CA GLY A 624 -18.63 22.62 24.04
C GLY A 624 -19.22 22.36 22.65
N ASP A 625 -19.62 23.41 21.93
CA ASP A 625 -20.32 23.35 20.64
C ASP A 625 -19.32 23.35 19.47
N TRP A 626 -18.65 22.21 19.26
CA TRP A 626 -17.57 22.06 18.26
C TRP A 626 -18.04 22.26 16.82
N ASP A 627 -19.29 21.90 16.49
CA ASP A 627 -19.85 22.12 15.15
C ASP A 627 -19.91 23.61 14.81
N ARG A 628 -20.31 24.46 15.77
CA ARG A 628 -20.30 25.90 15.57
C ARG A 628 -18.89 26.49 15.58
N VAL A 629 -17.97 25.92 16.36
CA VAL A 629 -16.55 26.31 16.30
C VAL A 629 -16.00 26.06 14.89
N GLU A 630 -16.23 24.86 14.35
CA GLU A 630 -15.82 24.51 12.99
C GLU A 630 -16.46 25.44 11.95
N LEU A 631 -17.78 25.67 12.03
CA LEU A 631 -18.48 26.55 11.10
C LEU A 631 -17.90 27.97 11.11
N VAL A 632 -17.65 28.55 12.29
CA VAL A 632 -17.09 29.89 12.41
C VAL A 632 -15.66 29.92 11.88
N ALA A 633 -14.83 28.96 12.27
CA ALA A 633 -13.43 28.91 11.86
C ALA A 633 -13.30 28.68 10.34
N GLN A 634 -14.10 27.79 9.76
CA GLN A 634 -14.14 27.53 8.32
C GLN A 634 -14.55 28.77 7.54
N ARG A 635 -15.62 29.48 7.97
CA ARG A 635 -16.03 30.75 7.33
C ARG A 635 -14.92 31.79 7.33
N VAL A 636 -14.15 31.87 8.41
CA VAL A 636 -13.01 32.79 8.50
C VAL A 636 -11.89 32.34 7.56
N VAL A 637 -11.58 31.05 7.49
CA VAL A 637 -10.60 30.50 6.54
C VAL A 637 -11.01 30.77 5.09
N ASP A 638 -12.27 30.52 4.76
CA ASP A 638 -12.85 30.73 3.42
C ASP A 638 -12.88 32.21 3.03
N SER A 639 -12.92 33.13 4.00
CA SER A 639 -12.83 34.58 3.74
C SER A 639 -11.46 35.00 3.18
N GLY A 640 -10.44 34.15 3.24
CA GLY A 640 -9.09 34.44 2.74
C GLY A 640 -8.24 35.32 3.66
N LYS A 641 -8.83 36.01 4.66
CA LYS A 641 -8.09 36.91 5.56
C LYS A 641 -7.10 36.24 6.51
N VAL A 642 -7.16 34.91 6.64
CA VAL A 642 -6.32 34.13 7.56
C VAL A 642 -4.88 34.03 7.08
N LYS A 643 -4.70 33.75 5.79
CA LYS A 643 -3.39 33.68 5.16
C LYS A 643 -3.02 35.09 4.69
N PRO A 644 -1.80 35.58 4.98
CA PRO A 644 -1.35 36.81 4.39
C PRO A 644 -1.18 36.62 2.87
N PRO A 645 -1.49 37.65 2.05
CA PRO A 645 -1.17 37.60 0.64
C PRO A 645 0.34 37.39 0.45
N PRO A 646 0.78 36.62 -0.56
CA PRO A 646 2.19 36.37 -0.77
C PRO A 646 2.94 37.69 -1.02
N GLY A 647 3.93 37.99 -0.17
CA GLY A 647 4.70 39.24 -0.20
C GLY A 647 4.29 40.28 0.86
N SER A 648 3.13 40.13 1.51
CA SER A 648 2.74 40.99 2.62
C SER A 648 3.57 40.71 3.87
N LYS A 649 3.89 41.77 4.63
CA LYS A 649 4.55 41.67 5.95
C LYS A 649 3.60 41.25 7.07
N ARG A 650 2.31 41.06 6.77
CA ARG A 650 1.27 40.69 7.73
C ARG A 650 1.52 39.29 8.29
N LYS A 651 1.43 39.14 9.61
CA LYS A 651 1.45 37.81 10.25
C LYS A 651 0.12 37.10 10.00
N GLY A 652 0.18 35.84 9.57
CA GLY A 652 -1.00 35.00 9.43
C GLY A 652 -1.71 34.78 10.77
N ILE A 653 -3.02 34.60 10.73
CA ILE A 653 -3.83 34.35 11.92
C ILE A 653 -3.92 32.83 12.13
N SER A 654 -3.28 32.28 13.15
CA SER A 654 -3.24 30.82 13.35
C SER A 654 -4.51 30.22 13.98
N TRP A 655 -5.20 30.98 14.83
CA TRP A 655 -6.30 30.46 15.64
C TRP A 655 -7.45 29.77 14.86
N PRO A 656 -7.86 30.20 13.64
CA PRO A 656 -8.92 29.50 12.91
C PRO A 656 -8.52 28.07 12.57
N PHE A 657 -7.27 27.86 12.14
CA PHE A 657 -6.74 26.53 11.86
C PHE A 657 -6.58 25.70 13.14
N ALA A 658 -6.17 26.32 14.24
CA ALA A 658 -6.12 25.64 15.53
C ALA A 658 -7.52 25.21 16.00
N ALA A 659 -8.52 26.08 15.86
CA ALA A 659 -9.91 25.80 16.21
C ALA A 659 -10.54 24.71 15.32
N LEU A 660 -10.25 24.72 14.01
CA LEU A 660 -10.61 23.62 13.10
C LEU A 660 -9.96 22.31 13.55
N GLY A 661 -8.66 22.32 13.83
CA GLY A 661 -7.93 21.13 14.28
C GLY A 661 -8.52 20.54 15.56
N VAL A 662 -8.87 21.38 16.54
CA VAL A 662 -9.53 20.93 17.78
C VAL A 662 -10.93 20.38 17.51
N ALA A 663 -11.73 21.03 16.66
CA ALA A 663 -13.07 20.53 16.32
C ALA A 663 -13.01 19.19 15.56
N GLU A 664 -12.09 19.05 14.60
CA GLU A 664 -11.85 17.84 13.82
C GLU A 664 -11.31 16.69 14.69
N LEU A 665 -10.44 17.01 15.66
CA LEU A 665 -9.93 16.06 16.63
C LEU A 665 -11.04 15.51 17.53
N ASN A 666 -11.95 16.37 18.04
CA ASN A 666 -13.12 15.92 18.80
C ASN A 666 -14.09 15.06 17.96
N LYS A 667 -14.09 15.22 16.64
CA LYS A 667 -14.82 14.38 15.69
C LYS A 667 -14.08 13.08 15.32
N GLN A 668 -12.88 12.86 15.84
CA GLN A 668 -11.98 11.75 15.51
C GLN A 668 -11.56 11.71 14.03
N ASP A 669 -11.63 12.84 13.31
CA ASP A 669 -11.10 12.97 11.94
C ASP A 669 -9.63 13.40 11.99
N TYR A 670 -8.77 12.48 12.43
CA TYR A 670 -7.35 12.75 12.70
C TYR A 670 -6.59 13.28 11.47
N HIS A 671 -6.97 12.85 10.27
CA HIS A 671 -6.29 13.28 9.05
C HIS A 671 -6.50 14.77 8.77
N LYS A 672 -7.72 15.27 8.92
CA LYS A 672 -7.98 16.71 8.77
C LYS A 672 -7.37 17.50 9.91
N ALA A 673 -7.51 17.00 11.15
CA ALA A 673 -6.93 17.65 12.32
C ALA A 673 -5.42 17.88 12.16
N ILE A 674 -4.67 16.88 11.63
CA ILE A 674 -3.24 17.03 11.32
C ILE A 674 -2.99 18.19 10.35
N VAL A 675 -3.76 18.29 9.27
CA VAL A 675 -3.59 19.35 8.25
C VAL A 675 -3.86 20.72 8.86
N SER A 676 -4.92 20.82 9.67
CA SER A 676 -5.32 22.04 10.38
C SER A 676 -4.26 22.48 11.39
N PHE A 677 -3.77 21.60 12.27
CA PHE A 677 -2.70 21.94 13.21
C PHE A 677 -1.37 22.28 12.52
N GLN A 678 -1.00 21.58 11.44
CA GLN A 678 0.17 21.95 10.64
C GLN A 678 0.01 23.32 9.96
N ALA A 679 -1.20 23.69 9.53
CA ALA A 679 -1.47 25.03 9.01
C ALA A 679 -1.35 26.09 10.11
N ALA A 680 -1.85 25.82 11.32
CA ALA A 680 -1.70 26.70 12.47
C ALA A 680 -0.23 26.89 12.86
N LEU A 681 0.54 25.79 13.00
CA LEU A 681 1.95 25.81 13.38
C LEU A 681 2.87 26.45 12.34
N ARG A 682 2.50 26.42 11.05
CA ARG A 682 3.22 27.21 10.02
C ARG A 682 3.11 28.71 10.24
N MET A 683 2.04 29.18 10.89
CA MET A 683 1.81 30.60 11.19
C MET A 683 2.32 30.98 12.58
N SER A 684 2.09 30.13 13.59
CA SER A 684 2.59 30.29 14.96
C SER A 684 3.28 29.00 15.44
N PRO A 685 4.60 28.84 15.19
CA PRO A 685 5.35 27.66 15.63
C PRO A 685 5.49 27.52 17.16
N ASP A 686 5.24 28.61 17.89
CA ASP A 686 5.29 28.75 19.35
C ASP A 686 3.97 28.35 20.04
N ASP A 687 2.97 27.91 19.29
CA ASP A 687 1.68 27.51 19.85
C ASP A 687 1.73 26.10 20.47
N TYR A 688 1.83 26.07 21.80
CA TYR A 688 1.80 24.85 22.61
C TYR A 688 0.58 23.95 22.31
N HIS A 689 -0.62 24.52 22.27
CA HIS A 689 -1.85 23.72 22.13
C HIS A 689 -1.94 23.07 20.74
N SER A 690 -1.45 23.75 19.70
CA SER A 690 -1.37 23.16 18.36
C SER A 690 -0.36 22.01 18.27
N TRP A 691 0.75 22.05 19.02
CA TRP A 691 1.69 20.91 19.10
C TRP A 691 1.09 19.71 19.83
N VAL A 692 0.38 19.95 20.93
CA VAL A 692 -0.35 18.91 21.67
C VAL A 692 -1.42 18.27 20.78
N GLY A 693 -2.27 19.08 20.16
CA GLY A 693 -3.32 18.61 19.26
C GLY A 693 -2.77 17.87 18.04
N LEU A 694 -1.61 18.30 17.50
CA LEU A 694 -0.91 17.58 16.43
C LEU A 694 -0.39 16.22 16.92
N GLY A 695 0.18 16.17 18.13
CA GLY A 695 0.66 14.93 18.75
C GLY A 695 -0.46 13.92 18.97
N GLU A 696 -1.59 14.37 19.53
CA GLU A 696 -2.79 13.55 19.72
C GLU A 696 -3.35 13.05 18.39
N SER A 697 -3.42 13.92 17.38
CA SER A 697 -3.90 13.52 16.04
C SER A 697 -2.95 12.51 15.37
N TYR A 698 -1.64 12.63 15.56
CA TYR A 698 -0.70 11.62 15.09
C TYR A 698 -0.81 10.30 15.84
N HIS A 699 -1.04 10.34 17.15
CA HIS A 699 -1.26 9.15 17.96
C HIS A 699 -2.53 8.42 17.50
N GLY A 700 -3.66 9.12 17.39
CA GLY A 700 -4.94 8.55 16.92
C GLY A 700 -4.93 8.03 15.48
N SER A 701 -3.98 8.48 14.65
CA SER A 701 -3.76 7.95 13.29
C SER A 701 -2.74 6.81 13.20
N GLY A 702 -2.22 6.32 14.32
CA GLY A 702 -1.21 5.24 14.38
C GLY A 702 0.21 5.68 13.99
N ARG A 703 0.49 6.99 13.90
CA ARG A 703 1.80 7.54 13.50
C ARG A 703 2.66 7.88 14.71
N TYR A 704 3.01 6.87 15.50
CA TYR A 704 3.65 7.00 16.82
C TYR A 704 4.97 7.78 16.85
N ILE A 705 5.84 7.61 15.84
CA ILE A 705 7.12 8.33 15.76
C ILE A 705 6.90 9.84 15.55
N ALA A 706 5.92 10.20 14.71
CA ALA A 706 5.58 11.61 14.45
C ALA A 706 4.88 12.23 15.68
N ALA A 707 4.00 11.46 16.33
CA ALA A 707 3.37 11.84 17.58
C ALA A 707 4.41 12.16 18.66
N THR A 708 5.39 11.26 18.84
CA THR A 708 6.50 11.46 19.80
C THR A 708 7.23 12.78 19.55
N LYS A 709 7.58 13.09 18.29
CA LYS A 709 8.28 14.34 17.95
C LYS A 709 7.44 15.59 18.22
N ALA A 710 6.14 15.54 17.93
CA ALA A 710 5.22 16.64 18.19
C ALA A 710 5.08 16.91 19.69
N ILE A 711 4.92 15.85 20.50
CA ILE A 711 4.82 15.95 21.95
C ILE A 711 6.13 16.44 22.58
N LEU A 712 7.29 15.95 22.11
CA LEU A 712 8.58 16.46 22.57
C LEU A 712 8.78 17.94 22.25
N ASN A 713 8.23 18.45 21.13
CA ASN A 713 8.26 19.87 20.84
C ASN A 713 7.30 20.66 21.75
N ALA A 714 6.13 20.12 22.07
CA ALA A 714 5.24 20.70 23.08
C ALA A 714 5.95 20.82 24.43
N GLN A 715 6.62 19.76 24.90
CA GLN A 715 7.39 19.75 26.14
C GLN A 715 8.55 20.76 26.14
N LYS A 716 9.25 20.94 25.02
CA LYS A 716 10.27 22.01 24.90
C LYS A 716 9.69 23.41 25.09
N LEU A 717 8.45 23.64 24.65
CA LEU A 717 7.76 24.92 24.85
C LEU A 717 7.29 25.07 26.30
N GLU A 718 6.90 23.98 26.96
CA GLU A 718 6.62 23.97 28.40
C GLU A 718 7.86 24.38 29.21
N ASP A 719 9.02 23.77 28.90
CA ASP A 719 10.29 24.04 29.58
C ASP A 719 10.79 25.48 29.36
N ALA A 720 10.47 26.08 28.21
CA ALA A 720 10.89 27.44 27.85
C ALA A 720 9.97 28.56 28.38
N ALA A 721 8.73 28.25 28.74
CA ALA A 721 7.73 29.26 29.12
C ALA A 721 7.73 29.53 30.64
N ASP A 722 8.04 30.77 31.03
CA ASP A 722 7.86 31.25 32.41
C ASP A 722 6.36 31.24 32.81
N ALA A 723 5.96 30.22 33.56
CA ALA A 723 4.75 30.10 34.40
C ALA A 723 3.34 30.06 33.77
N LYS A 724 3.10 30.41 32.49
CA LYS A 724 1.72 30.43 31.95
C LYS A 724 1.13 29.09 31.52
N ILE A 725 1.95 28.08 31.21
CA ILE A 725 1.48 26.75 30.71
C ILE A 725 1.22 25.75 31.86
N SER A 726 1.50 26.16 33.12
CA SER A 726 1.65 25.28 34.30
C SER A 726 0.47 24.36 34.66
N GLY A 727 -0.72 24.53 34.07
CA GLY A 727 -1.90 23.69 34.39
C GLY A 727 -1.94 22.34 33.67
N GLU A 728 -1.31 22.22 32.50
CA GLU A 728 -1.55 21.11 31.55
C GLU A 728 -0.30 20.29 31.20
N THR A 729 0.84 20.56 31.82
CA THR A 729 2.13 19.89 31.51
C THR A 729 2.16 18.39 31.78
N TRP A 730 1.20 17.85 32.55
CA TRP A 730 1.08 16.41 32.77
C TRP A 730 0.51 15.69 31.54
N PHE A 731 -0.29 16.37 30.72
CA PHE A 731 -1.00 15.77 29.61
C PHE A 731 -0.03 15.34 28.49
N THR A 732 1.02 16.11 28.23
CA THR A 732 2.07 15.71 27.29
C THR A 732 2.83 14.48 27.76
N LYS A 733 3.07 14.34 29.07
CA LYS A 733 3.67 13.13 29.65
C LYS A 733 2.75 11.92 29.54
N PHE A 734 1.45 12.11 29.79
CA PHE A 734 0.44 11.08 29.64
C PHE A 734 0.34 10.58 28.18
N ILE A 735 0.20 11.48 27.20
CA ILE A 735 0.19 11.10 25.78
C ILE A 735 1.50 10.42 25.39
N LEU A 736 2.65 10.91 25.88
CA LEU A 736 3.93 10.27 25.60
C LEU A 736 3.99 8.84 26.15
N ALA A 737 3.40 8.60 27.33
CA ALA A 737 3.26 7.26 27.91
C ALA A 737 2.36 6.36 27.06
N ASP A 738 1.22 6.85 26.58
CA ASP A 738 0.33 6.12 25.66
C ASP A 738 1.06 5.76 24.36
N ILE A 739 1.77 6.71 23.76
CA ILE A 739 2.57 6.46 22.54
C ILE A 739 3.63 5.39 22.80
N LYS A 740 4.30 5.43 23.95
CA LYS A 740 5.32 4.46 24.34
C LYS A 740 4.74 3.06 24.57
N ARG A 741 3.55 2.98 25.17
CA ARG A 741 2.80 1.72 25.30
C ARG A 741 2.51 1.11 23.93
N GLU A 742 1.97 1.89 22.99
CA GLU A 742 1.64 1.40 21.65
C GLU A 742 2.88 1.02 20.81
N LEU A 743 4.07 1.52 21.17
CA LEU A 743 5.35 1.10 20.58
C LEU A 743 5.92 -0.18 21.20
N GLY A 744 5.33 -0.71 22.28
CA GLY A 744 5.86 -1.86 23.04
C GLY A 744 7.02 -1.50 23.99
N ASP A 745 7.33 -0.20 24.14
CA ASP A 745 8.35 0.31 25.07
C ASP A 745 7.76 0.37 26.50
N PHE A 746 7.38 -0.78 27.05
CA PHE A 746 6.60 -0.86 28.28
C PHE A 746 7.32 -0.27 29.51
N ASP A 747 8.62 -0.51 29.65
CA ASP A 747 9.39 -0.02 30.82
C ASP A 747 9.38 1.53 30.86
N ASP A 748 9.55 2.19 29.70
CA ASP A 748 9.47 3.65 29.55
C ASP A 748 8.04 4.16 29.82
N ALA A 749 7.04 3.48 29.27
CA ALA A 749 5.63 3.82 29.44
C ALA A 749 5.24 3.78 30.93
N ILE A 750 5.58 2.69 31.63
CA ILE A 750 5.34 2.52 33.07
C ILE A 750 6.00 3.64 33.87
N ALA A 751 7.24 3.99 33.56
CA ALA A 751 7.95 5.08 34.24
C ALA A 751 7.24 6.43 34.06
N LEU A 752 6.79 6.75 32.85
CA LEU A 752 6.05 7.99 32.56
C LEU A 752 4.70 8.03 33.25
N TYR A 753 3.92 6.94 33.21
CA TYR A 753 2.64 6.88 33.92
C TYR A 753 2.82 7.01 35.43
N ARG A 754 3.83 6.37 36.03
CA ARG A 754 4.13 6.53 37.47
C ARG A 754 4.40 7.99 37.82
N GLU A 755 5.18 8.70 37.00
CA GLU A 755 5.45 10.11 37.23
C GLU A 755 4.18 10.98 37.20
N VAL A 756 3.23 10.65 36.32
CA VAL A 756 1.93 11.36 36.23
C VAL A 756 1.04 11.01 37.42
N VAL A 757 0.92 9.72 37.78
CA VAL A 757 0.11 9.26 38.92
C VAL A 757 0.63 9.79 40.25
N GLU A 758 1.95 9.87 40.45
CA GLU A 758 2.55 10.47 41.65
C GLU A 758 2.14 11.94 41.84
N LYS A 759 2.07 12.70 40.74
CA LYS A 759 1.65 14.10 40.76
C LYS A 759 0.13 14.26 40.87
N ARG A 760 -0.63 13.34 40.28
CA ARG A 760 -2.10 13.37 40.21
C ARG A 760 -2.72 12.00 40.50
N PRO A 761 -2.79 11.59 41.78
CA PRO A 761 -3.36 10.30 42.16
C PRO A 761 -4.89 10.21 41.99
N ASP A 762 -5.56 11.33 41.70
CA ASP A 762 -7.01 11.42 41.49
C ASP A 762 -7.46 11.12 40.06
N GLU A 763 -6.55 11.09 39.08
CA GLU A 763 -6.88 10.90 37.67
C GLU A 763 -7.07 9.41 37.36
N ALA A 764 -8.30 8.93 37.47
CA ALA A 764 -8.64 7.51 37.31
C ALA A 764 -8.18 6.92 35.96
N GLY A 765 -8.26 7.70 34.88
CA GLY A 765 -7.83 7.25 33.55
C GLY A 765 -6.34 6.91 33.50
N VAL A 766 -5.48 7.69 34.15
CA VAL A 766 -4.03 7.46 34.18
C VAL A 766 -3.68 6.24 35.03
N ALA A 767 -4.34 6.07 36.19
CA ALA A 767 -4.14 4.91 37.04
C ALA A 767 -4.55 3.60 36.34
N ILE A 768 -5.66 3.62 35.61
CA ILE A 768 -6.11 2.46 34.80
C ILE A 768 -5.13 2.19 33.66
N ALA A 769 -4.67 3.22 32.95
CA ALA A 769 -3.69 3.07 31.88
C ALA A 769 -2.40 2.44 32.40
N LEU A 770 -1.90 2.88 33.56
CA LEU A 770 -0.74 2.28 34.23
C LEU A 770 -0.95 0.78 34.50
N MET A 771 -2.09 0.40 35.07
CA MET A 771 -2.40 -1.01 35.33
C MET A 771 -2.47 -1.85 34.06
N GLN A 772 -3.08 -1.31 32.99
CA GLN A 772 -3.14 -1.99 31.69
C GLN A 772 -1.74 -2.22 31.12
N VAL A 773 -0.89 -1.19 31.12
CA VAL A 773 0.49 -1.30 30.60
C VAL A 773 1.31 -2.31 31.38
N MET A 774 1.14 -2.37 32.71
CA MET A 774 1.83 -3.35 33.54
C MET A 774 1.36 -4.78 33.21
N VAL A 775 0.07 -4.99 32.96
CA VAL A 775 -0.47 -6.28 32.50
C VAL A 775 0.02 -6.62 31.10
N ASP A 776 -0.02 -5.68 30.15
CA ASP A 776 0.44 -5.87 28.78
C ASP A 776 1.94 -6.24 28.77
N SER A 777 2.75 -5.56 29.59
CA SER A 777 4.17 -5.87 29.79
C SER A 777 4.37 -7.25 30.42
N ALA A 778 3.47 -7.67 31.31
CA ALA A 778 3.52 -8.98 31.94
C ALA A 778 3.13 -10.10 30.95
N LEU A 779 2.18 -9.86 30.06
CA LEU A 779 1.81 -10.77 28.97
C LEU A 779 2.94 -10.88 27.94
N ASP A 780 3.51 -9.76 27.49
CA ASP A 780 4.68 -9.74 26.61
C ASP A 780 5.88 -10.47 27.25
N SER A 781 6.09 -10.30 28.56
CA SER A 781 7.12 -11.04 29.30
C SER A 781 6.83 -12.54 29.36
N LEU A 782 5.57 -12.96 29.45
CA LEU A 782 5.15 -14.36 29.38
C LEU A 782 5.44 -14.94 27.99
N ASP A 783 5.10 -14.21 26.93
CA ASP A 783 5.32 -14.63 25.54
C ASP A 783 6.81 -14.69 25.18
N LYS A 784 7.64 -13.83 25.78
CA LYS A 784 9.10 -13.90 25.69
C LYS A 784 9.76 -14.96 26.58
N GLY A 785 9.01 -15.61 27.47
CA GLY A 785 9.50 -16.65 28.38
C GLY A 785 10.13 -16.12 29.67
N PHE A 786 10.03 -14.81 29.95
CA PHE A 786 10.47 -14.18 31.19
C PHE A 786 9.43 -14.34 32.31
N PHE A 787 9.13 -15.58 32.67
CA PHE A 787 8.09 -15.93 33.65
C PHE A 787 8.28 -15.25 35.01
N GLY A 788 9.51 -14.99 35.43
CA GLY A 788 9.78 -14.22 36.65
C GLY A 788 9.31 -12.77 36.55
N LYS A 789 9.76 -12.04 35.51
CA LYS A 789 9.36 -10.64 35.26
C LYS A 789 7.84 -10.53 35.10
N SER A 790 7.23 -11.49 34.39
CA SER A 790 5.77 -11.56 34.21
C SER A 790 5.02 -11.61 35.55
N ILE A 791 5.43 -12.52 36.46
CA ILE A 791 4.81 -12.63 37.78
C ILE A 791 5.12 -11.42 38.67
N ASP A 792 6.34 -10.88 38.61
CA ASP A 792 6.70 -9.68 39.39
C ASP A 792 5.84 -8.47 39.00
N LEU A 793 5.62 -8.26 37.69
CA LEU A 793 4.71 -7.22 37.17
C LEU A 793 3.26 -7.48 37.58
N ALA A 794 2.78 -8.73 37.53
CA ALA A 794 1.44 -9.09 37.98
C ALA A 794 1.23 -8.77 39.47
N ILE A 795 2.21 -9.11 40.32
CA ILE A 795 2.21 -8.79 41.75
C ILE A 795 2.21 -7.27 41.95
N GLU A 796 3.01 -6.53 41.18
CA GLU A 796 3.07 -5.08 41.26
C GLU A 796 1.74 -4.43 40.85
N THR A 797 1.08 -4.94 39.81
CA THR A 797 -0.27 -4.49 39.40
C THR A 797 -1.28 -4.72 40.51
N ILE A 798 -1.28 -5.90 41.15
CA ILE A 798 -2.19 -6.21 42.26
C ILE A 798 -1.91 -5.31 43.47
N LYS A 799 -0.63 -5.05 43.80
CA LYS A 799 -0.25 -4.13 44.88
C LYS A 799 -0.71 -2.70 44.60
N PHE A 800 -0.54 -2.23 43.36
CA PHE A 800 -1.03 -0.91 42.95
C PHE A 800 -2.56 -0.84 43.03
N ALA A 801 -3.26 -1.89 42.56
CA ALA A 801 -4.71 -1.98 42.62
C ALA A 801 -5.24 -1.94 44.06
N ALA A 802 -4.58 -2.62 45.00
CA ALA A 802 -4.93 -2.61 46.42
C ALA A 802 -4.77 -1.22 47.09
N GLN A 803 -3.96 -0.33 46.50
CA GLN A 803 -3.76 1.04 46.97
C GLN A 803 -4.62 2.07 46.21
N ALA A 804 -5.36 1.63 45.19
CA ALA A 804 -6.17 2.51 44.36
C ALA A 804 -7.34 3.13 45.15
N ARG A 805 -7.67 4.39 44.87
CA ARG A 805 -8.81 5.09 45.47
C ARG A 805 -10.13 4.49 44.97
N GLN A 806 -11.19 4.61 45.77
CA GLN A 806 -12.51 4.04 45.49
C GLN A 806 -13.07 4.43 44.10
N VAL A 807 -12.87 5.67 43.64
CA VAL A 807 -13.33 6.15 42.32
C VAL A 807 -12.75 5.30 41.17
N ILE A 808 -11.53 4.80 41.32
CA ILE A 808 -10.85 3.98 40.29
C ILE A 808 -11.48 2.58 40.25
N THR A 809 -11.87 2.05 41.42
CA THR A 809 -12.47 0.72 41.56
C THR A 809 -13.87 0.60 40.96
N GLU A 810 -14.54 1.72 40.67
CA GLU A 810 -15.85 1.76 40.01
C GLU A 810 -15.76 1.72 38.47
N THR A 811 -14.61 1.30 37.92
CA THR A 811 -14.42 1.20 36.47
C THR A 811 -14.25 -0.24 36.00
N PHE A 812 -14.84 -0.57 34.84
CA PHE A 812 -14.72 -1.90 34.23
C PHE A 812 -13.26 -2.31 33.99
N ASN A 813 -12.45 -1.38 33.44
CA ASN A 813 -11.06 -1.64 33.07
C ASN A 813 -10.15 -1.91 34.28
N PHE A 814 -10.47 -1.35 35.45
CA PHE A 814 -9.77 -1.67 36.69
C PHE A 814 -9.90 -3.16 37.01
N TRP A 815 -11.13 -3.68 37.04
CA TRP A 815 -11.38 -5.08 37.35
C TRP A 815 -10.88 -6.03 36.26
N LYS A 816 -10.93 -5.61 34.99
CA LYS A 816 -10.28 -6.33 33.90
C LYS A 816 -8.78 -6.50 34.18
N ALA A 817 -8.05 -5.42 34.47
CA ALA A 817 -6.61 -5.49 34.71
C ALA A 817 -6.26 -6.32 35.96
N VAL A 818 -7.07 -6.26 37.03
CA VAL A 818 -6.92 -7.13 38.20
C VAL A 818 -7.10 -8.61 37.83
N ALA A 819 -8.12 -8.93 37.04
CA ALA A 819 -8.39 -10.29 36.59
C ALA A 819 -7.28 -10.80 35.68
N ASP A 820 -6.84 -10.00 34.71
CA ASP A 820 -5.76 -10.37 33.79
C ASP A 820 -4.45 -10.61 34.55
N ALA A 821 -4.12 -9.76 35.55
CA ALA A 821 -2.98 -9.97 36.44
C ALA A 821 -3.07 -11.28 37.25
N CYS A 822 -4.26 -11.63 37.76
CA CYS A 822 -4.47 -12.92 38.43
C CYS A 822 -4.34 -14.09 37.44
N SER A 823 -4.83 -13.93 36.21
CA SER A 823 -4.85 -14.98 35.20
C SER A 823 -3.44 -15.46 34.81
N LEU A 824 -2.43 -14.58 34.88
CA LEU A 824 -1.02 -14.90 34.61
C LEU A 824 -0.49 -16.03 35.50
N PHE A 825 -0.93 -16.11 36.77
CA PHE A 825 -0.56 -17.20 37.66
C PHE A 825 -1.18 -18.54 37.24
N SER A 826 -2.36 -18.51 36.61
CA SER A 826 -2.95 -19.72 36.04
C SER A 826 -2.22 -20.19 34.78
N SER A 827 -1.58 -19.26 34.06
CA SER A 827 -0.73 -19.51 32.89
C SER A 827 0.65 -20.05 33.30
N ILE A 828 1.28 -19.43 34.30
CA ILE A 828 2.60 -19.80 34.84
C ILE A 828 2.39 -20.58 36.14
N GLN A 829 1.94 -21.84 36.03
CA GLN A 829 1.55 -22.61 37.20
C GLN A 829 2.72 -22.92 38.14
N GLY A 830 3.96 -22.96 37.63
CA GLY A 830 5.17 -23.15 38.42
C GLY A 830 5.44 -22.04 39.44
N ARG A 831 4.75 -20.90 39.36
CA ARG A 831 4.88 -19.75 40.28
C ARG A 831 3.59 -19.40 41.03
N VAL A 832 2.58 -20.27 41.00
CA VAL A 832 1.30 -20.06 41.72
C VAL A 832 1.49 -19.80 43.22
N ALA A 833 2.53 -20.36 43.83
CA ALA A 833 2.84 -20.12 45.25
C ALA A 833 3.20 -18.65 45.57
N GLN A 834 3.52 -17.83 44.57
CA GLN A 834 3.81 -16.40 44.72
C GLN A 834 2.54 -15.53 44.63
N PHE A 835 1.37 -16.15 44.41
CA PHE A 835 0.10 -15.44 44.30
C PHE A 835 -0.23 -14.68 45.59
N PRO A 836 -0.44 -13.34 45.53
CA PRO A 836 -0.70 -12.54 46.71
C PRO A 836 -2.17 -12.67 47.17
N ALA A 837 -2.54 -13.87 47.63
CA ALA A 837 -3.91 -14.23 47.99
C ALA A 837 -4.57 -13.22 48.95
N ASP A 838 -3.89 -12.86 50.03
CA ASP A 838 -4.41 -11.92 51.03
C ASP A 838 -4.74 -10.54 50.44
N LEU A 839 -3.91 -10.02 49.53
CA LEU A 839 -4.14 -8.73 48.88
C LEU A 839 -5.30 -8.80 47.89
N VAL A 840 -5.43 -9.91 47.16
CA VAL A 840 -6.52 -10.11 46.21
C VAL A 840 -7.84 -10.30 46.94
N GLU A 841 -7.86 -11.02 48.07
CA GLU A 841 -9.03 -11.17 48.93
C GLU A 841 -9.47 -9.82 49.53
N GLN A 842 -8.53 -8.99 49.98
CA GLN A 842 -8.81 -7.62 50.43
C GLN A 842 -9.40 -6.77 49.32
N LEU A 843 -8.87 -6.89 48.09
CA LEU A 843 -9.31 -6.10 46.95
C LEU A 843 -10.72 -6.50 46.47
N ILE A 844 -10.97 -7.80 46.33
CA ILE A 844 -12.28 -8.33 45.89
C ILE A 844 -13.35 -8.09 46.97
N GLY A 845 -12.97 -8.11 48.26
CA GLY A 845 -13.88 -7.91 49.39
C GLY A 845 -14.51 -9.21 49.87
N THR A 846 -14.97 -9.24 51.12
CA THR A 846 -15.37 -10.48 51.83
C THR A 846 -16.88 -10.76 51.83
N GLU A 847 -17.70 -9.97 51.13
CA GLU A 847 -19.16 -10.12 51.15
C GLU A 847 -19.66 -11.13 50.11
N ASP A 848 -19.84 -12.39 50.53
CA ASP A 848 -20.39 -13.48 49.72
C ASP A 848 -21.74 -13.17 49.05
N ALA A 849 -22.59 -12.41 49.75
CA ALA A 849 -23.97 -12.14 49.32
C ALA A 849 -24.10 -10.92 48.39
N ALA A 850 -22.99 -10.32 47.96
CA ALA A 850 -23.02 -9.19 47.06
C ALA A 850 -23.69 -9.59 45.72
N PRO A 851 -24.61 -8.77 45.17
CA PRO A 851 -25.30 -9.06 43.91
C PRO A 851 -24.31 -9.23 42.74
N GLU A 852 -23.12 -8.64 42.85
CA GLU A 852 -22.03 -8.70 41.88
C GLU A 852 -21.57 -10.14 41.60
N PHE A 853 -21.54 -11.01 42.61
CA PHE A 853 -21.03 -12.38 42.49
C PHE A 853 -22.09 -13.42 42.13
N GLN A 854 -23.38 -13.03 42.07
CA GLN A 854 -24.47 -13.94 41.71
C GLN A 854 -24.46 -14.35 40.24
N VAL A 855 -23.78 -13.57 39.38
CA VAL A 855 -23.65 -13.85 37.94
C VAL A 855 -23.07 -15.25 37.73
N LEU A 856 -23.84 -16.12 37.07
CA LEU A 856 -23.50 -17.53 36.77
C LEU A 856 -23.12 -18.41 37.98
N SER A 857 -23.32 -17.93 39.20
CA SER A 857 -23.01 -18.68 40.43
C SER A 857 -23.80 -20.00 40.54
N ASP A 858 -24.97 -20.05 39.92
CA ASP A 858 -25.81 -21.24 39.76
C ASP A 858 -25.23 -22.27 38.78
N VAL A 859 -24.37 -21.82 37.84
CA VAL A 859 -23.73 -22.66 36.82
C VAL A 859 -22.35 -23.10 37.26
N ASP A 860 -21.47 -22.16 37.62
CA ASP A 860 -20.06 -22.38 37.95
C ASP A 860 -19.81 -22.77 39.43
N GLY A 861 -20.73 -22.41 40.33
CA GLY A 861 -20.57 -22.59 41.78
C GLY A 861 -19.40 -21.80 42.38
N VAL A 862 -19.02 -20.67 41.78
CA VAL A 862 -17.93 -19.78 42.21
C VAL A 862 -18.55 -18.56 42.90
N GLY A 863 -18.44 -18.58 44.24
CA GLY A 863 -18.71 -17.46 45.16
C GLY A 863 -17.57 -17.32 46.18
N MET A 864 -17.56 -16.25 46.98
CA MET A 864 -16.46 -15.95 47.93
C MET A 864 -16.21 -17.08 48.95
N ALA A 865 -17.24 -17.83 49.34
CA ALA A 865 -17.16 -18.97 50.27
C ALA A 865 -16.16 -20.03 49.80
N VAL A 866 -15.86 -20.08 48.51
CA VAL A 866 -14.95 -21.06 47.89
C VAL A 866 -13.51 -20.54 47.79
N ALA A 867 -13.29 -19.21 47.80
CA ALA A 867 -11.96 -18.60 47.84
C ALA A 867 -11.27 -18.82 49.20
N ASN A 868 -12.04 -18.81 50.30
CA ASN A 868 -11.55 -18.93 51.69
C ASN A 868 -11.08 -20.34 52.10
N GLY A 869 -10.67 -21.20 51.17
CA GLY A 869 -10.00 -22.46 51.51
C GLY A 869 -10.91 -23.51 52.16
N GLY A 870 -12.21 -23.55 51.79
CA GLY A 870 -13.09 -24.65 52.15
C GLY A 870 -12.48 -26.00 51.73
N ALA A 871 -11.87 -26.69 52.68
CA ALA A 871 -11.13 -27.95 52.54
C ALA A 871 -12.01 -29.17 52.23
N SER A 872 -13.21 -28.97 51.68
CA SER A 872 -14.22 -30.02 51.54
C SER A 872 -14.85 -29.98 50.15
N GLY A 873 -14.11 -30.42 49.15
CA GLY A 873 -14.67 -30.69 47.84
C GLY A 873 -13.68 -31.46 47.01
N GLN A 874 -14.11 -32.61 46.48
CA GLN A 874 -13.43 -33.47 45.51
C GLN A 874 -13.11 -32.74 44.18
N GLY A 875 -12.47 -31.58 44.23
CA GLY A 875 -12.11 -30.75 43.08
C GLY A 875 -10.61 -30.87 42.85
N GLY A 876 -10.21 -31.47 41.73
CA GLY A 876 -8.81 -31.83 41.44
C GLY A 876 -7.84 -30.68 41.15
N PHE A 877 -8.01 -29.50 41.75
CA PHE A 877 -7.02 -28.43 41.68
C PHE A 877 -6.13 -28.46 42.93
N SER A 878 -4.90 -27.95 42.84
CA SER A 878 -4.19 -27.51 44.04
C SER A 878 -4.95 -26.35 44.70
N THR A 879 -4.89 -26.24 46.02
CA THR A 879 -5.60 -25.19 46.79
C THR A 879 -5.27 -23.79 46.26
N GLU A 880 -4.00 -23.53 45.93
CA GLU A 880 -3.56 -22.24 45.41
C GLU A 880 -4.01 -21.97 43.98
N LEU A 881 -3.98 -22.96 43.08
CA LEU A 881 -4.47 -22.77 41.70
C LEU A 881 -5.98 -22.50 41.69
N LYS A 882 -6.73 -23.16 42.57
CA LYS A 882 -8.16 -22.92 42.77
C LYS A 882 -8.42 -21.47 43.20
N ARG A 883 -7.63 -20.94 44.14
CA ARG A 883 -7.70 -19.52 44.57
C ARG A 883 -7.47 -18.59 43.39
N VAL A 884 -6.38 -18.78 42.64
CA VAL A 884 -6.06 -17.96 41.45
C VAL A 884 -7.22 -17.92 40.46
N LEU A 885 -7.73 -19.09 40.06
CA LEU A 885 -8.81 -19.21 39.08
C LEU A 885 -10.10 -18.54 39.58
N HIS A 886 -10.45 -18.76 40.85
CA HIS A 886 -11.69 -18.20 41.42
C HIS A 886 -11.56 -16.69 41.62
N SER A 887 -10.41 -16.18 42.05
CA SER A 887 -10.12 -14.74 42.10
C SER A 887 -10.22 -14.08 40.73
N THR A 888 -9.69 -14.73 39.68
CA THR A 888 -9.80 -14.25 38.29
C THR A 888 -11.27 -14.16 37.85
N ILE A 889 -12.04 -15.22 38.10
CA ILE A 889 -13.48 -15.27 37.79
C ILE A 889 -14.25 -14.20 38.57
N LEU A 890 -14.02 -14.06 39.88
CA LEU A 890 -14.70 -13.08 40.73
C LEU A 890 -14.38 -11.63 40.32
N ALA A 891 -13.15 -11.34 39.92
CA ALA A 891 -12.77 -10.04 39.38
C ALA A 891 -13.53 -9.73 38.08
N HIS A 892 -13.68 -10.70 37.17
CA HIS A 892 -14.51 -10.50 35.97
C HIS A 892 -16.01 -10.40 36.28
N LYS A 893 -16.55 -11.13 37.26
CA LYS A 893 -17.95 -10.95 37.72
C LYS A 893 -18.19 -9.52 38.20
N ARG A 894 -17.23 -8.95 38.92
CA ARG A 894 -17.28 -7.54 39.35
C ARG A 894 -17.19 -6.57 38.18
N ALA A 895 -16.35 -6.86 37.19
CA ALA A 895 -16.28 -6.10 35.94
C ALA A 895 -17.64 -6.06 35.20
N ILE A 896 -18.37 -7.18 35.17
CA ILE A 896 -19.74 -7.25 34.61
C ILE A 896 -20.72 -6.38 35.42
N HIS A 897 -20.63 -6.40 36.75
CA HIS A 897 -21.50 -5.59 37.60
C HIS A 897 -21.28 -4.08 37.39
N VAL A 898 -20.01 -3.66 37.37
CA VAL A 898 -19.62 -2.27 37.15
C VAL A 898 -20.01 -1.76 35.76
N SER A 899 -19.93 -2.63 34.74
CA SER A 899 -20.31 -2.32 33.35
C SER A 899 -21.81 -2.46 33.06
N ALA A 900 -22.69 -2.64 34.06
CA ALA A 900 -24.11 -2.94 33.83
C ALA A 900 -24.87 -1.88 33.00
N ASN A 901 -24.41 -0.63 32.98
CA ASN A 901 -25.03 0.46 32.23
C ASN A 901 -24.44 0.67 30.82
N ASP A 902 -23.35 -0.04 30.48
CA ASP A 902 -22.66 0.06 29.18
C ASP A 902 -22.70 -1.31 28.49
N PHE A 903 -23.56 -1.42 27.46
CA PHE A 903 -23.74 -2.67 26.72
C PHE A 903 -22.45 -3.19 26.08
N HIS A 904 -21.57 -2.32 25.59
CA HIS A 904 -20.33 -2.71 24.94
C HIS A 904 -19.30 -3.20 25.95
N ALA A 905 -19.09 -2.44 27.04
CA ALA A 905 -18.22 -2.87 28.13
C ALA A 905 -18.73 -4.17 28.75
N GLN A 906 -20.05 -4.34 28.87
CA GLN A 906 -20.66 -5.57 29.37
C GLN A 906 -20.43 -6.76 28.43
N ALA A 907 -20.52 -6.58 27.10
CA ALA A 907 -20.25 -7.63 26.13
C ALA A 907 -18.80 -8.15 26.25
N VAL A 908 -17.84 -7.23 26.33
CA VAL A 908 -16.41 -7.54 26.55
C VAL A 908 -16.19 -8.19 27.92
N ALA A 909 -16.90 -7.73 28.96
CA ALA A 909 -16.81 -8.32 30.30
C ALA A 909 -17.26 -9.80 30.31
N TYR A 910 -18.36 -10.13 29.63
CA TYR A 910 -18.80 -11.51 29.45
C TYR A 910 -17.82 -12.33 28.62
N TYR A 911 -17.26 -11.76 27.54
CA TYR A 911 -16.23 -12.42 26.75
C TYR A 911 -14.99 -12.82 27.59
N ASN A 912 -14.48 -11.88 28.40
CA ASN A 912 -13.33 -12.14 29.28
C ASN A 912 -13.65 -13.16 30.38
N LEU A 913 -14.83 -13.06 31.01
CA LEU A 913 -15.29 -14.08 31.94
C LEU A 913 -15.36 -15.46 31.28
N GLY A 914 -15.83 -15.53 30.03
CA GLY A 914 -15.89 -16.77 29.26
C GLY A 914 -14.53 -17.42 29.09
N TRP A 915 -13.48 -16.63 28.83
CA TRP A 915 -12.10 -17.14 28.77
C TRP A 915 -11.57 -17.56 30.13
N ALA A 916 -11.87 -16.83 31.21
CA ALA A 916 -11.48 -17.22 32.57
C ALA A 916 -12.14 -18.54 33.00
N GLU A 917 -13.43 -18.71 32.70
CA GLU A 917 -14.18 -19.95 32.92
C GLU A 917 -13.61 -21.10 32.09
N TYR A 918 -13.29 -20.85 30.82
CA TYR A 918 -12.65 -21.85 29.98
C TYR A 918 -11.24 -22.21 30.46
N ARG A 919 -10.47 -21.23 30.96
CA ARG A 919 -9.17 -21.47 31.58
C ARG A 919 -9.31 -22.36 32.81
N ALA A 920 -10.31 -22.12 33.66
CA ALA A 920 -10.60 -22.99 34.79
C ALA A 920 -10.96 -24.42 34.34
N HIS A 921 -11.72 -24.57 33.25
CA HIS A 921 -11.98 -25.87 32.63
C HIS A 921 -10.69 -26.55 32.14
N MET A 922 -9.81 -25.82 31.47
CA MET A 922 -8.55 -26.34 30.92
C MET A 922 -7.51 -26.67 32.00
N CYS A 923 -7.56 -26.00 33.15
CA CYS A 923 -6.71 -26.32 34.30
C CYS A 923 -7.20 -27.54 35.09
N LEU A 924 -8.39 -28.09 34.81
CA LEU A 924 -8.83 -29.34 35.44
C LEU A 924 -7.91 -30.49 35.00
N PRO A 925 -7.61 -31.43 35.90
CA PRO A 925 -6.98 -32.70 35.54
C PRO A 925 -7.73 -33.39 34.43
N ALA A 926 -7.02 -34.07 33.52
CA ALA A 926 -7.62 -34.76 32.37
C ALA A 926 -8.78 -35.71 32.77
N ARG A 927 -8.66 -36.38 33.92
CA ARG A 927 -9.69 -37.28 34.49
C ARG A 927 -11.02 -36.56 34.81
N LEU A 928 -10.96 -35.28 35.19
CA LEU A 928 -12.13 -34.44 35.52
C LEU A 928 -12.62 -33.60 34.34
N ARG A 929 -11.82 -33.48 33.27
CA ARG A 929 -12.14 -32.71 32.06
C ARG A 929 -13.16 -33.46 31.18
N LYS A 930 -14.39 -33.55 31.66
CA LYS A 930 -15.53 -34.12 30.91
C LYS A 930 -16.03 -33.13 29.85
N LYS A 931 -16.74 -33.63 28.83
CA LYS A 931 -17.43 -32.80 27.80
C LYS A 931 -18.45 -31.79 28.37
N SER A 932 -18.77 -31.83 29.67
CA SER A 932 -19.76 -30.93 30.28
C SER A 932 -19.44 -30.64 31.75
N THR A 933 -18.35 -29.92 31.99
CA THR A 933 -18.03 -29.40 33.34
C THR A 933 -18.83 -28.14 33.63
N LYS A 934 -18.94 -27.78 34.92
CA LYS A 934 -19.58 -26.54 35.37
C LYS A 934 -18.96 -25.29 34.74
N TYR A 935 -17.63 -25.22 34.76
CA TYR A 935 -16.85 -24.14 34.14
C TYR A 935 -17.06 -24.05 32.62
N LEU A 936 -17.08 -25.19 31.92
CA LEU A 936 -17.32 -25.21 30.47
C LEU A 936 -18.74 -24.72 30.11
N LYS A 937 -19.74 -25.07 30.92
CA LYS A 937 -21.11 -24.57 30.73
C LYS A 937 -21.19 -23.06 30.96
N ALA A 938 -20.51 -22.56 32.00
CA ALA A 938 -20.43 -21.13 32.28
C ALA A 938 -19.71 -20.37 31.16
N ALA A 939 -18.59 -20.89 30.64
CA ALA A 939 -17.89 -20.32 29.49
C ALA A 939 -18.80 -20.21 28.25
N ILE A 940 -19.52 -21.28 27.90
CA ILE A 940 -20.47 -21.28 26.78
C ILE A 940 -21.60 -20.25 27.01
N ALA A 941 -22.11 -20.14 28.24
CA ALA A 941 -23.14 -19.16 28.59
C ALA A 941 -22.61 -17.72 28.44
N CYS A 942 -21.37 -17.46 28.86
CA CYS A 942 -20.70 -16.18 28.72
C CYS A 942 -20.55 -15.77 27.25
N PHE A 943 -20.01 -16.64 26.39
CA PHE A 943 -19.83 -16.31 24.98
C PHE A 943 -21.15 -16.12 24.25
N LYS A 944 -22.18 -16.93 24.56
CA LYS A 944 -23.54 -16.69 24.04
C LYS A 944 -24.06 -15.33 24.47
N ARG A 945 -23.87 -14.94 25.73
CA ARG A 945 -24.29 -13.64 26.24
C ARG A 945 -23.53 -12.48 25.59
N ALA A 946 -22.23 -12.64 25.36
CA ALA A 946 -21.42 -11.66 24.64
C ALA A 946 -21.93 -11.46 23.19
N ILE A 947 -22.26 -12.54 22.49
CA ILE A 947 -22.83 -12.51 21.13
C ILE A 947 -24.24 -11.90 21.12
N GLU A 948 -25.07 -12.17 22.13
CA GLU A 948 -26.40 -11.55 22.27
C GLU A 948 -26.32 -10.02 22.43
N LEU A 949 -25.30 -9.55 23.16
CA LEU A 949 -25.04 -8.12 23.37
C LEU A 949 -24.42 -7.48 22.13
N GLU A 950 -23.47 -8.16 21.48
CA GLU A 950 -22.78 -7.66 20.29
C GLU A 950 -22.49 -8.80 19.28
N ALA A 951 -23.42 -9.02 18.36
CA ALA A 951 -23.31 -10.08 17.37
C ALA A 951 -22.29 -9.81 16.25
N GLY A 952 -21.81 -8.56 16.13
CA GLY A 952 -20.90 -8.10 15.09
C GLY A 952 -19.41 -8.38 15.35
N ASN A 953 -19.05 -8.81 16.55
CA ASN A 953 -17.66 -9.07 16.90
C ASN A 953 -17.24 -10.49 16.51
N SER A 954 -16.26 -10.62 15.60
CA SER A 954 -15.79 -11.91 15.10
C SER A 954 -15.15 -12.80 16.18
N GLU A 955 -14.47 -12.20 17.16
CA GLU A 955 -13.75 -12.93 18.20
C GLU A 955 -14.71 -13.69 19.12
N PHE A 956 -15.90 -13.14 19.35
CA PHE A 956 -16.91 -13.77 20.21
C PHE A 956 -17.42 -15.07 19.59
N TRP A 957 -17.62 -15.08 18.27
CA TRP A 957 -17.96 -16.28 17.52
C TRP A 957 -16.82 -17.29 17.48
N ASN A 958 -15.58 -16.83 17.26
CA ASN A 958 -14.41 -17.71 17.31
C ASN A 958 -14.28 -18.40 18.67
N ALA A 959 -14.40 -17.64 19.76
CA ALA A 959 -14.29 -18.18 21.12
C ALA A 959 -15.41 -19.19 21.44
N LEU A 960 -16.66 -18.90 21.05
CA LEU A 960 -17.75 -19.87 21.15
C LEU A 960 -17.43 -21.16 20.37
N GLY A 961 -16.84 -21.02 19.18
CA GLY A 961 -16.39 -22.14 18.36
C GLY A 961 -15.36 -23.02 19.07
N VAL A 962 -14.33 -22.41 19.67
CA VAL A 962 -13.28 -23.11 20.41
C VAL A 962 -13.87 -23.91 21.56
N VAL A 963 -14.67 -23.28 22.43
CA VAL A 963 -15.18 -23.96 23.62
C VAL A 963 -16.24 -25.02 23.31
N THR A 964 -16.89 -24.95 22.15
CA THR A 964 -17.89 -25.95 21.72
C THR A 964 -17.31 -27.08 20.89
N SER A 965 -16.03 -27.02 20.47
CA SER A 965 -15.37 -28.04 19.62
C SER A 965 -15.51 -29.48 20.15
N SER A 966 -15.31 -29.68 21.45
CA SER A 966 -15.43 -31.00 22.10
C SER A 966 -16.87 -31.36 22.52
N VAL A 967 -17.78 -30.39 22.52
CA VAL A 967 -19.17 -30.53 23.01
C VAL A 967 -20.13 -30.79 21.86
N ASN A 968 -20.09 -29.93 20.84
CA ASN A 968 -20.96 -29.97 19.68
C ASN A 968 -20.21 -29.44 18.44
N PRO A 969 -19.65 -30.33 17.62
CA PRO A 969 -18.90 -29.96 16.42
C PRO A 969 -19.69 -29.10 15.41
N SER A 970 -21.01 -29.26 15.31
CA SER A 970 -21.81 -28.49 14.34
C SER A 970 -21.99 -27.04 14.78
N VAL A 971 -22.19 -26.81 16.08
CA VAL A 971 -22.19 -25.45 16.66
C VAL A 971 -20.82 -24.82 16.52
N SER A 972 -19.76 -25.60 16.75
CA SER A 972 -18.37 -25.13 16.61
C SER A 972 -18.08 -24.69 15.18
N GLN A 973 -18.40 -25.52 14.18
CA GLN A 973 -18.24 -25.20 12.76
C GLN A 973 -19.06 -23.97 12.37
N HIS A 974 -20.33 -23.89 12.78
CA HIS A 974 -21.17 -22.71 12.53
C HIS A 974 -20.54 -21.43 13.10
N SER A 975 -19.98 -21.51 14.31
CA SER A 975 -19.38 -20.36 14.98
C SER A 975 -18.09 -19.90 14.28
N PHE A 976 -17.22 -20.83 13.87
CA PHE A 976 -16.04 -20.48 13.06
C PHE A 976 -16.40 -19.90 11.70
N VAL A 977 -17.40 -20.45 11.01
CA VAL A 977 -17.87 -19.91 9.73
C VAL A 977 -18.46 -18.50 9.91
N ARG A 978 -19.20 -18.23 10.99
CA ARG A 978 -19.71 -16.88 11.29
C ARG A 978 -18.58 -15.92 11.66
N SER A 979 -17.59 -16.36 12.43
CA SER A 979 -16.38 -15.58 12.71
C SER A 979 -15.66 -15.19 11.42
N LEU A 980 -15.45 -16.14 10.51
CA LEU A 980 -14.78 -15.90 9.23
C LEU A 980 -15.62 -15.06 8.27
N HIS A 981 -16.95 -15.13 8.35
CA HIS A 981 -17.83 -14.24 7.58
C HIS A 981 -17.75 -12.78 8.06
N LEU A 982 -17.53 -12.55 9.36
CA LEU A 982 -17.31 -11.22 9.92
C LEU A 982 -15.87 -10.72 9.69
N ASN A 983 -14.89 -11.62 9.73
CA ASN A 983 -13.48 -11.32 9.47
C ASN A 983 -12.81 -12.47 8.68
N GLU A 984 -12.76 -12.32 7.35
CA GLU A 984 -12.20 -13.34 6.45
C GLU A 984 -10.68 -13.55 6.63
N ARG A 985 -9.99 -12.57 7.21
CA ARG A 985 -8.53 -12.60 7.45
C ARG A 985 -8.15 -13.11 8.83
N GLY A 986 -9.10 -13.61 9.63
CA GLY A 986 -8.80 -14.11 10.97
C GLY A 986 -8.01 -15.43 10.96
N ALA A 987 -6.68 -15.36 11.07
CA ALA A 987 -5.80 -16.55 11.10
C ALA A 987 -6.14 -17.52 12.24
N HIS A 988 -6.52 -17.00 13.41
CA HIS A 988 -7.00 -17.82 14.54
C HIS A 988 -8.25 -18.63 14.16
N ALA A 989 -9.23 -18.01 13.50
CA ALA A 989 -10.47 -18.68 13.13
C ALA A 989 -10.24 -19.75 12.05
N TRP A 990 -9.37 -19.49 11.07
CA TRP A 990 -8.93 -20.52 10.12
C TRP A 990 -8.24 -21.68 10.83
N THR A 991 -7.25 -21.40 11.68
CA THR A 991 -6.50 -22.44 12.41
C THR A 991 -7.41 -23.29 13.31
N ASN A 992 -8.37 -22.66 13.99
CA ASN A 992 -9.34 -23.35 14.83
C ASN A 992 -10.31 -24.22 14.00
N LEU A 993 -10.73 -23.75 12.82
CA LEU A 993 -11.51 -24.55 11.88
C LEU A 993 -10.72 -25.75 11.36
N GLY A 994 -9.44 -25.58 11.05
CA GLY A 994 -8.55 -26.68 10.63
C GLY A 994 -8.35 -27.71 11.75
N THR A 995 -8.22 -27.23 12.98
CA THR A 995 -8.17 -28.08 14.18
C THR A 995 -9.48 -28.85 14.37
N LEU A 996 -10.64 -28.21 14.16
CA LEU A 996 -11.92 -28.91 14.19
C LEU A 996 -12.02 -29.98 13.09
N ALA A 997 -11.55 -29.69 11.88
CA ALA A 997 -11.52 -30.65 10.78
C ALA A 997 -10.64 -31.88 11.13
N LEU A 998 -9.47 -31.66 11.74
CA LEU A 998 -8.64 -32.74 12.28
C LEU A 998 -9.38 -33.58 13.34
N LEU A 999 -10.07 -32.93 14.28
CA LEU A 999 -10.85 -33.64 15.31
C LEU A 999 -12.02 -34.45 14.73
N GLN A 1000 -12.52 -34.09 13.54
CA GLN A 1000 -13.53 -34.86 12.80
C GLN A 1000 -12.93 -35.93 11.87
N GLY A 1001 -11.59 -36.02 11.76
CA GLY A 1001 -10.89 -36.95 10.89
C GLY A 1001 -10.80 -36.51 9.41
N ASP A 1002 -11.18 -35.27 9.09
CA ASP A 1002 -11.04 -34.72 7.73
C ASP A 1002 -9.67 -34.07 7.55
N VAL A 1003 -8.67 -34.93 7.28
CA VAL A 1003 -7.26 -34.53 7.13
C VAL A 1003 -7.04 -33.64 5.91
N GLN A 1004 -7.81 -33.84 4.83
CA GLN A 1004 -7.68 -33.05 3.60
C GLN A 1004 -8.16 -31.61 3.83
N LEU A 1005 -9.36 -31.45 4.38
CA LEU A 1005 -9.89 -30.14 4.71
C LEU A 1005 -9.00 -29.42 5.72
N ALA A 1006 -8.51 -30.13 6.73
CA ALA A 1006 -7.59 -29.56 7.71
C ALA A 1006 -6.35 -28.96 7.05
N ASN A 1007 -5.70 -29.70 6.14
CA ASN A 1007 -4.51 -29.23 5.44
C ASN A 1007 -4.78 -27.97 4.60
N GLU A 1008 -5.88 -27.96 3.85
CA GLU A 1008 -6.31 -26.79 3.07
C GLU A 1008 -6.58 -25.56 3.96
N VAL A 1009 -7.23 -25.79 5.10
CA VAL A 1009 -7.60 -24.73 6.05
C VAL A 1009 -6.36 -24.17 6.77
N PHE A 1010 -5.40 -25.01 7.17
CA PHE A 1010 -4.13 -24.53 7.73
C PHE A 1010 -3.32 -23.72 6.72
N THR A 1011 -3.31 -24.14 5.45
CA THR A 1011 -2.67 -23.38 4.36
C THR A 1011 -3.30 -21.98 4.21
N ARG A 1012 -4.63 -21.86 4.38
CA ARG A 1012 -5.31 -20.56 4.38
C ARG A 1012 -4.97 -19.72 5.62
N ALA A 1013 -4.82 -20.35 6.78
CA ALA A 1013 -4.40 -19.64 7.99
C ALA A 1013 -3.00 -19.02 7.83
N GLN A 1014 -2.03 -19.77 7.30
CA GLN A 1014 -0.69 -19.28 6.99
C GLN A 1014 -0.70 -18.15 5.95
N SER A 1015 -1.62 -18.22 4.97
CA SER A 1015 -1.80 -17.16 3.99
C SER A 1015 -2.40 -15.88 4.59
N ALA A 1016 -3.15 -16.00 5.68
CA ALA A 1016 -3.72 -14.86 6.41
C ALA A 1016 -2.70 -14.24 7.37
N ASP A 1017 -1.94 -15.08 8.09
CA ASP A 1017 -0.85 -14.69 8.97
C ASP A 1017 0.27 -15.77 8.95
N PRO A 1018 1.39 -15.51 8.26
CA PRO A 1018 2.52 -16.44 8.20
C PRO A 1018 3.21 -16.67 9.55
N ASP A 1019 3.13 -15.73 10.49
CA ASP A 1019 3.79 -15.82 11.79
C ASP A 1019 2.94 -16.60 12.81
N HIS A 1020 1.73 -17.03 12.42
CA HIS A 1020 0.84 -17.79 13.28
C HIS A 1020 1.29 -19.25 13.46
N SER A 1021 2.12 -19.47 14.49
CA SER A 1021 2.74 -20.77 14.83
C SER A 1021 1.80 -21.98 14.86
N HIS A 1022 0.56 -21.83 15.33
CA HIS A 1022 -0.39 -22.94 15.46
C HIS A 1022 -0.88 -23.47 14.10
N ALA A 1023 -0.85 -22.66 13.04
CA ALA A 1023 -1.19 -23.12 11.70
C ALA A 1023 -0.13 -24.11 11.17
N TRP A 1024 1.15 -23.83 11.41
CA TRP A 1024 2.27 -24.70 11.09
C TRP A 1024 2.27 -25.98 11.93
N LEU A 1025 1.97 -25.84 13.22
CA LEU A 1025 1.76 -26.99 14.11
C LEU A 1025 0.66 -27.92 13.58
N GLY A 1026 -0.48 -27.35 13.15
CA GLY A 1026 -1.60 -28.09 12.58
C GLY A 1026 -1.20 -28.91 11.36
N GLN A 1027 -0.41 -28.33 10.47
CA GLN A 1027 0.13 -29.05 9.32
C GLN A 1027 1.18 -30.10 9.72
N GLY A 1028 1.99 -29.86 10.75
CA GLY A 1028 2.90 -30.86 11.31
C GLY A 1028 2.15 -32.09 11.85
N LEU A 1029 0.99 -31.88 12.48
CA LEU A 1029 0.10 -32.97 12.91
C LEU A 1029 -0.50 -33.72 11.72
N VAL A 1030 -0.88 -33.01 10.65
CA VAL A 1030 -1.32 -33.62 9.37
C VAL A 1030 -0.22 -34.52 8.82
N ALA A 1031 1.03 -34.04 8.71
CA ALA A 1031 2.17 -34.81 8.21
C ALA A 1031 2.43 -36.06 9.06
N LEU A 1032 2.35 -35.94 10.40
CA LEU A 1032 2.48 -37.06 11.33
C LEU A 1032 1.41 -38.15 11.09
N MET A 1033 0.15 -37.76 10.87
CA MET A 1033 -0.94 -38.70 10.57
C MET A 1033 -0.80 -39.37 9.20
N LEU A 1034 -0.14 -38.70 8.25
CA LEU A 1034 0.18 -39.26 6.93
C LEU A 1034 1.42 -40.17 6.96
N GLY A 1035 2.13 -40.24 8.08
CA GLY A 1035 3.33 -41.07 8.26
C GLY A 1035 4.64 -40.41 7.87
N ASP A 1036 4.65 -39.13 7.49
CA ASP A 1036 5.88 -38.39 7.18
C ASP A 1036 6.47 -37.75 8.44
N GLN A 1037 7.25 -38.55 9.20
CA GLN A 1037 7.91 -38.10 10.42
C GLN A 1037 8.96 -37.00 10.17
N LYS A 1038 9.60 -37.00 8.99
CA LYS A 1038 10.65 -36.04 8.66
C LYS A 1038 10.06 -34.66 8.38
N GLU A 1039 8.98 -34.62 7.60
CA GLU A 1039 8.23 -33.39 7.34
C GLU A 1039 7.59 -32.86 8.62
N ALA A 1040 6.96 -33.72 9.42
CA ALA A 1040 6.37 -33.34 10.71
C ALA A 1040 7.39 -32.68 11.63
N ARG A 1041 8.60 -33.26 11.77
CA ARG A 1041 9.69 -32.67 12.56
C ARG A 1041 10.10 -31.29 12.05
N GLY A 1042 10.24 -31.13 10.73
CA GLY A 1042 10.55 -29.84 10.12
C GLY A 1042 9.49 -28.79 10.44
N LEU A 1043 8.21 -29.14 10.33
CA LEU A 1043 7.08 -28.26 10.64
C LEU A 1043 6.99 -27.92 12.13
N PHE A 1044 7.22 -28.88 13.03
CA PHE A 1044 7.24 -28.61 14.47
C PHE A 1044 8.41 -27.73 14.89
N THR A 1045 9.59 -27.92 14.27
CA THR A 1045 10.75 -27.05 14.50
C THR A 1045 10.42 -25.62 14.07
N HIS A 1046 9.91 -25.45 12.85
CA HIS A 1046 9.53 -24.12 12.36
C HIS A 1046 8.44 -23.48 13.22
N ALA A 1047 7.41 -24.25 13.59
CA ALA A 1047 6.34 -23.77 14.47
C ALA A 1047 6.86 -23.34 15.84
N MET A 1048 7.86 -24.04 16.39
CA MET A 1048 8.47 -23.68 17.67
C MET A 1048 9.35 -22.42 17.56
N ASP A 1049 10.09 -22.27 16.47
CA ASP A 1049 10.98 -21.11 16.26
C ASP A 1049 10.22 -19.78 16.15
N ILE A 1050 9.02 -19.79 15.57
CA ILE A 1050 8.15 -18.60 15.47
C ILE A 1050 7.15 -18.48 16.63
N ALA A 1051 7.03 -19.52 17.47
CA ALA A 1051 6.08 -19.50 18.58
C ALA A 1051 6.57 -18.66 19.76
N GLU A 1052 5.61 -18.00 20.39
CA GLU A 1052 5.75 -17.45 21.73
C GLU A 1052 6.10 -18.56 22.74
N SER A 1053 6.85 -18.21 23.78
CA SER A 1053 7.24 -19.10 24.86
C SER A 1053 6.06 -19.65 25.66
N SER A 1054 4.93 -18.95 25.62
CA SER A 1054 3.65 -19.36 26.20
C SER A 1054 2.95 -20.49 25.43
N SER A 1055 3.32 -20.75 24.16
CA SER A 1055 2.72 -21.80 23.34
C SER A 1055 3.17 -23.19 23.79
N MET A 1056 2.34 -23.82 24.63
CA MET A 1056 2.62 -25.16 25.15
C MET A 1056 2.60 -26.23 24.06
N ALA A 1057 1.70 -26.12 23.09
CA ALA A 1057 1.46 -27.18 22.11
C ALA A 1057 2.65 -27.33 21.13
N THR A 1058 3.18 -26.22 20.62
CA THR A 1058 4.33 -26.19 19.72
C THR A 1058 5.57 -26.79 20.39
N ARG A 1059 5.88 -26.32 21.61
CA ARG A 1059 7.01 -26.81 22.41
C ARG A 1059 6.90 -28.28 22.77
N ARG A 1060 5.69 -28.75 23.09
CA ARG A 1060 5.44 -30.17 23.39
C ARG A 1060 5.75 -31.04 22.17
N HIS A 1061 5.13 -30.75 21.03
CA HIS A 1061 5.30 -31.57 19.83
C HIS A 1061 6.71 -31.49 19.26
N TYR A 1062 7.34 -30.32 19.33
CA TYR A 1062 8.76 -30.16 19.02
C TYR A 1062 9.65 -31.05 19.89
N SER A 1063 9.50 -30.98 21.22
CA SER A 1063 10.35 -31.74 22.15
C SER A 1063 10.19 -33.25 21.98
N ILE A 1064 8.94 -33.72 21.78
CA ILE A 1064 8.65 -35.14 21.52
C ILE A 1064 9.25 -35.57 20.18
N SER A 1065 9.01 -34.82 19.11
CA SER A 1065 9.52 -35.15 17.77
C SER A 1065 11.05 -35.15 17.71
N MET A 1066 11.70 -34.26 18.48
CA MET A 1066 13.15 -34.27 18.61
C MET A 1066 13.62 -35.51 19.37
N PHE A 1067 12.97 -35.89 20.46
CA PHE A 1067 13.32 -37.10 21.20
C PHE A 1067 13.14 -38.38 20.38
N ASP A 1068 12.04 -38.50 19.62
CA ASP A 1068 11.83 -39.63 18.71
C ASP A 1068 12.92 -39.70 17.63
N HIS A 1069 13.39 -38.55 17.16
CA HIS A 1069 14.53 -38.47 16.24
C HIS A 1069 15.83 -38.92 16.91
N LEU A 1070 16.07 -38.56 18.17
CA LEU A 1070 17.24 -39.02 18.95
C LEU A 1070 17.25 -40.53 19.17
N MET A 1071 16.08 -41.15 19.27
CA MET A 1071 15.94 -42.60 19.47
C MET A 1071 16.16 -43.40 18.18
N THR A 1072 16.05 -42.75 17.00
CA THR A 1072 16.16 -43.40 15.69
C THR A 1072 17.43 -43.04 14.92
N SER A 1073 18.18 -42.03 15.36
CA SER A 1073 19.41 -41.59 14.70
C SER A 1073 20.63 -42.38 15.18
N PRO A 1074 21.64 -42.63 14.31
CA PRO A 1074 22.96 -43.06 14.76
C PRO A 1074 23.56 -42.03 15.73
N SER A 1075 24.47 -42.47 16.60
CA SER A 1075 24.92 -41.84 17.86
C SER A 1075 25.46 -40.40 17.81
N ASP A 1076 25.46 -39.73 16.67
CA ASP A 1076 26.23 -38.51 16.41
C ASP A 1076 25.37 -37.24 16.45
N VAL A 1077 24.43 -37.14 17.40
CA VAL A 1077 23.67 -35.89 17.59
C VAL A 1077 24.51 -34.91 18.41
N PRO A 1078 24.84 -33.71 17.87
CA PRO A 1078 25.66 -32.75 18.61
C PRO A 1078 24.94 -32.29 19.86
N VAL A 1079 25.68 -32.16 20.96
CA VAL A 1079 25.17 -31.71 22.27
C VAL A 1079 24.36 -30.40 22.17
N THR A 1080 24.73 -29.52 21.25
CA THR A 1080 24.02 -28.26 20.98
C THR A 1080 22.57 -28.47 20.53
N ALA A 1081 22.25 -29.57 19.84
CA ALA A 1081 20.89 -29.89 19.41
C ALA A 1081 19.98 -30.27 20.58
N LEU A 1082 20.54 -30.63 21.75
CA LEU A 1082 19.79 -30.97 22.95
C LEU A 1082 19.35 -29.74 23.75
N ILE A 1083 20.01 -28.59 23.57
CA ILE A 1083 19.78 -27.38 24.37
C ILE A 1083 18.37 -26.81 24.15
N GLN A 1084 17.93 -26.72 22.89
CA GLN A 1084 16.63 -26.11 22.55
C GLN A 1084 15.44 -26.95 23.07
N PRO A 1085 15.42 -28.30 22.94
CA PRO A 1085 14.43 -29.15 23.60
C PRO A 1085 14.45 -29.03 25.13
N ILE A 1086 15.62 -29.00 25.77
CA ILE A 1086 15.74 -28.84 27.23
C ILE A 1086 15.12 -27.51 27.67
N LEU A 1087 15.41 -26.41 26.96
CA LEU A 1087 14.82 -25.10 27.25
C LEU A 1087 13.30 -25.11 27.05
N ALA A 1088 12.81 -25.75 25.97
CA ALA A 1088 11.38 -25.89 25.71
C ALA A 1088 10.67 -26.67 26.81
N LEU A 1089 11.27 -27.77 27.29
CA LEU A 1089 10.75 -28.59 28.39
C LEU A 1089 10.77 -27.86 29.72
N SER A 1090 11.85 -27.12 30.01
CA SER A 1090 11.92 -26.26 31.20
C SER A 1090 10.79 -25.23 31.22
N GLN A 1091 10.49 -24.63 30.07
CA GLN A 1091 9.36 -23.72 29.96
C GLN A 1091 8.01 -24.42 30.14
N LEU A 1092 7.83 -25.61 29.54
CA LEU A 1092 6.62 -26.41 29.72
C LEU A 1092 6.39 -26.80 31.19
N GLN A 1093 7.45 -27.17 31.91
CA GLN A 1093 7.40 -27.42 33.36
C GLN A 1093 7.02 -26.15 34.13
N GLY A 1094 7.52 -24.98 33.72
CA GLY A 1094 7.14 -23.71 34.31
C GLY A 1094 5.66 -23.35 34.09
N LEU A 1095 5.12 -23.66 32.91
CA LEU A 1095 3.72 -23.40 32.56
C LEU A 1095 2.76 -24.43 33.17
N ASN A 1096 3.16 -25.70 33.24
CA ASN A 1096 2.34 -26.79 33.77
C ASN A 1096 3.21 -27.83 34.51
N PRO A 1097 3.55 -27.57 35.80
CA PRO A 1097 4.39 -28.45 36.61
C PRO A 1097 3.66 -29.74 37.04
N GLN A 1098 2.33 -29.79 36.90
CA GLN A 1098 1.53 -30.98 37.24
C GLN A 1098 1.67 -32.08 36.20
N ASP A 1099 2.06 -31.73 34.98
CA ASP A 1099 2.29 -32.69 33.91
C ASP A 1099 3.71 -33.24 34.00
N LEU A 1100 3.86 -34.30 34.80
CA LEU A 1100 5.14 -34.93 35.11
C LEU A 1100 5.87 -35.47 33.87
N ALA A 1101 5.16 -35.66 32.74
CA ALA A 1101 5.76 -36.13 31.50
C ALA A 1101 6.83 -35.16 30.95
N TYR A 1102 6.66 -33.85 31.12
CA TYR A 1102 7.69 -32.88 30.70
C TYR A 1102 8.93 -32.95 31.62
N GLY A 1103 8.71 -33.18 32.91
CA GLY A 1103 9.74 -33.51 33.89
C GLY A 1103 10.57 -34.70 33.44
N HIS A 1104 9.87 -35.79 33.18
CA HIS A 1104 10.46 -37.07 32.80
C HIS A 1104 11.26 -36.96 31.51
N LEU A 1105 10.65 -36.40 30.46
CA LEU A 1105 11.33 -36.21 29.18
C LEU A 1105 12.57 -35.30 29.32
N SER A 1106 12.49 -34.25 30.13
CA SER A 1106 13.66 -33.39 30.42
C SER A 1106 14.77 -34.15 31.11
N ALA A 1107 14.46 -35.06 32.05
CA ALA A 1107 15.47 -35.90 32.69
C ALA A 1107 16.20 -36.80 31.69
N LEU A 1108 15.47 -37.37 30.72
CA LEU A 1108 16.07 -38.18 29.64
C LEU A 1108 16.99 -37.35 28.72
N PHE A 1109 16.62 -36.10 28.44
CA PHE A 1109 17.51 -35.17 27.71
C PHE A 1109 18.74 -34.78 28.54
N HIS A 1110 18.58 -34.52 29.84
CA HIS A 1110 19.70 -34.21 30.74
C HIS A 1110 20.67 -35.39 30.85
N GLU A 1111 20.18 -36.61 30.89
CA GLU A 1111 20.99 -37.82 30.88
C GLU A 1111 21.87 -37.90 29.62
N ARG A 1112 21.30 -37.63 28.44
CA ARG A 1112 22.04 -37.56 27.16
C ARG A 1112 23.00 -36.37 27.08
N ASN A 1113 22.72 -35.30 27.83
CA ASN A 1113 23.60 -34.13 27.95
C ASN A 1113 24.65 -34.29 29.07
N HIS A 1114 24.78 -35.49 29.67
CA HIS A 1114 25.67 -35.77 30.80
C HIS A 1114 25.43 -34.91 32.06
N GLU A 1115 24.23 -34.34 32.21
CA GLU A 1115 23.81 -33.60 33.40
C GLU A 1115 23.08 -34.52 34.40
N HIS A 1116 23.75 -35.57 34.85
CA HIS A 1116 23.17 -36.64 35.66
C HIS A 1116 22.53 -36.16 36.97
N ASP A 1117 23.16 -35.22 37.68
CA ASP A 1117 22.62 -34.65 38.93
C ASP A 1117 21.25 -33.98 38.72
N ARG A 1118 21.04 -33.32 37.58
CA ARG A 1118 19.75 -32.68 37.25
C ARG A 1118 18.70 -33.72 36.89
N ALA A 1119 19.08 -34.79 36.20
CA ALA A 1119 18.20 -35.90 35.89
C ALA A 1119 17.72 -36.58 37.18
N VAL A 1120 18.64 -36.88 38.11
CA VAL A 1120 18.33 -37.45 39.44
C VAL A 1120 17.35 -36.55 40.19
N ALA A 1121 17.67 -35.27 40.38
CA ALA A 1121 16.82 -34.33 41.13
C ALA A 1121 15.42 -34.16 40.52
N THR A 1122 15.26 -34.37 39.21
CA THR A 1122 13.97 -34.30 38.52
C THR A 1122 13.18 -35.60 38.72
N LEU A 1123 13.83 -36.74 38.56
CA LEU A 1123 13.22 -38.07 38.70
C LEU A 1123 12.83 -38.39 40.14
N GLU A 1124 13.60 -37.94 41.14
CA GLU A 1124 13.21 -38.03 42.56
C GLU A 1124 11.90 -37.30 42.83
N LYS A 1125 11.77 -36.05 42.32
CA LYS A 1125 10.53 -35.27 42.45
C LYS A 1125 9.36 -35.96 41.75
N ILE A 1126 9.58 -36.56 40.59
CA ILE A 1126 8.54 -37.32 39.88
C ILE A 1126 8.14 -38.55 40.69
N CYS A 1127 9.09 -39.34 41.19
CA CYS A 1127 8.80 -40.53 41.99
C CYS A 1127 7.97 -40.16 43.22
N THR A 1128 8.38 -39.15 43.99
CA THR A 1128 7.63 -38.70 45.18
C THR A 1128 6.22 -38.22 44.84
N ALA A 1129 6.04 -37.53 43.70
CA ALA A 1129 4.73 -37.06 43.26
C ALA A 1129 3.81 -38.19 42.79
N VAL A 1130 4.35 -39.17 42.04
CA VAL A 1130 3.59 -40.32 41.55
C VAL A 1130 3.24 -41.27 42.70
N GLU A 1131 4.16 -41.47 43.65
CA GLU A 1131 3.92 -42.25 44.87
C GLU A 1131 2.78 -41.66 45.68
N ALA A 1132 2.80 -40.35 45.95
CA ALA A 1132 1.70 -39.66 46.63
C ALA A 1132 0.36 -39.73 45.86
N ASP A 1133 0.39 -39.67 44.52
CA ASP A 1133 -0.82 -39.87 43.71
C ASP A 1133 -1.33 -41.32 43.79
N TYR A 1134 -0.43 -42.31 43.83
CA TYR A 1134 -0.79 -43.71 44.00
C TYR A 1134 -1.36 -44.00 45.39
N GLU A 1135 -0.79 -43.45 46.47
CA GLU A 1135 -1.33 -43.57 47.83
C GLU A 1135 -2.78 -43.08 47.95
N VAL A 1136 -3.14 -42.06 47.17
CA VAL A 1136 -4.49 -41.48 47.18
C VAL A 1136 -5.43 -42.21 46.23
N THR A 1137 -4.95 -42.62 45.06
CA THR A 1137 -5.81 -43.09 43.96
C THR A 1137 -5.82 -44.60 43.76
N GLU A 1138 -4.82 -45.29 44.28
CA GLU A 1138 -4.50 -46.71 44.00
C GLU A 1138 -4.55 -47.01 42.49
N SER A 1139 -4.24 -46.01 41.64
CA SER A 1139 -4.49 -46.14 40.21
C SER A 1139 -3.36 -46.93 39.54
N PRO A 1140 -3.69 -47.94 38.71
CA PRO A 1140 -2.67 -48.77 38.09
C PRO A 1140 -1.83 -47.98 37.06
N GLN A 1141 -2.36 -46.87 36.53
CA GLN A 1141 -1.61 -45.92 35.70
C GLN A 1141 -0.51 -45.19 36.50
N SER A 1142 -0.76 -44.84 37.76
CA SER A 1142 0.26 -44.22 38.61
C SER A 1142 1.34 -45.24 38.96
N LEU A 1143 0.95 -46.49 39.23
CA LEU A 1143 1.90 -47.59 39.46
C LEU A 1143 2.80 -47.82 38.23
N LYS A 1144 2.21 -47.82 37.02
CA LYS A 1144 2.94 -47.89 35.74
C LYS A 1144 3.97 -46.77 35.61
N GLN A 1145 3.55 -45.52 35.83
CA GLN A 1145 4.44 -44.36 35.73
C GLN A 1145 5.57 -44.42 36.77
N PHE A 1146 5.25 -44.88 37.98
CA PHE A 1146 6.22 -45.03 39.05
C PHE A 1146 7.29 -46.07 38.71
N ALA A 1147 6.89 -47.22 38.16
CA ALA A 1147 7.83 -48.25 37.72
C ALA A 1147 8.80 -47.72 36.64
N ILE A 1148 8.29 -47.02 35.61
CA ILE A 1148 9.14 -46.42 34.56
C ILE A 1148 10.09 -45.37 35.17
N ALA A 1149 9.56 -44.46 35.98
CA ALA A 1149 10.36 -43.41 36.60
C ALA A 1149 11.43 -43.96 37.54
N LYS A 1150 11.16 -45.06 38.26
CA LYS A 1150 12.14 -45.74 39.12
C LYS A 1150 13.24 -46.44 38.32
N ALA A 1151 12.92 -47.06 37.19
CA ALA A 1151 13.94 -47.63 36.32
C ALA A 1151 14.88 -46.56 35.75
N ASP A 1152 14.33 -45.42 35.30
CA ASP A 1152 15.14 -44.30 34.82
C ASP A 1152 15.93 -43.63 35.95
N LEU A 1153 15.35 -43.51 37.16
CA LEU A 1153 16.04 -42.99 38.33
C LEU A 1153 17.22 -43.87 38.73
N ALA A 1154 17.04 -45.19 38.70
CA ALA A 1154 18.12 -46.14 38.96
C ALA A 1154 19.28 -45.93 37.98
N ARG A 1155 18.97 -45.79 36.68
CA ARG A 1155 19.97 -45.53 35.64
C ARG A 1155 20.68 -44.19 35.86
N ALA A 1156 19.95 -43.15 36.26
CA ALA A 1156 20.51 -41.85 36.60
C ALA A 1156 21.42 -41.90 37.84
N TYR A 1157 21.06 -42.67 38.88
CA TYR A 1157 21.92 -42.89 40.05
C TYR A 1157 23.20 -43.61 39.71
N LEU A 1158 23.13 -44.64 38.86
CA LEU A 1158 24.31 -45.34 38.37
C LEU A 1158 25.25 -44.37 37.63
N ALA A 1159 24.71 -43.53 36.76
CA ALA A 1159 25.48 -42.53 36.03
C ALA A 1159 26.10 -41.45 36.95
N ALA A 1160 25.44 -41.12 38.05
CA ALA A 1160 25.95 -40.22 39.09
C ALA A 1160 26.95 -40.89 40.07
N GLY A 1161 27.12 -42.22 40.00
CA GLY A 1161 28.00 -43.00 40.88
C GLY A 1161 27.36 -43.48 42.19
N SER A 1162 26.07 -43.27 42.40
CA SER A 1162 25.29 -43.73 43.57
C SER A 1162 24.87 -45.20 43.42
N ASN A 1163 25.81 -46.14 43.42
CA ASN A 1163 25.54 -47.55 43.12
C ASN A 1163 24.54 -48.22 44.08
N GLY A 1164 24.58 -47.88 45.37
CA GLY A 1164 23.63 -48.44 46.35
C GLY A 1164 22.18 -48.05 46.07
N GLU A 1165 21.95 -46.76 45.83
CA GLU A 1165 20.63 -46.20 45.51
C GLU A 1165 20.12 -46.71 44.14
N ALA A 1166 21.04 -46.90 43.18
CA ALA A 1166 20.72 -47.48 41.88
C ALA A 1166 20.14 -48.91 42.01
N ILE A 1167 20.73 -49.75 42.87
CA ILE A 1167 20.23 -51.12 43.11
C ILE A 1167 18.84 -51.08 43.73
N GLU A 1168 18.66 -50.31 44.81
CA GLU A 1168 17.37 -50.22 45.51
C GLU A 1168 16.25 -49.74 44.57
N ALA A 1169 16.52 -48.72 43.75
CA ALA A 1169 15.55 -48.19 42.80
C ALA A 1169 15.23 -49.19 41.67
N ALA A 1170 16.22 -49.92 41.17
CA ALA A 1170 16.04 -50.91 40.12
C ALA A 1170 15.32 -52.17 40.61
N GLU A 1171 15.66 -52.69 41.80
CA GLU A 1171 14.97 -53.83 42.43
C GLU A 1171 13.49 -53.52 42.64
N LEU A 1172 13.17 -52.33 43.16
CA LEU A 1172 11.78 -51.87 43.30
C LEU A 1172 11.05 -51.83 41.94
N SER A 1173 11.71 -51.35 40.89
CA SER A 1173 11.12 -51.37 39.54
C SER A 1173 10.90 -52.78 39.00
N LEU A 1174 11.76 -53.75 39.33
CA LEU A 1174 11.63 -55.15 38.93
C LEU A 1174 10.48 -55.84 39.66
N GLU A 1175 10.31 -55.56 40.95
CA GLU A 1175 9.18 -56.03 41.76
C GLU A 1175 7.85 -55.52 41.19
N LEU A 1176 7.77 -54.23 40.86
CA LEU A 1176 6.56 -53.63 40.28
C LEU A 1176 6.25 -54.10 38.85
N SER A 1177 7.20 -54.75 38.20
CA SER A 1177 7.06 -55.30 36.85
C SER A 1177 7.16 -56.84 36.83
N SER A 1178 6.97 -57.53 37.97
CA SER A 1178 7.04 -59.00 38.06
C SER A 1178 5.77 -59.70 37.61
N ASP A 1179 4.59 -59.10 37.83
CA ASP A 1179 3.27 -59.71 37.57
C ASP A 1179 2.58 -59.10 36.34
N GLU A 1180 2.25 -59.91 35.34
CA GLU A 1180 1.60 -59.45 34.09
C GLU A 1180 0.16 -58.97 34.32
N SER A 1181 -0.52 -59.48 35.36
CA SER A 1181 -1.93 -59.15 35.65
C SER A 1181 -2.13 -57.77 36.26
N ASP A 1182 -1.14 -57.28 37.00
CA ASP A 1182 -1.29 -56.12 37.90
C ASP A 1182 -0.68 -54.84 37.31
N SER A 1183 0.15 -54.95 36.27
CA SER A 1183 0.78 -53.79 35.62
C SER A 1183 0.05 -53.35 34.35
N GLU A 1184 -0.31 -52.06 34.25
CA GLU A 1184 -0.77 -51.41 32.99
C GLU A 1184 0.39 -51.15 32.00
N LEU A 1185 1.57 -51.73 32.26
CA LEU A 1185 2.68 -51.73 31.31
C LEU A 1185 2.29 -52.62 30.12
N THR A 1186 2.40 -52.06 28.92
CA THR A 1186 2.33 -52.89 27.70
C THR A 1186 3.48 -53.90 27.71
N ALA A 1187 3.34 -55.00 26.97
CA ALA A 1187 4.39 -56.02 26.89
C ALA A 1187 5.76 -55.44 26.49
N GLU A 1188 5.76 -54.46 25.57
CA GLU A 1188 6.97 -53.77 25.11
C GLU A 1188 7.56 -52.83 26.18
N GLU A 1189 6.72 -52.02 26.84
CA GLU A 1189 7.17 -51.14 27.93
C GLU A 1189 7.74 -51.95 29.10
N ARG A 1190 7.06 -53.05 29.48
CA ARG A 1190 7.49 -53.95 30.55
C ARG A 1190 8.87 -54.52 30.25
N LYS A 1191 9.07 -55.04 29.03
CA LYS A 1191 10.35 -55.57 28.56
C LYS A 1191 11.46 -54.52 28.64
N ARG A 1192 11.20 -53.28 28.20
CA ARG A 1192 12.16 -52.17 28.28
C ARG A 1192 12.51 -51.76 29.71
N VAL A 1193 11.51 -51.65 30.58
CA VAL A 1193 11.69 -51.29 32.01
C VAL A 1193 12.53 -52.35 32.71
N ARG A 1194 12.19 -53.63 32.53
CA ARG A 1194 12.92 -54.75 33.13
C ARG A 1194 14.34 -54.85 32.59
N LEU A 1195 14.53 -54.68 31.29
CA LEU A 1195 15.85 -54.61 30.67
C LEU A 1195 16.70 -53.50 31.29
N SER A 1196 16.19 -52.27 31.36
CA SER A 1196 16.90 -51.12 31.94
C SER A 1196 17.25 -51.38 33.41
N ALA A 1197 16.32 -51.92 34.20
CA ALA A 1197 16.54 -52.22 35.61
C ALA A 1197 17.60 -53.33 35.80
N HIS A 1198 17.52 -54.45 35.07
CA HIS A 1198 18.51 -55.53 35.18
C HIS A 1198 19.93 -55.09 34.79
N VAL A 1199 20.08 -54.32 33.70
CA VAL A 1199 21.40 -53.79 33.28
C VAL A 1199 21.94 -52.84 34.34
N THR A 1200 21.10 -51.96 34.88
CA THR A 1200 21.48 -51.00 35.91
C THR A 1200 21.89 -51.70 37.20
N THR A 1201 21.10 -52.66 37.69
CA THR A 1201 21.42 -53.47 38.87
C THR A 1201 22.73 -54.24 38.67
N GLY A 1202 22.91 -54.87 37.50
CA GLY A 1202 24.12 -55.63 37.18
C GLY A 1202 25.38 -54.76 37.24
N LEU A 1203 25.36 -53.58 36.61
CA LEU A 1203 26.49 -52.64 36.64
C LEU A 1203 26.73 -52.08 38.05
N ALA A 1204 25.67 -51.69 38.76
CA ALA A 1204 25.79 -51.16 40.11
C ALA A 1204 26.36 -52.21 41.10
N GLN A 1205 25.93 -53.46 41.00
CA GLN A 1205 26.47 -54.57 41.79
C GLN A 1205 27.93 -54.86 41.45
N TYR A 1206 28.29 -54.81 40.16
CA TYR A 1206 29.69 -54.92 39.73
C TYR A 1206 30.56 -53.82 40.36
N TYR A 1207 30.12 -52.55 40.34
CA TYR A 1207 30.83 -51.45 40.99
C TYR A 1207 30.84 -51.51 42.53
N LEU A 1208 30.04 -52.40 43.15
CA LEU A 1208 30.07 -52.72 44.57
C LEU A 1208 30.80 -54.05 44.87
N ASP A 1209 31.57 -54.59 43.91
CA ASP A 1209 32.31 -55.85 44.00
C ASP A 1209 31.43 -57.11 44.23
N LYS A 1210 30.13 -57.04 43.92
CA LYS A 1210 29.18 -58.16 44.00
C LYS A 1210 29.01 -58.85 42.65
N VAL A 1211 30.08 -59.51 42.21
CA VAL A 1211 30.20 -60.08 40.86
C VAL A 1211 29.16 -61.15 40.54
N ASP A 1212 28.92 -62.10 41.45
CA ASP A 1212 28.03 -63.23 41.15
C ASP A 1212 26.57 -62.77 40.99
N ASP A 1213 26.14 -61.78 41.78
CA ASP A 1213 24.82 -61.14 41.64
C ASP A 1213 24.73 -60.34 40.33
N ALA A 1214 25.81 -59.63 39.97
CA ALA A 1214 25.87 -58.85 38.74
C ALA A 1214 25.66 -59.73 37.50
N VAL A 1215 26.34 -60.88 37.44
CA VAL A 1215 26.21 -61.85 36.34
C VAL A 1215 24.78 -62.38 36.22
N ALA A 1216 24.11 -62.70 37.33
CA ALA A 1216 22.72 -63.16 37.32
C ALA A 1216 21.74 -62.09 36.78
N CYS A 1217 22.00 -60.82 37.09
CA CYS A 1217 21.22 -59.69 36.56
C CYS A 1217 21.40 -59.55 35.05
N PHE A 1218 22.64 -59.65 34.55
CA PHE A 1218 22.91 -59.58 33.11
C PHE A 1218 22.33 -60.77 32.33
N ASP A 1219 22.34 -61.98 32.89
CA ASP A 1219 21.66 -63.13 32.28
C ASP A 1219 20.15 -62.86 32.11
N SER A 1220 19.54 -62.24 33.11
CA SER A 1220 18.15 -61.81 33.04
C SER A 1220 17.97 -60.72 31.97
N ALA A 1221 18.87 -59.75 31.88
CA ALA A 1221 18.85 -58.70 30.86
C ALA A 1221 18.99 -59.25 29.43
N ILE A 1222 19.83 -60.26 29.20
CA ILE A 1222 19.98 -60.91 27.89
C ILE A 1222 18.69 -61.62 27.49
N ASN A 1223 18.05 -62.33 28.42
CA ASN A 1223 16.74 -62.95 28.17
C ASN A 1223 15.67 -61.90 27.85
N GLU A 1224 15.62 -60.80 28.60
CA GLU A 1224 14.68 -59.70 28.40
C GLU A 1224 14.95 -58.88 27.14
N SER A 1225 16.15 -58.95 26.54
CA SER A 1225 16.49 -58.21 25.32
C SER A 1225 16.43 -59.08 24.06
N ASP A 1226 15.99 -60.34 24.18
CA ASP A 1226 16.13 -61.38 23.15
C ASP A 1226 17.56 -61.50 22.63
N GLY A 1227 18.58 -61.35 23.49
CA GLY A 1227 19.99 -61.40 23.13
C GLY A 1227 20.51 -60.17 22.38
N ASN A 1228 20.23 -58.97 22.89
CA ASN A 1228 20.81 -57.74 22.35
C ASN A 1228 22.35 -57.77 22.49
N PRO A 1229 23.09 -57.44 21.41
CA PRO A 1229 24.55 -57.55 21.38
C PRO A 1229 25.27 -56.59 22.34
N ASP A 1230 24.73 -55.41 22.62
CA ASP A 1230 25.30 -54.44 23.57
C ASP A 1230 25.26 -54.98 25.00
N VAL A 1231 24.13 -55.57 25.39
CA VAL A 1231 23.94 -56.18 26.72
C VAL A 1231 24.90 -57.35 26.91
N ALA A 1232 25.07 -58.17 25.85
CA ALA A 1232 26.01 -59.27 25.84
C ALA A 1232 27.47 -58.79 25.92
N CYS A 1233 27.82 -57.67 25.28
CA CYS A 1233 29.15 -57.05 25.42
C CYS A 1233 29.41 -56.57 26.84
N VAL A 1234 28.43 -55.93 27.49
CA VAL A 1234 28.56 -55.50 28.89
C VAL A 1234 28.73 -56.70 29.81
N LEU A 1235 27.94 -57.78 29.62
CA LEU A 1235 28.12 -59.03 30.37
C LEU A 1235 29.53 -59.59 30.16
N ALA A 1236 30.01 -59.64 28.93
CA ALA A 1236 31.34 -60.16 28.62
C ALA A 1236 32.45 -59.33 29.28
N GLN A 1237 32.33 -58.00 29.30
CA GLN A 1237 33.26 -57.10 30.01
C GLN A 1237 33.27 -57.37 31.52
N VAL A 1238 32.08 -57.52 32.13
CA VAL A 1238 31.95 -57.80 33.56
C VAL A 1238 32.51 -59.16 33.92
N LEU A 1239 32.20 -60.21 33.13
CA LEU A 1239 32.76 -61.56 33.28
C LEU A 1239 34.28 -61.57 33.15
N TRP A 1240 34.81 -60.84 32.16
CA TRP A 1240 36.25 -60.72 31.94
C TRP A 1240 36.97 -60.05 33.11
N ALA A 1241 36.39 -58.96 33.62
CA ALA A 1241 36.94 -58.19 34.73
C ALA A 1241 37.07 -58.99 36.04
N THR A 1242 36.30 -60.08 36.20
CA THR A 1242 36.39 -60.97 37.38
C THR A 1242 37.74 -61.70 37.50
N GLY A 1243 38.45 -61.89 36.38
CA GLY A 1243 39.72 -62.62 36.32
C GLY A 1243 39.63 -64.13 36.55
N LYS A 1244 38.45 -64.72 36.75
CA LYS A 1244 38.27 -66.17 36.89
C LYS A 1244 38.27 -66.84 35.51
N GLU A 1245 39.00 -67.94 35.34
CA GLU A 1245 39.16 -68.63 34.05
C GLU A 1245 37.81 -69.12 33.47
N GLU A 1246 36.95 -69.71 34.31
CA GLU A 1246 35.58 -70.11 33.92
C GLU A 1246 34.73 -68.92 33.44
N ALA A 1247 34.89 -67.75 34.05
CA ALA A 1247 34.18 -66.54 33.64
C ALA A 1247 34.72 -65.97 32.33
N ARG A 1248 36.03 -66.07 32.09
CA ARG A 1248 36.66 -65.70 30.81
C ARG A 1248 36.23 -66.60 29.66
N GLU A 1249 36.12 -67.91 29.88
CA GLU A 1249 35.54 -68.83 28.90
C GLU A 1249 34.10 -68.44 28.56
N ARG A 1250 33.28 -68.21 29.59
CA ARG A 1250 31.89 -67.76 29.39
C ARG A 1250 31.80 -66.44 28.65
N ALA A 1251 32.68 -65.47 28.91
CA ALA A 1251 32.73 -64.20 28.20
C ALA A 1251 33.00 -64.41 26.70
N ARG A 1252 33.92 -65.32 26.34
CA ARG A 1252 34.18 -65.71 24.95
C ARG A 1252 32.97 -66.35 24.30
N GLU A 1253 32.34 -67.33 24.97
CA GLU A 1253 31.13 -67.99 24.45
C GLU A 1253 29.99 -67.00 24.16
N VAL A 1254 29.77 -66.03 25.06
CA VAL A 1254 28.77 -64.96 24.86
C VAL A 1254 29.09 -64.11 23.64
N LEU A 1255 30.35 -63.70 23.47
CA LEU A 1255 30.77 -62.88 22.32
C LEU A 1255 30.72 -63.65 21.00
N PHE A 1256 31.15 -64.92 20.98
CA PHE A 1256 31.00 -65.77 19.81
C PHE A 1256 29.52 -65.93 19.42
N GLY A 1257 28.64 -66.17 20.38
CA GLY A 1257 27.20 -66.26 20.12
C GLY A 1257 26.59 -64.96 19.55
N VAL A 1258 27.11 -63.79 19.97
CA VAL A 1258 26.72 -62.51 19.37
C VAL A 1258 27.21 -62.40 17.94
N ILE A 1259 28.49 -62.68 17.68
CA ILE A 1259 29.10 -62.54 16.34
C ILE A 1259 28.49 -63.53 15.35
N GLU A 1260 28.14 -64.76 15.77
CA GLU A 1260 27.40 -65.71 14.93
C GLU A 1260 26.03 -65.19 14.49
N ARG A 1261 25.38 -64.38 15.33
CA ARG A 1261 24.04 -63.84 15.07
C ARG A 1261 24.06 -62.48 14.37
N VAL A 1262 25.00 -61.62 14.76
CA VAL A 1262 25.18 -60.22 14.34
C VAL A 1262 26.68 -59.99 14.08
N PRO A 1263 27.22 -60.48 12.95
CA PRO A 1263 28.65 -60.39 12.65
C PRO A 1263 29.12 -58.94 12.41
N ASP A 1264 28.19 -58.06 12.07
CA ASP A 1264 28.36 -56.62 11.85
C ASP A 1264 28.45 -55.80 13.15
N HIS A 1265 28.21 -56.41 14.31
CA HIS A 1265 28.28 -55.69 15.58
C HIS A 1265 29.72 -55.37 15.99
N VAL A 1266 30.15 -54.13 15.72
CA VAL A 1266 31.54 -53.69 15.84
C VAL A 1266 32.09 -53.89 17.26
N GLN A 1267 31.32 -53.53 18.30
CA GLN A 1267 31.79 -53.60 19.68
C GLN A 1267 32.09 -55.04 20.14
N SER A 1268 31.33 -56.05 19.68
CA SER A 1268 31.61 -57.45 20.06
C SER A 1268 32.87 -57.98 19.42
N VAL A 1269 33.11 -57.63 18.14
CA VAL A 1269 34.32 -58.07 17.43
C VAL A 1269 35.56 -57.37 18.01
N LEU A 1270 35.46 -56.06 18.32
CA LEU A 1270 36.52 -55.32 19.02
C LEU A 1270 36.85 -55.95 20.37
N LEU A 1271 35.83 -56.24 21.18
CA LEU A 1271 36.02 -56.81 22.51
C LEU A 1271 36.65 -58.21 22.44
N LEU A 1272 36.20 -59.05 21.50
CA LEU A 1272 36.80 -60.37 21.28
C LEU A 1272 38.27 -60.26 20.83
N GLY A 1273 38.58 -59.26 20.00
CA GLY A 1273 39.96 -58.99 19.55
C GLY A 1273 40.88 -58.55 20.67
N VAL A 1274 40.39 -57.66 21.55
CA VAL A 1274 41.14 -57.24 22.76
C VAL A 1274 41.33 -58.44 23.71
N ILE A 1275 40.31 -59.27 23.89
CA ILE A 1275 40.39 -60.49 24.70
C ILE A 1275 41.45 -61.46 24.15
N ALA A 1276 41.39 -61.78 22.85
CA ALA A 1276 42.35 -62.67 22.20
C ALA A 1276 43.79 -62.13 22.30
N LEU A 1277 43.95 -60.81 22.17
CA LEU A 1277 45.25 -60.15 22.32
C LEU A 1277 45.80 -60.25 23.75
N LEU A 1278 44.95 -60.08 24.77
CA LEU A 1278 45.35 -60.13 26.18
C LEU A 1278 45.70 -61.54 26.67
N ASP A 1279 45.09 -62.58 26.09
CA ASP A 1279 45.32 -63.98 26.45
C ASP A 1279 46.41 -64.67 25.60
N GLU A 1280 47.03 -63.97 24.65
CA GLU A 1280 48.02 -64.50 23.70
C GLU A 1280 47.50 -65.68 22.85
N ASP A 1281 46.19 -65.71 22.55
CA ASP A 1281 45.55 -66.74 21.72
C ASP A 1281 45.68 -66.39 20.22
N GLU A 1282 46.78 -66.83 19.60
CA GLU A 1282 47.08 -66.54 18.19
C GLU A 1282 46.03 -67.06 17.21
N GLU A 1283 45.42 -68.23 17.46
CA GLU A 1283 44.44 -68.82 16.56
C GLU A 1283 43.14 -67.99 16.52
N SER A 1284 42.63 -67.61 17.69
CA SER A 1284 41.46 -66.73 17.78
C SER A 1284 41.77 -65.33 17.25
N LEU A 1285 42.98 -64.82 17.50
CA LEU A 1285 43.41 -63.49 17.06
C LEU A 1285 43.44 -63.38 15.53
N GLU A 1286 43.92 -64.40 14.81
CA GLU A 1286 43.94 -64.40 13.34
C GLU A 1286 42.52 -64.33 12.75
N ALA A 1287 41.58 -65.09 13.32
CA ALA A 1287 40.18 -65.08 12.91
C ALA A 1287 39.52 -63.71 13.18
N VAL A 1288 39.77 -63.12 14.35
CA VAL A 1288 39.20 -61.81 14.69
C VAL A 1288 39.81 -60.70 13.84
N VAL A 1289 41.12 -60.74 13.54
CA VAL A 1289 41.76 -59.77 12.65
C VAL A 1289 41.11 -59.79 11.26
N ALA A 1290 40.76 -60.97 10.73
CA ALA A 1290 40.05 -61.07 9.46
C ALA A 1290 38.70 -60.34 9.51
N GLU A 1291 37.92 -60.51 10.58
CA GLU A 1291 36.62 -59.83 10.76
C GLU A 1291 36.76 -58.32 11.07
N LEU A 1292 37.78 -57.91 11.83
CA LEU A 1292 38.07 -56.48 12.03
C LEU A 1292 38.46 -55.81 10.70
N GLN A 1293 39.15 -56.52 9.82
CA GLN A 1293 39.48 -56.02 8.48
C GLN A 1293 38.25 -55.94 7.56
N THR A 1294 37.29 -56.87 7.65
CA THR A 1294 36.03 -56.78 6.89
C THR A 1294 35.19 -55.61 7.38
N LEU A 1295 35.07 -55.41 8.70
CA LEU A 1295 34.38 -54.26 9.31
C LEU A 1295 35.05 -52.93 8.96
N ARG A 1296 36.38 -52.85 8.98
CA ARG A 1296 37.09 -51.64 8.58
C ARG A 1296 36.83 -51.28 7.11
N ALA A 1297 36.66 -52.27 6.24
CA ALA A 1297 36.42 -52.06 4.82
C ALA A 1297 34.97 -51.72 4.45
N SER A 1298 34.03 -51.73 5.41
CA SER A 1298 32.63 -51.40 5.14
C SER A 1298 32.41 -49.88 5.17
N ASP A 1299 31.68 -49.37 4.17
CA ASP A 1299 31.41 -47.92 3.99
C ASP A 1299 30.06 -47.46 4.57
N GLU A 1300 29.08 -48.36 4.76
CA GLU A 1300 27.68 -47.96 5.02
C GLU A 1300 27.23 -48.06 6.49
N ASP A 1301 27.88 -48.86 7.35
CA ASP A 1301 27.31 -49.25 8.65
C ASP A 1301 28.20 -48.94 9.89
N VAL A 1302 29.40 -48.38 9.72
CA VAL A 1302 30.34 -48.17 10.83
C VAL A 1302 30.58 -46.69 11.07
N ALA A 1303 30.29 -46.22 12.28
CA ALA A 1303 30.48 -44.83 12.68
C ALA A 1303 31.96 -44.40 12.59
N PRO A 1304 32.27 -43.12 12.33
CA PRO A 1304 33.65 -42.61 12.31
C PRO A 1304 34.44 -42.90 13.59
N SER A 1305 33.75 -42.89 14.74
CA SER A 1305 34.30 -43.22 16.06
C SER A 1305 34.69 -44.70 16.17
N ASP A 1306 33.87 -45.58 15.60
CA ASP A 1306 34.12 -47.02 15.57
C ASP A 1306 35.21 -47.39 14.55
N GLN A 1307 35.30 -46.68 13.41
CA GLN A 1307 36.44 -46.79 12.49
C GLN A 1307 37.77 -46.45 13.20
N SER A 1308 37.77 -45.41 14.04
CA SER A 1308 38.94 -45.07 14.85
C SER A 1308 39.32 -46.18 15.83
N ARG A 1309 38.33 -46.82 16.49
CA ARG A 1309 38.55 -47.94 17.42
C ARG A 1309 39.04 -49.21 16.71
N LEU A 1310 38.50 -49.50 15.53
CA LEU A 1310 38.95 -50.60 14.65
C LEU A 1310 40.42 -50.43 14.30
N GLY A 1311 40.82 -49.23 13.85
CA GLY A 1311 42.21 -48.90 13.56
C GLY A 1311 43.11 -49.06 14.79
N GLU A 1312 42.66 -48.59 15.96
CA GLU A 1312 43.41 -48.70 17.22
C GLU A 1312 43.66 -50.16 17.63
N VAL A 1313 42.62 -51.00 17.64
CA VAL A 1313 42.75 -52.42 17.98
C VAL A 1313 43.63 -53.15 16.97
N LEU A 1314 43.44 -52.95 15.66
CA LEU A 1314 44.28 -53.56 14.63
C LEU A 1314 45.75 -53.16 14.76
N ARG A 1315 46.03 -51.90 15.11
CA ARG A 1315 47.40 -51.44 15.40
C ARG A 1315 47.97 -52.08 16.66
N ALA A 1316 47.18 -52.16 17.74
CA ALA A 1316 47.61 -52.84 18.97
C ALA A 1316 47.94 -54.32 18.72
N ILE A 1317 47.11 -55.00 17.93
CA ILE A 1317 47.37 -56.40 17.52
C ILE A 1317 48.68 -56.49 16.73
N ALA A 1318 48.91 -55.58 15.78
CA ALA A 1318 50.15 -55.52 15.02
C ALA A 1318 51.39 -55.21 15.89
N ALA A 1319 51.22 -54.46 16.99
CA ALA A 1319 52.31 -54.12 17.90
C ALA A 1319 52.73 -55.29 18.81
N PHE A 1320 51.77 -56.07 19.31
CA PHE A 1320 52.02 -57.13 20.30
C PHE A 1320 52.13 -58.55 19.71
N GLY A 1321 51.76 -58.77 18.44
CA GLY A 1321 51.87 -60.09 17.79
C GLY A 1321 53.33 -60.60 17.67
N THR A 1322 53.49 -61.92 17.47
CA THR A 1322 54.79 -62.60 17.32
C THR A 1322 55.51 -62.21 16.03
N GLY A 1323 56.09 -61.01 16.04
CA GLY A 1323 56.71 -60.37 14.87
C GLY A 1323 56.47 -58.87 14.78
N GLY A 1324 55.87 -58.26 15.82
CA GLY A 1324 55.59 -56.83 15.90
C GLY A 1324 56.79 -55.98 15.46
N SER A 1325 56.65 -55.36 14.31
CA SER A 1325 57.60 -54.39 13.76
C SER A 1325 56.87 -53.08 13.55
N GLU A 1326 57.60 -51.96 13.62
CA GLU A 1326 57.08 -50.66 13.20
C GLU A 1326 56.46 -50.72 11.80
N GLU A 1327 56.98 -51.57 10.92
CA GLU A 1327 56.45 -51.80 9.56
C GLU A 1327 54.99 -52.32 9.58
N LEU A 1328 54.66 -53.29 10.43
CA LEU A 1328 53.29 -53.81 10.53
C LEU A 1328 52.31 -52.75 11.06
N MET A 1329 52.73 -51.95 12.04
CA MET A 1329 51.91 -50.83 12.55
C MET A 1329 51.70 -49.76 11.47
N THR A 1330 52.75 -49.41 10.72
CA THR A 1330 52.63 -48.47 9.59
C THR A 1330 51.71 -48.99 8.51
N ASN A 1331 51.72 -50.30 8.21
CA ASN A 1331 50.81 -50.92 7.25
C ASN A 1331 49.35 -50.80 7.69
N GLN A 1332 49.05 -50.91 9.00
CA GLN A 1332 47.70 -50.71 9.49
C GLN A 1332 47.26 -49.24 9.40
N ALA A 1333 48.12 -48.28 9.77
CA ALA A 1333 47.81 -46.86 9.60
C ALA A 1333 47.61 -46.47 8.12
N GLN A 1334 48.41 -47.03 7.22
CA GLN A 1334 48.23 -46.87 5.77
C GLN A 1334 46.93 -47.50 5.27
N ALA A 1335 46.53 -48.65 5.81
CA ALA A 1335 45.26 -49.27 5.47
C ALA A 1335 44.07 -48.40 5.91
N ASP A 1336 44.11 -47.82 7.11
CA ASP A 1336 43.08 -46.88 7.58
C ASP A 1336 42.94 -45.67 6.63
N ILE A 1337 44.07 -45.11 6.17
CA ILE A 1337 44.09 -44.02 5.17
C ILE A 1337 43.54 -44.48 3.82
N MET A 1338 43.85 -45.71 3.38
CA MET A 1338 43.42 -46.23 2.09
C MET A 1338 41.91 -46.48 2.03
N PHE A 1339 41.32 -47.01 3.11
CA PHE A 1339 39.87 -47.20 3.19
C PHE A 1339 39.15 -45.89 3.48
N HIS A 1340 39.64 -45.10 4.44
CA HIS A 1340 38.95 -43.90 4.92
C HIS A 1340 39.84 -42.64 4.86
N PRO A 1341 40.24 -42.18 3.66
CA PRO A 1341 41.15 -41.03 3.52
C PRO A 1341 40.57 -39.70 4.03
N TYR A 1342 39.24 -39.65 4.21
CA TYR A 1342 38.49 -38.51 4.73
C TYR A 1342 38.43 -38.47 6.26
N LEU A 1343 38.91 -39.51 6.97
CA LEU A 1343 39.02 -39.53 8.42
C LEU A 1343 40.46 -39.19 8.85
N PRO A 1344 40.65 -38.37 9.90
CA PRO A 1344 41.97 -37.90 10.29
C PRO A 1344 42.79 -38.93 11.10
N HIS A 1345 42.16 -39.95 11.68
CA HIS A 1345 42.85 -40.88 12.59
C HIS A 1345 43.98 -41.65 11.89
N GLY A 1346 43.75 -42.22 10.70
CA GLY A 1346 44.80 -42.94 9.97
C GLY A 1346 46.00 -42.05 9.63
N TRP A 1347 45.73 -40.79 9.23
CA TRP A 1347 46.78 -39.80 8.95
C TRP A 1347 47.56 -39.38 10.19
N ALA A 1348 46.88 -39.18 11.32
CA ALA A 1348 47.51 -38.80 12.57
C ALA A 1348 48.46 -39.91 13.05
N GLU A 1349 48.03 -41.16 12.92
CA GLU A 1349 48.77 -42.35 13.37
C GLU A 1349 49.97 -42.66 12.47
N LEU A 1350 49.81 -42.52 11.14
CA LEU A 1350 50.95 -42.58 10.22
C LEU A 1350 51.97 -41.48 10.53
N GLY A 1351 51.48 -40.29 10.91
CA GLY A 1351 52.32 -39.19 11.37
C GLY A 1351 53.11 -39.52 12.64
N ALA A 1352 52.47 -40.16 13.62
CA ALA A 1352 53.12 -40.59 14.86
C ALA A 1352 54.18 -41.68 14.64
N LEU A 1353 53.95 -42.60 13.70
CA LEU A 1353 54.89 -43.68 13.38
C LEU A 1353 56.05 -43.25 12.45
N GLY A 1354 55.88 -42.21 11.66
CA GLY A 1354 56.78 -41.84 10.55
C GLY A 1354 58.06 -41.08 10.91
N GLY A 1355 58.34 -40.81 12.19
CA GLY A 1355 59.52 -40.02 12.59
C GLY A 1355 59.60 -38.67 11.84
N GLU A 1356 60.76 -38.35 11.23
CA GLU A 1356 60.93 -37.13 10.41
C GLU A 1356 60.07 -37.12 9.13
N GLU A 1357 59.76 -38.29 8.54
CA GLU A 1357 58.90 -38.37 7.35
C GLU A 1357 57.41 -38.19 7.69
N GLY A 1358 57.06 -38.34 8.98
CA GLY A 1358 55.70 -38.24 9.52
C GLY A 1358 55.09 -36.83 9.51
N GLU A 1359 55.89 -35.76 9.41
CA GLU A 1359 55.37 -34.37 9.43
C GLU A 1359 54.33 -34.15 8.32
N SER A 1360 54.57 -34.71 7.13
CA SER A 1360 53.65 -34.61 5.99
C SER A 1360 52.29 -35.29 6.24
N ALA A 1361 52.27 -36.40 6.98
CA ALA A 1361 51.06 -37.12 7.35
C ALA A 1361 50.29 -36.38 8.46
N THR A 1362 50.98 -35.81 9.46
CA THR A 1362 50.32 -34.98 10.50
C THR A 1362 49.66 -33.73 9.90
N GLU A 1363 50.31 -33.07 8.92
CA GLU A 1363 49.69 -31.96 8.20
C GLU A 1363 48.45 -32.40 7.43
N MET A 1364 48.47 -33.60 6.84
CA MET A 1364 47.31 -34.14 6.15
C MET A 1364 46.18 -34.44 7.14
N ALA A 1365 46.48 -35.01 8.31
CA ALA A 1365 45.51 -35.26 9.38
C ALA A 1365 44.77 -33.97 9.76
N LEU A 1366 45.51 -32.87 9.97
CA LEU A 1366 44.92 -31.57 10.27
C LEU A 1366 44.07 -31.04 9.12
N ARG A 1367 44.52 -31.17 7.86
CA ARG A 1367 43.75 -30.72 6.69
C ARG A 1367 42.45 -31.49 6.52
N VAL A 1368 42.49 -32.80 6.77
CA VAL A 1368 41.32 -33.69 6.71
C VAL A 1368 40.36 -33.34 7.84
N ALA A 1369 40.84 -33.25 9.08
CA ALA A 1369 40.03 -32.86 10.23
C ALA A 1369 39.36 -31.48 10.03
N SER A 1370 40.13 -30.48 9.59
CA SER A 1370 39.61 -29.12 9.33
C SER A 1370 38.53 -29.07 8.26
N LYS A 1371 38.54 -30.00 7.31
CA LYS A 1371 37.48 -30.14 6.30
C LYS A 1371 36.29 -30.94 6.80
N GLY A 1372 36.51 -31.84 7.76
CA GLY A 1372 35.49 -32.69 8.37
C GLY A 1372 34.66 -32.02 9.45
N VAL A 1373 35.05 -30.86 9.99
CA VAL A 1373 34.27 -30.18 11.04
C VAL A 1373 33.02 -29.49 10.49
N ALA A 1374 31.97 -29.38 11.31
CA ALA A 1374 30.74 -28.68 11.00
C ALA A 1374 31.00 -27.23 10.51
N PRO A 1375 30.25 -26.73 9.51
CA PRO A 1375 29.10 -27.36 8.86
C PRO A 1375 29.46 -28.24 7.65
N ARG A 1376 30.75 -28.57 7.42
CA ARG A 1376 31.21 -29.28 6.22
C ARG A 1376 31.28 -30.80 6.38
N GLY A 1377 31.31 -31.29 7.61
CA GLY A 1377 31.18 -32.70 7.99
C GLY A 1377 30.81 -32.84 9.46
N ASP A 1378 30.86 -34.07 9.98
CA ASP A 1378 30.38 -34.44 11.32
C ASP A 1378 31.51 -34.66 12.35
N LEU A 1379 32.73 -34.25 12.03
CA LEU A 1379 33.91 -34.46 12.86
C LEU A 1379 33.82 -33.63 14.16
N ALA A 1380 34.07 -34.26 15.31
CA ALA A 1380 33.93 -33.62 16.61
C ALA A 1380 35.04 -32.58 16.86
N ALA A 1381 34.79 -31.65 17.79
CA ALA A 1381 35.79 -30.68 18.22
C ALA A 1381 37.06 -31.36 18.78
N ASP A 1382 36.90 -32.51 19.45
CA ASP A 1382 37.99 -33.31 20.01
C ASP A 1382 38.89 -33.89 18.90
N ASP A 1383 38.31 -34.34 17.78
CA ASP A 1383 39.09 -34.85 16.64
C ASP A 1383 39.91 -33.75 15.98
N LEU A 1384 39.34 -32.55 15.86
CA LEU A 1384 40.05 -31.38 15.36
C LEU A 1384 41.16 -30.95 16.33
N ALA A 1385 40.89 -30.96 17.62
CA ALA A 1385 41.87 -30.63 18.65
C ALA A 1385 43.05 -31.63 18.65
N ARG A 1386 42.77 -32.93 18.57
CA ARG A 1386 43.80 -33.98 18.42
C ARG A 1386 44.64 -33.78 17.16
N ALA A 1387 44.02 -33.47 16.03
CA ALA A 1387 44.74 -33.21 14.78
C ALA A 1387 45.64 -31.96 14.85
N TYR A 1388 45.20 -30.90 15.52
CA TYR A 1388 46.05 -29.73 15.80
C TYR A 1388 47.21 -30.07 16.74
N SER A 1389 46.92 -30.79 17.84
CA SER A 1389 47.92 -31.21 18.82
C SER A 1389 49.02 -32.06 18.19
N GLY A 1390 48.66 -32.95 17.25
CA GLY A 1390 49.61 -33.87 16.59
C GLY A 1390 50.62 -33.22 15.63
N THR A 1391 50.50 -31.92 15.32
CA THR A 1391 51.43 -31.23 14.40
C THR A 1391 52.78 -30.86 15.02
N GLY A 1392 52.90 -30.91 16.36
CA GLY A 1392 54.10 -30.48 17.08
C GLY A 1392 54.37 -28.96 17.02
N ARG A 1393 53.42 -28.14 16.58
CA ARG A 1393 53.58 -26.67 16.48
C ARG A 1393 52.92 -25.98 17.68
N VAL A 1394 53.63 -25.04 18.32
CA VAL A 1394 53.12 -24.27 19.48
C VAL A 1394 51.76 -23.64 19.19
N ARG A 1395 51.62 -23.02 18.01
CA ARG A 1395 50.39 -22.35 17.58
C ARG A 1395 49.23 -23.33 17.45
N ASP A 1396 49.50 -24.51 16.94
CA ASP A 1396 48.48 -25.51 16.66
C ASP A 1396 48.03 -26.15 17.98
N ALA A 1397 48.95 -26.46 18.91
CA ALA A 1397 48.61 -26.89 20.26
C ALA A 1397 47.75 -25.85 21.03
N GLN A 1398 48.05 -24.56 20.90
CA GLN A 1398 47.19 -23.50 21.46
C GLN A 1398 45.79 -23.50 20.80
N THR A 1399 45.73 -23.77 19.51
CA THR A 1399 44.46 -23.84 18.77
C THR A 1399 43.65 -25.07 19.21
N ALA A 1400 44.30 -26.21 19.45
CA ALA A 1400 43.68 -27.42 20.01
C ALA A 1400 42.99 -27.13 21.34
N ILE A 1401 43.68 -26.44 22.28
CA ILE A 1401 43.12 -26.05 23.58
C ILE A 1401 41.92 -25.10 23.40
N MET A 1402 41.97 -24.18 22.43
CA MET A 1402 40.86 -23.26 22.18
C MET A 1402 39.64 -23.97 21.57
N VAL A 1403 39.87 -25.01 20.76
CA VAL A 1403 38.80 -25.78 20.09
C VAL A 1403 38.12 -26.74 21.06
N ALA A 1404 38.90 -27.49 21.86
CA ALA A 1404 38.40 -28.42 22.87
C ALA A 1404 39.20 -28.25 24.18
N PRO A 1405 38.88 -27.26 25.02
CA PRO A 1405 39.63 -26.99 26.24
C PRO A 1405 39.54 -28.13 27.28
N TRP A 1406 38.49 -28.95 27.19
CA TRP A 1406 38.31 -30.16 28.01
C TRP A 1406 39.14 -31.35 27.52
N ASP A 1407 39.61 -31.33 26.27
CA ASP A 1407 40.45 -32.40 25.74
C ASP A 1407 41.91 -32.23 26.23
N LYS A 1408 42.44 -33.30 26.81
CA LYS A 1408 43.80 -33.32 27.37
C LYS A 1408 44.87 -33.26 26.29
N SER A 1409 44.56 -33.69 25.06
CA SER A 1409 45.54 -33.78 23.98
C SER A 1409 46.23 -32.43 23.71
N GLY A 1410 45.46 -31.35 23.52
CA GLY A 1410 46.01 -30.01 23.26
C GLY A 1410 46.90 -29.49 24.38
N TRP A 1411 46.59 -29.81 25.63
CA TRP A 1411 47.43 -29.46 26.79
C TRP A 1411 48.74 -30.25 26.82
N LEU A 1412 48.69 -31.54 26.50
CA LEU A 1412 49.89 -32.38 26.40
C LEU A 1412 50.77 -31.94 25.24
N GLY A 1413 50.20 -31.73 24.06
CA GLY A 1413 50.92 -31.23 22.89
C GLY A 1413 51.58 -29.87 23.15
N LEU A 1414 50.90 -28.96 23.86
CA LEU A 1414 51.53 -27.68 24.25
C LEU A 1414 52.70 -27.92 25.21
N GLY A 1415 52.55 -28.86 26.16
CA GLY A 1415 53.61 -29.23 27.10
C GLY A 1415 54.84 -29.83 26.43
N GLU A 1416 54.64 -30.72 25.46
CA GLU A 1416 55.72 -31.33 24.66
C GLU A 1416 56.48 -30.26 23.87
N VAL A 1417 55.78 -29.40 23.12
CA VAL A 1417 56.44 -28.38 22.30
C VAL A 1417 57.17 -27.32 23.14
N VAL A 1418 56.68 -27.03 24.36
CA VAL A 1418 57.34 -26.09 25.28
C VAL A 1418 58.57 -26.70 25.94
N ASN A 1419 58.58 -28.00 26.24
CA ASN A 1419 59.69 -28.68 26.89
C ASN A 1419 60.84 -29.03 25.92
N GLY A 1420 60.59 -28.96 24.60
CA GLY A 1420 61.51 -29.43 23.55
C GLY A 1420 61.49 -30.94 23.42
#